data_AF-A0A0Q6K099-F1
#
_entry.id   AF-A0A0Q6K099-F1
#
_cell.length_a   1.000
_cell.length_b   1.000
_cell.length_c   1.000
_cell.angle_alpha   90.00
_cell.angle_beta   90.00
_cell.angle_gamma   90.00
#
_symmetry.space_group_name_H-M   'P 1'
#
loop_
_entity.id
_entity.type
_entity.pdbx_description
1 polymer ?
#
loop_
_entity_poly.entity_id
_entity_poly.type
_entity_poly.pdbx_seq_one_letter_code
_entity_poly.pdbx_strand_id
1 'polypeptide(L)'
;MVPTSVAPPVRPAAPTRIPPAAASPQPASGSSSSRLLSATGAIAFATLISRITGFAKQLLLVTVLGTTVATSYTVASVIPNMIAELVLGAVLTAIVVPVLVRAESEDADNGRAFVRRLFTAALTMLILAAVLATAAAPLLTRYVFLSEDGQVNTGLTTALLLLLLPAILFYGLSALFTAILNTRQNFKPGAWAPVLNNLVVLAVLVIYLVVPGEISLDPVRISDPKLLVLGVGITLGVVVQALSLVPALRRNKIDLRPLWGLDDRLRQFGGMAVAIVLYVVISQAGMVFATRISSHVDPAGPLIYNQAWILLQLPYGVLGVTVLTAIMPRLSRNAAAKDTPAVVDDLSVATRMTMLALIPVIGFLTVAGPQVGEALYGYGNFGAADAERLGEAVSWSAFTLVPYSLVLIHLRVFYAREQAWTPTWIVLGITGVKIALSALTPFLATSDRSVVLLLGAANGLGYITGAIIGWMLLRRSLGELRLAGVRRTVAATLISTAIGMLAVFAADTALGLDRLTGPGALLRVAFDGAVMLLITGLCLYRARIPEIESITVAVARRLGRAPAVTSGPVTTAHVGTDPMYAETELIPAIGGPDMPPVGRPTEGFGRATGAGRLPYPDRRVDPRAHGGSRAPMYTGDESETTIIPAYTGAFTTSSDEGVSVTDDEGARGRTPSEAEDAAQPGGVSTDDRRVADSDAATGSSEDTDRQHDASTTDPIESSPDVSGQGDVTETERTADETESGLVDTGVMPVGSPTLPPAVPVAESPRTPLRGPKLIPGASVAGGRYRLLAPHGGARGLKFWQAHDVKLDREVALTFVDADQRSTGEAPERADGPQAVLSRTLRLGRINSPGLARVLDVVRGSSGGIVVAEWTRGRSLREMADTEPSPLGAANAIKSLAAAAEAAHRGGGALSIDHPDRVRISIKGDAVLAFPATFGDADPGSDVRGLGAMLYALITARWPLGDPSGPATVGGMRIADRTASGAAVEPREIRPDVPFEISAVAVRALEQNSGIRTAATVQHILGQAAVVNEKTEMIPALRLGQRPPGSTGHALADPDDEPPADRSNVMVAALVGLGVLTVVVLGLVGWWLANLFAGGGSDEPLTEQNFGLTTSASAPAAPGEAAPAPTTVPVALSSIDVFSPQGTPDNPGTVDNVADNDAGTVWETDSYFNPFPSLKSGVGIMATLDQETTPASVYVNSPSPGTVVEIRSATSATPSLDETQVIGSATLGNGLTDIAVTPDGPVRYVLFWITDLSTAGGGNQSTIADIGVSAAS
;
A
#
# COMPACT_ATOMS: atom_id res chain seq x y z
N MET A 1 -28.03 -72.01 -56.52
CA MET A 1 -28.98 -71.37 -57.46
C MET A 1 -29.60 -70.16 -56.75
N VAL A 2 -29.66 -69.00 -57.42
CA VAL A 2 -30.82 -68.06 -57.53
C VAL A 2 -31.52 -67.58 -56.23
N PRO A 3 -31.90 -66.27 -56.03
CA PRO A 3 -31.61 -65.03 -56.79
C PRO A 3 -31.12 -63.81 -55.94
N THR A 4 -31.00 -62.67 -56.61
CA THR A 4 -30.81 -61.30 -56.10
C THR A 4 -32.10 -60.63 -55.55
N SER A 5 -31.96 -59.50 -54.84
CA SER A 5 -32.99 -58.44 -54.72
C SER A 5 -32.40 -57.06 -54.36
N VAL A 6 -33.21 -55.99 -54.47
CA VAL A 6 -32.81 -54.56 -54.45
C VAL A 6 -33.30 -53.82 -53.18
N ALA A 7 -32.62 -52.72 -52.81
CA ALA A 7 -32.87 -51.93 -51.60
C ALA A 7 -33.85 -50.73 -51.76
N PRO A 8 -34.56 -50.33 -50.68
CA PRO A 8 -35.16 -49.00 -50.48
C PRO A 8 -34.60 -48.25 -49.23
N PRO A 9 -35.01 -47.00 -48.90
CA PRO A 9 -34.06 -45.97 -48.41
C PRO A 9 -34.23 -45.43 -46.97
N VAL A 10 -33.32 -44.52 -46.59
CA VAL A 10 -33.12 -43.91 -45.26
C VAL A 10 -34.11 -42.79 -44.91
N ARG A 11 -34.44 -42.64 -43.62
CA ARG A 11 -34.92 -41.39 -42.97
C ARG A 11 -34.22 -41.15 -41.61
N PRO A 12 -34.15 -39.90 -41.10
CA PRO A 12 -33.14 -39.48 -40.14
C PRO A 12 -33.47 -39.75 -38.66
N ALA A 13 -32.43 -39.77 -37.83
CA ALA A 13 -32.50 -39.91 -36.37
C ALA A 13 -32.43 -38.55 -35.64
N ALA A 14 -33.03 -38.47 -34.44
CA ALA A 14 -32.96 -37.32 -33.54
C ALA A 14 -31.87 -37.52 -32.46
N PRO A 15 -31.25 -36.44 -31.92
CA PRO A 15 -30.10 -36.54 -31.03
C PRO A 15 -30.44 -36.95 -29.58
N THR A 16 -29.50 -37.67 -28.96
CA THR A 16 -29.61 -38.26 -27.62
C THR A 16 -29.32 -37.26 -26.49
N ARG A 17 -30.00 -37.39 -25.34
CA ARG A 17 -29.66 -36.65 -24.10
C ARG A 17 -28.42 -37.25 -23.41
N ILE A 18 -27.66 -36.40 -22.71
CA ILE A 18 -26.56 -36.77 -21.81
C ILE A 18 -26.92 -36.32 -20.37
N PRO A 19 -26.52 -37.05 -19.29
CA PRO A 19 -26.87 -36.70 -17.91
C PRO A 19 -26.12 -35.45 -17.38
N PRO A 20 -26.60 -34.81 -16.29
CA PRO A 20 -25.98 -33.61 -15.72
C PRO A 20 -24.69 -33.94 -14.94
N ALA A 21 -23.69 -33.07 -15.09
CA ALA A 21 -22.44 -33.11 -14.32
C ALA A 21 -22.56 -32.34 -12.98
N ALA A 22 -21.58 -32.53 -12.09
CA ALA A 22 -21.58 -31.98 -10.73
C ALA A 22 -21.48 -30.44 -10.70
N ALA A 23 -22.01 -29.85 -9.62
CA ALA A 23 -22.01 -28.41 -9.41
C ALA A 23 -20.61 -27.81 -9.20
N SER A 24 -20.47 -26.52 -9.50
CA SER A 24 -19.29 -25.69 -9.24
C SER A 24 -19.75 -24.24 -8.96
N PRO A 25 -18.94 -23.40 -8.29
CA PRO A 25 -19.45 -22.49 -7.26
C PRO A 25 -20.07 -21.17 -7.76
N GLN A 26 -20.94 -20.60 -6.92
CA GLN A 26 -21.58 -19.29 -7.12
C GLN A 26 -20.59 -18.12 -6.96
N PRO A 27 -20.70 -17.04 -7.75
CA PRO A 27 -20.05 -15.77 -7.47
C PRO A 27 -20.74 -15.01 -6.30
N ALA A 28 -20.01 -14.13 -5.63
CA ALA A 28 -20.44 -13.48 -4.39
C ALA A 28 -21.10 -12.09 -4.59
N SER A 29 -21.88 -11.65 -3.59
CA SER A 29 -22.76 -10.49 -3.69
C SER A 29 -22.26 -9.20 -3.01
N GLY A 30 -22.56 -8.06 -3.66
CA GLY A 30 -22.63 -6.71 -3.07
C GLY A 30 -21.29 -6.02 -2.81
N SER A 31 -21.23 -4.70 -3.05
CA SER A 31 -20.00 -3.92 -2.89
C SER A 31 -19.36 -4.06 -1.49
N SER A 32 -18.08 -4.40 -1.46
CA SER A 32 -17.32 -4.55 -0.21
C SER A 32 -17.01 -3.18 0.41
N SER A 33 -16.69 -2.18 -0.42
CA SER A 33 -16.26 -0.84 0.00
C SER A 33 -17.24 -0.12 0.94
N SER A 34 -18.55 -0.17 0.67
CA SER A 34 -19.56 0.45 1.55
C SER A 34 -19.65 -0.24 2.92
N ARG A 35 -19.62 -1.58 2.93
CA ARG A 35 -19.59 -2.38 4.18
C ARG A 35 -18.29 -2.16 4.96
N LEU A 36 -17.15 -1.99 4.27
CA LEU A 36 -15.86 -1.69 4.89
C LEU A 36 -15.81 -0.26 5.46
N LEU A 37 -16.32 0.75 4.76
CA LEU A 37 -16.30 2.14 5.22
C LEU A 37 -17.22 2.34 6.44
N SER A 38 -18.44 1.80 6.39
CA SER A 38 -19.39 1.81 7.51
C SER A 38 -18.94 0.96 8.69
N ALA A 39 -18.22 -0.15 8.46
CA ALA A 39 -17.54 -0.88 9.54
C ALA A 39 -16.41 -0.04 10.15
N THR A 40 -15.56 0.59 9.35
CA THR A 40 -14.42 1.40 9.81
C THR A 40 -14.89 2.59 10.66
N GLY A 41 -15.93 3.31 10.22
CA GLY A 41 -16.54 4.38 11.00
C GLY A 41 -17.11 3.89 12.35
N ALA A 42 -17.82 2.77 12.36
CA ALA A 42 -18.34 2.18 13.59
C ALA A 42 -17.24 1.70 14.56
N ILE A 43 -16.12 1.17 14.04
CA ILE A 43 -14.94 0.79 14.85
C ILE A 43 -14.28 2.05 15.41
N ALA A 44 -14.08 3.10 14.61
CA ALA A 44 -13.48 4.35 15.06
C ALA A 44 -14.33 5.03 16.14
N PHE A 45 -15.66 5.04 15.99
CA PHE A 45 -16.60 5.58 16.97
C PHE A 45 -16.62 4.76 18.28
N ALA A 46 -16.70 3.42 18.19
CA ALA A 46 -16.63 2.56 19.38
C ALA A 46 -15.27 2.65 20.09
N THR A 47 -14.19 2.77 19.31
CA THR A 47 -12.84 3.05 19.83
C THR A 47 -12.81 4.41 20.52
N LEU A 48 -13.39 5.45 19.94
CA LEU A 48 -13.49 6.77 20.56
C LEU A 48 -14.33 6.73 21.84
N ILE A 49 -15.43 5.97 21.91
CA ILE A 49 -16.18 5.81 23.17
C ILE A 49 -15.38 5.01 24.22
N SER A 50 -14.58 4.02 23.77
CA SER A 50 -13.63 3.32 24.64
C SER A 50 -12.45 4.20 25.06
N ARG A 51 -12.10 5.19 24.24
CA ARG A 51 -11.23 6.37 24.46
C ARG A 51 -12.04 7.63 24.87
N ILE A 52 -13.15 7.42 25.59
CA ILE A 52 -13.89 8.41 26.40
C ILE A 52 -14.18 7.84 27.81
N THR A 53 -14.71 6.61 27.91
CA THR A 53 -15.23 6.02 29.18
C THR A 53 -14.17 5.60 30.24
N GLY A 54 -13.02 5.06 29.85
CA GLY A 54 -11.97 4.54 30.75
C GLY A 54 -11.25 5.49 31.74
N PHE A 55 -11.37 6.83 31.68
CA PHE A 55 -10.87 7.84 32.67
C PHE A 55 -11.92 8.81 33.13
N ALA A 56 -13.14 8.69 32.61
CA ALA A 56 -14.26 8.69 33.53
C ALA A 56 -13.95 7.65 34.63
N LYS A 57 -13.79 6.35 34.26
CA LYS A 57 -13.36 5.28 35.18
C LYS A 57 -12.08 5.60 35.98
N GLN A 58 -10.95 5.81 35.33
CA GLN A 58 -9.64 6.00 35.97
C GLN A 58 -9.50 7.33 36.75
N LEU A 59 -10.13 8.46 36.35
CA LEU A 59 -10.16 9.64 37.24
C LEU A 59 -11.05 9.37 38.46
N LEU A 60 -12.30 8.89 38.26
CA LEU A 60 -13.16 8.53 39.40
C LEU A 60 -12.48 7.51 40.31
N LEU A 61 -11.74 6.54 39.77
CA LEU A 61 -11.04 5.55 40.57
C LEU A 61 -9.96 6.17 41.45
N VAL A 62 -9.27 7.22 40.99
CA VAL A 62 -8.29 7.97 41.81
C VAL A 62 -8.99 8.88 42.81
N THR A 63 -9.96 9.69 42.36
CA THR A 63 -10.61 10.72 43.18
C THR A 63 -11.62 10.15 44.19
N VAL A 64 -12.21 8.97 43.93
CA VAL A 64 -13.16 8.30 44.84
C VAL A 64 -12.43 7.43 45.88
N LEU A 65 -11.46 6.62 45.45
CA LEU A 65 -10.80 5.67 46.36
C LEU A 65 -9.80 6.34 47.31
N GLY A 66 -9.15 7.43 46.87
CA GLY A 66 -8.07 8.10 47.60
C GLY A 66 -6.76 7.31 47.60
N THR A 67 -5.65 8.01 47.83
CA THR A 67 -4.29 7.56 47.49
C THR A 67 -3.94 6.13 47.93
N THR A 68 -4.19 5.76 49.19
CA THR A 68 -3.83 4.43 49.73
C THR A 68 -4.58 3.27 49.06
N VAL A 69 -5.89 3.44 48.82
CA VAL A 69 -6.73 2.40 48.21
C VAL A 69 -6.53 2.40 46.70
N ALA A 70 -6.46 3.57 46.06
CA ALA A 70 -6.17 3.72 44.63
C ALA A 70 -4.81 3.10 44.26
N THR A 71 -3.76 3.27 45.07
CA THR A 71 -2.44 2.65 44.83
C THR A 71 -2.48 1.14 45.03
N SER A 72 -3.10 0.66 46.12
CA SER A 72 -3.27 -0.78 46.38
C SER A 72 -4.06 -1.48 45.26
N TYR A 73 -5.13 -0.84 44.77
CA TYR A 73 -5.87 -1.30 43.59
C TYR A 73 -5.01 -1.27 42.32
N THR A 74 -4.24 -0.20 42.09
CA THR A 74 -3.45 -0.04 40.86
C THR A 74 -2.44 -1.17 40.73
N VAL A 75 -1.70 -1.48 41.81
CA VAL A 75 -0.78 -2.63 41.84
C VAL A 75 -1.54 -3.95 41.66
N ALA A 76 -2.66 -4.16 42.36
CA ALA A 76 -3.45 -5.38 42.25
C ALA A 76 -4.07 -5.61 40.85
N SER A 77 -4.47 -4.55 40.14
CA SER A 77 -5.13 -4.62 38.82
C SER A 77 -4.15 -4.80 37.66
N VAL A 78 -2.89 -4.41 37.83
CA VAL A 78 -1.82 -4.59 36.84
C VAL A 78 -1.45 -6.07 36.68
N ILE A 79 -1.42 -6.85 37.78
CA ILE A 79 -0.98 -8.25 37.79
C ILE A 79 -1.83 -9.16 36.87
N PRO A 80 -3.19 -9.17 36.94
CA PRO A 80 -4.03 -9.93 36.01
C PRO A 80 -3.80 -9.59 34.54
N ASN A 81 -3.62 -8.30 34.23
CA ASN A 81 -3.44 -7.82 32.86
C ASN A 81 -2.09 -8.30 32.28
N MET A 82 -1.00 -8.19 33.05
CA MET A 82 0.33 -8.68 32.65
C MET A 82 0.31 -10.20 32.36
N ILE A 83 -0.37 -10.98 33.21
CA ILE A 83 -0.46 -12.43 33.04
C ILE A 83 -1.29 -12.80 31.81
N ALA A 84 -2.42 -12.12 31.56
CA ALA A 84 -3.24 -12.34 30.37
C ALA A 84 -2.53 -11.93 29.06
N GLU A 85 -1.78 -10.83 29.07
CA GLU A 85 -0.97 -10.40 27.91
C GLU A 85 0.16 -11.39 27.61
N LEU A 86 0.87 -11.86 28.64
CA LEU A 86 1.94 -12.84 28.54
C LEU A 86 1.45 -14.21 28.06
N VAL A 87 0.29 -14.66 28.56
CA VAL A 87 -0.30 -15.98 28.23
C VAL A 87 -0.88 -16.00 26.82
N LEU A 88 -1.51 -14.91 26.36
CA LEU A 88 -2.26 -14.92 25.11
C LEU A 88 -2.03 -13.71 24.20
N GLY A 89 -2.04 -12.48 24.74
CA GLY A 89 -2.26 -11.25 23.97
C GLY A 89 -1.35 -11.09 22.74
N ALA A 90 -0.04 -11.25 22.91
CA ALA A 90 0.93 -11.02 21.83
C ALA A 90 1.13 -12.24 20.90
N VAL A 91 1.06 -13.47 21.46
CA VAL A 91 1.27 -14.72 20.70
C VAL A 91 0.09 -14.99 19.76
N LEU A 92 -1.13 -14.78 20.26
CA LEU A 92 -2.37 -15.08 19.55
C LEU A 92 -2.56 -14.17 18.33
N THR A 93 -2.31 -12.88 18.49
CA THR A 93 -2.48 -11.89 17.42
C THR A 93 -1.46 -12.04 16.30
N ALA A 94 -0.21 -12.39 16.62
CA ALA A 94 0.86 -12.56 15.63
C ALA A 94 0.83 -13.90 14.88
N ILE A 95 0.41 -15.00 15.52
CA ILE A 95 0.49 -16.36 14.95
C ILE A 95 -0.88 -16.88 14.56
N VAL A 96 -1.86 -16.75 15.45
CA VAL A 96 -3.13 -17.45 15.28
C VAL A 96 -4.02 -16.76 14.25
N VAL A 97 -3.96 -15.44 14.08
CA VAL A 97 -4.71 -14.76 13.00
C VAL A 97 -4.26 -15.25 11.60
N PRO A 98 -2.96 -15.25 11.22
CA PRO A 98 -2.53 -15.81 9.94
C PRO A 98 -2.81 -17.32 9.79
N VAL A 99 -2.56 -18.12 10.84
CA VAL A 99 -2.78 -19.58 10.78
C VAL A 99 -4.28 -19.93 10.72
N LEU A 100 -5.15 -19.16 11.38
CA LEU A 100 -6.60 -19.34 11.33
C LEU A 100 -7.16 -19.00 9.94
N VAL A 101 -6.79 -17.86 9.36
CA VAL A 101 -7.21 -17.51 7.99
C VAL A 101 -6.76 -18.59 7.00
N ARG A 102 -5.53 -19.11 7.17
CA ARG A 102 -5.02 -20.22 6.36
C ARG A 102 -5.79 -21.52 6.57
N ALA A 103 -6.06 -21.91 7.81
CA ALA A 103 -6.88 -23.09 8.15
C ALA A 103 -8.31 -22.97 7.58
N GLU A 104 -8.94 -21.80 7.63
CA GLU A 104 -10.27 -21.57 7.03
C GLU A 104 -10.27 -21.70 5.50
N SER A 105 -9.14 -21.45 4.83
CA SER A 105 -8.97 -21.63 3.38
C SER A 105 -8.50 -23.02 2.93
N GLU A 106 -7.78 -23.76 3.78
CA GLU A 106 -7.15 -25.04 3.41
C GLU A 106 -7.84 -26.28 4.01
N ASP A 107 -8.46 -26.17 5.20
CA ASP A 107 -9.05 -27.32 5.88
C ASP A 107 -10.51 -27.55 5.42
N ALA A 108 -10.85 -28.78 5.05
CA ALA A 108 -12.17 -29.14 4.51
C ALA A 108 -13.35 -28.87 5.46
N ASP A 109 -13.11 -28.66 6.76
CA ASP A 109 -14.14 -28.28 7.74
C ASP A 109 -14.30 -26.75 7.92
N ASN A 110 -13.55 -25.94 7.15
CA ASN A 110 -13.43 -24.48 7.26
C ASN A 110 -12.80 -24.07 8.61
N GLY A 111 -11.67 -24.69 8.96
CA GLY A 111 -10.86 -24.39 10.15
C GLY A 111 -11.51 -24.72 11.50
N ARG A 112 -12.63 -25.44 11.55
CA ARG A 112 -13.43 -25.63 12.80
C ARG A 112 -12.66 -26.45 13.84
N ALA A 113 -11.98 -27.53 13.42
CA ALA A 113 -11.14 -28.33 14.29
C ALA A 113 -9.98 -27.51 14.85
N PHE A 114 -9.36 -26.65 14.04
CA PHE A 114 -8.31 -25.73 14.48
C PHE A 114 -8.84 -24.74 15.54
N VAL A 115 -9.98 -24.06 15.27
CA VAL A 115 -10.61 -23.15 16.24
C VAL A 115 -10.95 -23.84 17.56
N ARG A 116 -11.46 -25.08 17.52
CA ARG A 116 -11.78 -25.86 18.73
C ARG A 116 -10.53 -26.29 19.52
N ARG A 117 -9.47 -26.74 18.84
CA ARG A 117 -8.16 -27.06 19.45
C ARG A 117 -7.56 -25.82 20.12
N LEU A 118 -7.48 -24.73 19.36
CA LEU A 118 -7.04 -23.41 19.83
C LEU A 118 -7.81 -22.96 21.06
N PHE A 119 -9.14 -22.97 21.01
CA PHE A 119 -10.00 -22.57 22.12
C PHE A 119 -9.76 -23.44 23.36
N THR A 120 -9.62 -24.76 23.19
CA THR A 120 -9.36 -25.70 24.29
C THR A 120 -7.97 -25.47 24.91
N ALA A 121 -6.94 -25.27 24.08
CA ALA A 121 -5.58 -24.98 24.55
C ALA A 121 -5.49 -23.62 25.26
N ALA A 122 -6.07 -22.56 24.67
CA ALA A 122 -6.12 -21.24 25.27
C ALA A 122 -6.91 -21.24 26.59
N LEU A 123 -8.09 -21.86 26.63
CA LEU A 123 -8.92 -21.95 27.83
C LEU A 123 -8.22 -22.71 28.96
N THR A 124 -7.57 -23.85 28.65
CA THR A 124 -6.85 -24.63 29.67
C THR A 124 -5.58 -23.93 30.15
N MET A 125 -4.85 -23.24 29.26
CA MET A 125 -3.70 -22.40 29.63
C MET A 125 -4.10 -21.20 30.50
N LEU A 126 -5.23 -20.54 30.19
CA LEU A 126 -5.77 -19.44 30.99
C LEU A 126 -6.28 -19.90 32.37
N ILE A 127 -6.98 -21.04 32.44
CA ILE A 127 -7.41 -21.63 33.72
C ILE A 127 -6.20 -22.01 34.55
N LEU A 128 -5.19 -22.66 33.96
CA LEU A 128 -3.96 -23.02 34.66
C LEU A 128 -3.22 -21.77 35.15
N ALA A 129 -3.09 -20.74 34.32
CA ALA A 129 -2.47 -19.46 34.70
C ALA A 129 -3.23 -18.75 35.82
N ALA A 130 -4.57 -18.70 35.77
CA ALA A 130 -5.39 -18.11 36.82
C ALA A 130 -5.30 -18.88 38.14
N VAL A 131 -5.31 -20.23 38.11
CA VAL A 131 -5.14 -21.07 39.31
C VAL A 131 -3.74 -20.91 39.91
N LEU A 132 -2.68 -20.97 39.09
CA LEU A 132 -1.30 -20.76 39.54
C LEU A 132 -1.09 -19.35 40.10
N ALA A 133 -1.64 -18.32 39.46
CA ALA A 133 -1.57 -16.95 39.94
C ALA A 133 -2.37 -16.73 41.24
N THR A 134 -3.49 -17.45 41.43
CA THR A 134 -4.28 -17.41 42.68
C THR A 134 -3.54 -18.11 43.82
N ALA A 135 -2.93 -19.27 43.57
CA ALA A 135 -2.08 -19.94 44.55
C ALA A 135 -0.81 -19.12 44.90
N ALA A 136 -0.23 -18.45 43.91
CA ALA A 136 0.93 -17.59 44.08
C ALA A 136 0.60 -16.16 44.53
N ALA A 137 -0.67 -15.77 44.64
CA ALA A 137 -1.10 -14.38 44.88
C ALA A 137 -0.35 -13.67 46.02
N PRO A 138 -0.25 -14.22 47.26
CA PRO A 138 0.50 -13.57 48.33
C PRO A 138 2.01 -13.48 48.03
N LEU A 139 2.59 -14.42 47.28
CA LEU A 139 4.01 -14.39 46.90
C LEU A 139 4.28 -13.35 45.81
N LEU A 140 3.39 -13.24 44.83
CA LEU A 140 3.44 -12.21 43.78
C LEU A 140 3.37 -10.82 44.39
N THR A 141 2.39 -10.57 45.29
CA THR A 141 2.31 -9.30 45.99
C THR A 141 3.56 -9.03 46.85
N ARG A 142 3.92 -9.96 47.74
CA ARG A 142 4.93 -9.74 48.81
C ARG A 142 6.39 -9.72 48.33
N TYR A 143 6.72 -10.44 47.25
CA TYR A 143 8.11 -10.62 46.80
C TYR A 143 8.42 -10.11 45.39
N VAL A 144 7.40 -9.95 44.54
CA VAL A 144 7.59 -9.51 43.15
C VAL A 144 7.22 -8.05 42.99
N PHE A 145 6.00 -7.65 43.36
CA PHE A 145 5.47 -6.31 43.08
C PHE A 145 5.66 -5.28 44.21
N LEU A 146 5.51 -5.69 45.47
CA LEU A 146 5.78 -4.87 46.64
C LEU A 146 7.03 -5.39 47.37
N SER A 147 7.55 -4.58 48.28
CA SER A 147 8.51 -5.00 49.32
C SER A 147 7.78 -5.11 50.66
N GLU A 148 8.24 -6.00 51.55
CA GLU A 148 7.65 -6.15 52.89
C GLU A 148 7.74 -4.83 53.69
N ASP A 149 8.88 -4.15 53.61
CA ASP A 149 9.15 -2.84 54.21
C ASP A 149 8.68 -1.67 53.31
N GLY A 150 7.59 -1.86 52.57
CA GLY A 150 7.01 -0.88 51.65
C GLY A 150 5.95 0.01 52.30
N GLN A 151 5.75 1.22 51.74
CA GLN A 151 4.74 2.17 52.24
C GLN A 151 3.32 1.92 51.68
N VAL A 152 3.18 1.01 50.71
CA VAL A 152 1.90 0.60 50.14
C VAL A 152 1.34 -0.63 50.87
N ASN A 153 0.04 -0.64 51.17
CA ASN A 153 -0.59 -1.70 51.97
C ASN A 153 -0.62 -3.06 51.23
N THR A 154 0.33 -3.92 51.57
CA THR A 154 0.49 -5.28 51.04
C THR A 154 -0.72 -6.19 51.34
N GLY A 155 -1.37 -6.02 52.49
CA GLY A 155 -2.58 -6.78 52.85
C GLY A 155 -3.76 -6.45 51.96
N LEU A 156 -4.03 -5.15 51.77
CA LEU A 156 -5.13 -4.66 50.92
C LEU A 156 -4.87 -4.99 49.46
N THR A 157 -3.63 -4.83 48.99
CA THR A 157 -3.21 -5.22 47.64
C THR A 157 -3.43 -6.72 47.41
N THR A 158 -3.10 -7.58 48.37
CA THR A 158 -3.33 -9.04 48.26
C THR A 158 -4.82 -9.39 48.26
N ALA A 159 -5.62 -8.74 49.11
CA ALA A 159 -7.07 -8.95 49.15
C ALA A 159 -7.76 -8.54 47.83
N LEU A 160 -7.40 -7.38 47.27
CA LEU A 160 -7.89 -6.93 45.97
C LEU A 160 -7.39 -7.83 44.84
N LEU A 161 -6.13 -8.25 44.86
CA LEU A 161 -5.56 -9.17 43.86
C LEU A 161 -6.35 -10.49 43.80
N LEU A 162 -6.67 -11.10 44.94
CA LEU A 162 -7.46 -12.34 44.99
C LEU A 162 -8.85 -12.21 44.35
N LEU A 163 -9.47 -11.04 44.40
CA LEU A 163 -10.76 -10.77 43.74
C LEU A 163 -10.62 -10.43 42.24
N LEU A 164 -9.46 -9.92 41.82
CA LEU A 164 -9.17 -9.51 40.44
C LEU A 164 -8.52 -10.61 39.58
N LEU A 165 -7.83 -11.59 40.18
CA LEU A 165 -7.18 -12.70 39.46
C LEU A 165 -8.11 -13.57 38.60
N PRO A 166 -9.40 -13.82 38.95
CA PRO A 166 -10.34 -14.48 38.04
C PRO A 166 -10.50 -13.75 36.69
N ALA A 167 -10.23 -12.44 36.62
CA ALA A 167 -10.27 -11.68 35.38
C ALA A 167 -9.22 -12.11 34.34
N ILE A 168 -8.12 -12.78 34.73
CA ILE A 168 -7.12 -13.34 33.78
C ILE A 168 -7.81 -14.18 32.71
N LEU A 169 -8.73 -15.04 33.15
CA LEU A 169 -9.51 -15.92 32.28
C LEU A 169 -10.33 -15.11 31.26
N PHE A 170 -11.04 -14.08 31.73
CA PHE A 170 -11.95 -13.30 30.90
C PHE A 170 -11.22 -12.28 30.00
N TYR A 171 -10.09 -11.72 30.42
CA TYR A 171 -9.22 -10.90 29.56
C TYR A 171 -8.67 -11.72 28.38
N GLY A 172 -8.05 -12.87 28.66
CA GLY A 172 -7.54 -13.76 27.61
C GLY A 172 -8.64 -14.28 26.70
N LEU A 173 -9.78 -14.69 27.28
CA LEU A 173 -10.93 -15.16 26.51
C LEU A 173 -11.54 -14.05 25.64
N SER A 174 -11.60 -12.81 26.12
CA SER A 174 -12.03 -11.65 25.33
C SER A 174 -11.08 -11.35 24.17
N ALA A 175 -9.77 -11.41 24.40
CA ALA A 175 -8.77 -11.26 23.33
C ALA A 175 -8.90 -12.35 22.25
N LEU A 176 -9.12 -13.61 22.67
CA LEU A 176 -9.37 -14.74 21.77
C LEU A 176 -10.66 -14.59 20.97
N PHE A 177 -11.75 -14.22 21.63
CA PHE A 177 -13.03 -14.01 20.98
C PHE A 177 -12.98 -12.86 19.97
N THR A 178 -12.30 -11.76 20.29
CA THR A 178 -12.04 -10.66 19.34
C THR A 178 -11.15 -11.12 18.18
N ALA A 179 -10.08 -11.90 18.43
CA ALA A 179 -9.21 -12.40 17.37
C ALA A 179 -9.97 -13.29 16.36
N ILE A 180 -10.80 -14.22 16.83
CA ILE A 180 -11.62 -15.11 15.97
C ILE A 180 -12.72 -14.31 15.24
N LEU A 181 -13.34 -13.33 15.88
CA LEU A 181 -14.34 -12.48 15.23
C LEU A 181 -13.72 -11.57 14.15
N ASN A 182 -12.47 -11.13 14.35
CA ASN A 182 -11.73 -10.33 13.38
C ASN A 182 -11.36 -11.10 12.11
N THR A 183 -11.02 -12.40 12.17
CA THR A 183 -10.80 -13.20 10.94
C THR A 183 -12.09 -13.35 10.15
N ARG A 184 -13.24 -13.42 10.82
CA ARG A 184 -14.59 -13.38 10.22
C ARG A 184 -15.07 -11.97 9.83
N GLN A 185 -14.17 -10.98 9.79
CA GLN A 185 -14.45 -9.57 9.47
C GLN A 185 -15.54 -8.91 10.34
N ASN A 186 -15.88 -9.51 11.49
CA ASN A 186 -16.91 -9.04 12.40
C ASN A 186 -16.29 -8.22 13.54
N PHE A 187 -15.74 -7.06 13.19
CA PHE A 187 -14.95 -6.21 14.09
C PHE A 187 -15.80 -5.49 15.16
N LYS A 188 -17.08 -5.20 14.88
CA LYS A 188 -17.92 -4.33 15.73
C LYS A 188 -18.05 -4.81 17.19
N PRO A 189 -18.30 -6.10 17.50
CA PRO A 189 -18.39 -6.57 18.88
C PRO A 189 -17.08 -6.41 19.66
N GLY A 190 -15.94 -6.68 19.02
CA GLY A 190 -14.61 -6.53 19.62
C GLY A 190 -14.30 -5.08 20.01
N ALA A 191 -14.75 -4.11 19.21
CA ALA A 191 -14.59 -2.68 19.50
C ALA A 191 -15.52 -2.16 20.61
N TRP A 192 -16.71 -2.74 20.78
CA TRP A 192 -17.66 -2.33 21.82
C TRP A 192 -17.44 -3.01 23.18
N ALA A 193 -16.83 -4.20 23.23
CA ALA A 193 -16.64 -4.93 24.48
C ALA A 193 -15.88 -4.12 25.57
N PRO A 194 -14.80 -3.36 25.27
CA PRO A 194 -14.13 -2.53 26.27
C PRO A 194 -14.98 -1.37 26.80
N VAL A 195 -15.90 -0.82 25.99
CA VAL A 195 -16.87 0.20 26.42
C VAL A 195 -17.76 -0.36 27.52
N LEU A 196 -18.28 -1.57 27.32
CA LEU A 196 -19.14 -2.26 28.29
C LEU A 196 -18.40 -2.54 29.61
N ASN A 197 -17.10 -2.86 29.56
CA ASN A 197 -16.26 -2.99 30.76
C ASN A 197 -16.22 -1.66 31.54
N ASN A 198 -15.84 -0.57 30.87
CA ASN A 198 -15.72 0.74 31.51
C ASN A 198 -17.05 1.20 32.12
N LEU A 199 -18.18 1.03 31.41
CA LEU A 199 -19.51 1.38 31.93
C LEU A 199 -19.91 0.57 33.17
N VAL A 200 -19.54 -0.73 33.25
CA VAL A 200 -19.77 -1.53 34.46
C VAL A 200 -18.88 -1.06 35.62
N VAL A 201 -17.61 -0.75 35.37
CA VAL A 201 -16.71 -0.22 36.43
C VAL A 201 -17.19 1.14 36.91
N LEU A 202 -17.72 1.99 36.04
CA LEU A 202 -18.33 3.27 36.40
C LEU A 202 -19.55 3.09 37.31
N ALA A 203 -20.48 2.20 36.93
CA ALA A 203 -21.60 1.84 37.79
C ALA A 203 -21.13 1.29 39.16
N VAL A 204 -20.04 0.52 39.20
CA VAL A 204 -19.43 0.01 40.44
C VAL A 204 -18.83 1.13 41.29
N LEU A 205 -18.20 2.15 40.71
CA LEU A 205 -17.70 3.32 41.43
C LEU A 205 -18.83 4.19 41.99
N VAL A 206 -19.94 4.33 41.25
CA VAL A 206 -21.18 4.97 41.75
C VAL A 206 -21.79 4.17 42.91
N ILE A 207 -21.87 2.83 42.81
CA ILE A 207 -22.33 1.97 43.90
C ILE A 207 -21.41 2.09 45.12
N TYR A 208 -20.09 2.13 44.91
CA TYR A 208 -19.09 2.30 45.98
C TYR A 208 -19.26 3.62 46.76
N LEU A 209 -19.66 4.71 46.10
CA LEU A 209 -20.01 5.98 46.75
C LEU A 209 -21.26 5.88 47.62
N VAL A 210 -22.27 5.11 47.20
CA VAL A 210 -23.56 4.97 47.90
C VAL A 210 -23.52 3.94 49.03
N VAL A 211 -22.64 2.94 48.96
CA VAL A 211 -22.49 1.93 50.02
C VAL A 211 -21.91 2.55 51.30
N PRO A 212 -22.57 2.39 52.47
CA PRO A 212 -22.09 2.96 53.73
C PRO A 212 -20.90 2.16 54.30
N GLY A 213 -20.01 2.86 55.01
CA GLY A 213 -18.80 2.31 55.65
C GLY A 213 -17.50 2.82 55.03
N GLU A 214 -16.38 2.38 55.60
CA GLU A 214 -15.01 2.67 55.15
C GLU A 214 -14.26 1.34 55.01
N ILE A 215 -13.27 1.26 54.10
CA ILE A 215 -12.50 0.03 53.90
C ILE A 215 -11.62 -0.22 55.14
N SER A 216 -11.74 -1.42 55.70
CA SER A 216 -10.88 -1.94 56.77
C SER A 216 -9.41 -2.02 56.29
N LEU A 217 -8.58 -1.03 56.63
CA LEU A 217 -7.17 -0.96 56.19
C LEU A 217 -6.23 -1.89 56.96
N ASP A 218 -6.46 -2.07 58.27
CA ASP A 218 -5.74 -3.04 59.11
C ASP A 218 -6.61 -3.42 60.34
N PRO A 219 -6.89 -4.71 60.61
CA PRO A 219 -6.68 -5.86 59.73
C PRO A 219 -7.64 -5.84 58.54
N VAL A 220 -7.11 -6.13 57.34
CA VAL A 220 -7.91 -6.17 56.10
C VAL A 220 -8.93 -7.31 56.14
N ARG A 221 -10.20 -6.98 55.92
CA ARG A 221 -11.31 -7.94 55.90
C ARG A 221 -11.81 -8.12 54.47
N ILE A 222 -11.60 -9.30 53.88
CA ILE A 222 -12.12 -9.61 52.53
C ILE A 222 -13.65 -9.55 52.47
N SER A 223 -14.34 -9.74 53.60
CA SER A 223 -15.80 -9.61 53.73
C SER A 223 -16.32 -8.16 53.84
N ASP A 224 -15.45 -7.16 53.70
CA ASP A 224 -15.81 -5.75 53.76
C ASP A 224 -16.67 -5.37 52.53
N PRO A 225 -17.88 -4.81 52.70
CA PRO A 225 -18.76 -4.50 51.57
C PRO A 225 -18.12 -3.59 50.50
N LYS A 226 -17.28 -2.63 50.89
CA LYS A 226 -16.63 -1.72 49.93
C LYS A 226 -15.51 -2.42 49.16
N LEU A 227 -14.74 -3.28 49.84
CA LEU A 227 -13.70 -4.10 49.22
C LEU A 227 -14.32 -5.11 48.22
N LEU A 228 -15.42 -5.76 48.60
CA LEU A 228 -16.16 -6.68 47.74
C LEU A 228 -16.78 -5.98 46.52
N VAL A 229 -17.45 -4.83 46.70
CA VAL A 229 -18.00 -4.05 45.60
C VAL A 229 -16.91 -3.67 44.60
N LEU A 230 -15.76 -3.18 45.09
CA LEU A 230 -14.65 -2.80 44.21
C LEU A 230 -14.05 -4.01 43.46
N GLY A 231 -13.64 -5.06 44.19
CA GLY A 231 -12.95 -6.21 43.59
C GLY A 231 -13.85 -7.07 42.70
N VAL A 232 -15.04 -7.44 43.20
CA VAL A 232 -15.99 -8.27 42.45
C VAL A 232 -16.64 -7.47 41.32
N GLY A 233 -16.95 -6.19 41.53
CA GLY A 233 -17.55 -5.32 40.52
C GLY A 233 -16.61 -5.04 39.35
N ILE A 234 -15.31 -4.85 39.60
CA ILE A 234 -14.33 -4.64 38.51
C ILE A 234 -14.10 -5.96 37.74
N THR A 235 -14.02 -7.10 38.42
CA THR A 235 -14.00 -8.42 37.76
C THR A 235 -15.28 -8.66 36.94
N LEU A 236 -16.45 -8.22 37.42
CA LEU A 236 -17.72 -8.30 36.69
C LEU A 236 -17.68 -7.48 35.38
N GLY A 237 -17.00 -6.33 35.34
CA GLY A 237 -16.78 -5.57 34.11
C GLY A 237 -16.02 -6.36 33.04
N VAL A 238 -14.99 -7.11 33.43
CA VAL A 238 -14.23 -7.99 32.53
C VAL A 238 -15.04 -9.23 32.12
N VAL A 239 -15.86 -9.77 33.03
CA VAL A 239 -16.81 -10.86 32.70
C VAL A 239 -17.84 -10.39 31.66
N VAL A 240 -18.43 -9.20 31.83
CA VAL A 240 -19.35 -8.59 30.86
C VAL A 240 -18.67 -8.35 29.52
N GLN A 241 -17.43 -7.84 29.51
CA GLN A 241 -16.61 -7.70 28.31
C GLN A 241 -16.52 -9.01 27.53
N ALA A 242 -16.09 -10.10 28.17
CA ALA A 242 -15.94 -11.40 27.52
C ALA A 242 -17.29 -12.01 27.08
N LEU A 243 -18.33 -11.93 27.92
CA LEU A 243 -19.65 -12.47 27.61
C LEU A 243 -20.36 -11.73 26.48
N SER A 244 -20.12 -10.43 26.30
CA SER A 244 -20.69 -9.62 25.21
C SER A 244 -20.34 -10.14 23.80
N LEU A 245 -19.22 -10.87 23.67
CA LEU A 245 -18.75 -11.45 22.43
C LEU A 245 -19.40 -12.82 22.12
N VAL A 246 -19.93 -13.52 23.13
CA VAL A 246 -20.54 -14.86 22.96
C VAL A 246 -21.76 -14.85 22.02
N PRO A 247 -22.70 -13.87 22.08
CA PRO A 247 -23.74 -13.72 21.07
C PRO A 247 -23.21 -13.56 19.64
N ALA A 248 -22.09 -12.85 19.45
CA ALA A 248 -21.48 -12.67 18.13
C ALA A 248 -20.86 -13.97 17.59
N LEU A 249 -20.18 -14.75 18.45
CA LEU A 249 -19.63 -16.06 18.10
C LEU A 249 -20.74 -17.06 17.70
N ARG A 250 -21.84 -17.08 18.47
CA ARG A 250 -23.03 -17.90 18.14
C ARG A 250 -23.65 -17.51 16.81
N ARG A 251 -23.82 -16.21 16.52
CA ARG A 251 -24.32 -15.71 15.22
C ARG A 251 -23.42 -16.13 14.04
N ASN A 252 -22.10 -16.17 14.25
CA ASN A 252 -21.12 -16.63 13.26
C ASN A 252 -20.99 -18.16 13.17
N LYS A 253 -21.83 -18.93 13.89
CA LYS A 253 -21.85 -20.41 13.90
C LYS A 253 -20.50 -21.04 14.27
N ILE A 254 -19.71 -20.35 15.10
CA ILE A 254 -18.41 -20.84 15.57
C ILE A 254 -18.62 -21.90 16.64
N ASP A 255 -18.08 -23.11 16.41
CA ASP A 255 -18.14 -24.20 17.38
C ASP A 255 -17.03 -24.03 18.43
N LEU A 256 -17.44 -23.95 19.71
CA LEU A 256 -16.57 -23.84 20.88
C LEU A 256 -16.57 -25.13 21.73
N ARG A 257 -17.12 -26.24 21.21
CA ARG A 257 -17.03 -27.54 21.89
C ARG A 257 -15.56 -27.92 22.09
N PRO A 258 -15.14 -28.34 23.30
CA PRO A 258 -13.76 -28.77 23.52
C PRO A 258 -13.27 -29.81 22.51
N LEU A 259 -11.99 -29.72 22.16
CA LEU A 259 -11.27 -30.65 21.30
C LEU A 259 -9.81 -30.64 21.72
N TRP A 260 -9.35 -31.74 22.31
CA TRP A 260 -7.98 -31.86 22.79
C TRP A 260 -7.01 -32.14 21.63
N GLY A 261 -5.76 -31.70 21.80
CA GLY A 261 -4.68 -31.83 20.83
C GLY A 261 -4.11 -30.48 20.40
N LEU A 262 -2.80 -30.44 20.21
CA LEU A 262 -2.11 -29.34 19.56
C LEU A 262 -2.10 -29.59 18.05
N ASP A 263 -2.10 -28.52 17.27
CA ASP A 263 -2.01 -28.59 15.81
C ASP A 263 -0.56 -28.41 15.36
N ASP A 264 -0.05 -29.26 14.47
CA ASP A 264 1.34 -29.17 13.99
C ASP A 264 1.62 -27.85 13.27
N ARG A 265 0.59 -27.19 12.70
CA ARG A 265 0.70 -25.82 12.16
C ARG A 265 1.22 -24.85 13.23
N LEU A 266 0.76 -24.94 14.49
CA LEU A 266 1.22 -24.06 15.59
C LEU A 266 2.71 -24.27 15.91
N ARG A 267 3.22 -25.49 15.75
CA ARG A 267 4.61 -25.85 16.05
C ARG A 267 5.60 -25.15 15.11
N GLN A 268 5.21 -24.93 13.86
CA GLN A 268 6.02 -24.23 12.85
C GLN A 268 6.30 -22.77 13.22
N PHE A 269 5.38 -22.11 13.93
CA PHE A 269 5.51 -20.72 14.37
C PHE A 269 6.11 -20.56 15.77
N GLY A 270 6.45 -21.65 16.46
CA GLY A 270 6.96 -21.64 17.84
C GLY A 270 8.20 -20.76 18.04
N GLY A 271 9.07 -20.67 17.03
CA GLY A 271 10.26 -19.78 17.08
C GLY A 271 9.93 -18.28 17.15
N MET A 272 8.78 -17.85 16.58
CA MET A 272 8.29 -16.48 16.74
C MET A 272 7.47 -16.32 18.03
N ALA A 273 6.74 -17.35 18.47
CA ALA A 273 6.05 -17.34 19.75
C ALA A 273 7.02 -17.07 20.90
N VAL A 274 8.17 -17.77 20.92
CA VAL A 274 9.22 -17.59 21.93
C VAL A 274 9.82 -16.19 21.90
N ALA A 275 10.11 -15.63 20.71
CA ALA A 275 10.63 -14.27 20.57
C ALA A 275 9.65 -13.21 21.14
N ILE A 276 8.36 -13.38 20.88
CA ILE A 276 7.28 -12.50 21.32
C ILE A 276 7.03 -12.63 22.83
N VAL A 277 6.99 -13.86 23.37
CA VAL A 277 6.90 -14.09 24.82
C VAL A 277 8.11 -13.48 25.53
N LEU A 278 9.32 -13.67 25.01
CA LEU A 278 10.55 -13.10 25.58
C LEU A 278 10.53 -11.56 25.56
N TYR A 279 10.07 -10.95 24.46
CA TYR A 279 9.84 -9.50 24.37
C TYR A 279 8.89 -9.01 25.47
N VAL A 280 7.76 -9.71 25.69
CA VAL A 280 6.80 -9.34 26.76
C VAL A 280 7.43 -9.52 28.13
N VAL A 281 8.05 -10.67 28.44
CA VAL A 281 8.70 -10.92 29.76
C VAL A 281 9.72 -9.84 30.10
N ILE A 282 10.57 -9.46 29.14
CA ILE A 282 11.57 -8.40 29.35
C ILE A 282 10.87 -7.05 29.63
N SER A 283 9.92 -6.64 28.80
CA SER A 283 9.16 -5.40 28.99
C SER A 283 8.47 -5.35 30.36
N GLN A 284 7.87 -6.47 30.77
CA GLN A 284 7.15 -6.58 32.05
C GLN A 284 8.09 -6.55 33.25
N ALA A 285 9.30 -7.10 33.18
CA ALA A 285 10.30 -6.96 34.24
C ALA A 285 10.63 -5.48 34.52
N GLY A 286 10.73 -4.65 33.47
CA GLY A 286 10.93 -3.20 33.60
C GLY A 286 9.76 -2.46 34.27
N MET A 287 8.54 -3.03 34.26
CA MET A 287 7.40 -2.52 35.04
C MET A 287 7.50 -2.95 36.51
N VAL A 288 7.75 -4.25 36.77
CA VAL A 288 7.88 -4.82 38.13
C VAL A 288 8.90 -4.06 38.97
N PHE A 289 10.11 -3.83 38.42
CA PHE A 289 11.16 -3.08 39.13
C PHE A 289 10.73 -1.64 39.46
N ALA A 290 10.04 -0.95 38.54
CA ALA A 290 9.54 0.40 38.76
C ALA A 290 8.44 0.44 39.83
N THR A 291 7.46 -0.47 39.78
CA THR A 291 6.43 -0.62 40.80
C THR A 291 7.03 -0.88 42.18
N ARG A 292 7.99 -1.82 42.28
CA ARG A 292 8.61 -2.17 43.55
C ARG A 292 9.39 -1.01 44.16
N ILE A 293 10.24 -0.33 43.38
CA ILE A 293 11.03 0.81 43.85
C ILE A 293 10.12 1.96 44.29
N SER A 294 9.12 2.33 43.48
CA SER A 294 8.17 3.40 43.85
C SER A 294 7.34 3.05 45.09
N SER A 295 6.92 1.80 45.26
CA SER A 295 6.14 1.35 46.43
C SER A 295 6.89 1.36 47.77
N HIS A 296 8.22 1.36 47.72
CA HIS A 296 9.06 1.39 48.92
C HIS A 296 9.25 2.83 49.46
N VAL A 297 9.30 3.81 48.56
CA VAL A 297 9.61 5.22 48.89
C VAL A 297 8.37 6.12 49.07
N ASP A 298 7.23 5.79 48.45
CA ASP A 298 6.07 6.68 48.42
C ASP A 298 4.75 5.87 48.37
N PRO A 299 3.80 6.08 49.31
CA PRO A 299 2.50 5.40 49.30
C PRO A 299 1.63 5.79 48.09
N ALA A 300 1.95 6.89 47.40
CA ALA A 300 1.34 7.31 46.13
C ALA A 300 2.17 6.88 44.90
N GLY A 301 3.42 6.44 45.10
CA GLY A 301 4.44 6.33 44.04
C GLY A 301 4.03 5.47 42.83
N PRO A 302 3.58 4.22 43.03
CA PRO A 302 3.16 3.35 41.92
C PRO A 302 1.94 3.90 41.17
N LEU A 303 1.05 4.61 41.86
CA LEU A 303 -0.13 5.23 41.28
C LEU A 303 0.26 6.44 40.42
N ILE A 304 1.01 7.39 41.00
CA ILE A 304 1.53 8.57 40.30
C ILE A 304 2.30 8.16 39.04
N TYR A 305 3.21 7.18 39.17
CA TYR A 305 3.97 6.65 38.04
C TYR A 305 3.08 6.06 36.93
N ASN A 306 2.03 5.34 37.29
CA ASN A 306 1.10 4.74 36.32
C ASN A 306 0.23 5.79 35.62
N GLN A 307 -0.33 6.75 36.35
CA GLN A 307 -1.18 7.80 35.76
C GLN A 307 -0.38 8.78 34.89
N ALA A 308 0.82 9.18 35.32
CA ALA A 308 1.69 10.04 34.51
C ALA A 308 2.04 9.37 33.17
N TRP A 309 2.28 8.05 33.17
CA TRP A 309 2.50 7.30 31.93
C TRP A 309 1.25 7.24 31.04
N ILE A 310 0.06 7.04 31.61
CA ILE A 310 -1.22 7.06 30.85
C ILE A 310 -1.47 8.44 30.22
N LEU A 311 -1.24 9.53 30.94
CA LEU A 311 -1.34 10.90 30.40
C LEU A 311 -0.40 11.12 29.21
N LEU A 312 0.84 10.62 29.29
CA LEU A 312 1.76 10.66 28.15
C LEU A 312 1.30 9.82 26.96
N GLN A 313 0.62 8.69 27.19
CA GLN A 313 0.11 7.87 26.09
C GLN A 313 -1.02 8.54 25.30
N LEU A 314 -1.73 9.54 25.84
CA LEU A 314 -2.83 10.23 25.16
C LEU A 314 -2.38 11.03 23.91
N PRO A 315 -1.43 12.00 23.97
CA PRO A 315 -0.91 12.67 22.78
C PRO A 315 -0.34 11.72 21.73
N TYR A 316 0.34 10.64 22.15
CA TYR A 316 0.82 9.62 21.23
C TYR A 316 -0.32 8.86 20.56
N GLY A 317 -1.33 8.46 21.33
CA GLY A 317 -2.51 7.72 20.86
C GLY A 317 -3.30 8.46 19.78
N VAL A 318 -3.25 9.79 19.77
CA VAL A 318 -3.82 10.64 18.71
C VAL A 318 -2.80 10.91 17.60
N LEU A 319 -1.67 11.56 17.91
CA LEU A 319 -0.76 12.13 16.90
C LEU A 319 0.23 11.11 16.33
N GLY A 320 0.81 10.25 17.18
CA GLY A 320 1.77 9.24 16.75
C GLY A 320 1.10 8.09 16.01
N VAL A 321 -0.04 7.61 16.51
CA VAL A 321 -0.78 6.49 15.89
C VAL A 321 -1.43 6.88 14.56
N THR A 322 -1.86 8.13 14.37
CA THR A 322 -2.40 8.58 13.06
C THR A 322 -1.31 8.66 11.99
N VAL A 323 -0.15 9.27 12.30
CA VAL A 323 1.02 9.27 11.40
C VAL A 323 1.45 7.84 11.04
N LEU A 324 1.50 6.95 12.05
CA LEU A 324 1.85 5.55 11.84
C LEU A 324 0.83 4.83 10.94
N THR A 325 -0.46 5.01 11.19
CA THR A 325 -1.55 4.40 10.42
C THR A 325 -1.58 4.88 8.97
N ALA A 326 -1.33 6.17 8.73
CA ALA A 326 -1.29 6.74 7.38
C ALA A 326 -0.10 6.23 6.54
N ILE A 327 1.05 5.95 7.19
CA ILE A 327 2.29 5.55 6.49
C ILE A 327 2.40 4.01 6.37
N MET A 328 1.81 3.23 7.29
CA MET A 328 1.89 1.77 7.30
C MET A 328 1.52 1.09 5.95
N PRO A 329 0.48 1.49 5.19
CA PRO A 329 0.14 0.87 3.90
C PRO A 329 1.14 1.19 2.78
N ARG A 330 1.95 2.25 2.91
CA ARG A 330 3.05 2.54 2.00
C ARG A 330 4.30 1.76 2.40
N LEU A 331 4.67 1.87 3.67
CA LEU A 331 5.80 1.17 4.27
C LEU A 331 5.72 -0.35 4.05
N SER A 332 4.53 -0.95 4.24
CA SER A 332 4.31 -2.38 4.03
C SER A 332 4.37 -2.81 2.56
N ARG A 333 3.87 -1.99 1.61
CA ARG A 333 4.00 -2.27 0.18
C ARG A 333 5.46 -2.17 -0.27
N ASN A 334 6.17 -1.13 0.17
CA ASN A 334 7.56 -0.89 -0.17
C ASN A 334 8.49 -1.97 0.45
N ALA A 335 8.20 -2.41 1.68
CA ALA A 335 8.89 -3.54 2.30
C ALA A 335 8.65 -4.87 1.57
N ALA A 336 7.41 -5.18 1.17
CA ALA A 336 7.08 -6.38 0.41
C ALA A 336 7.71 -6.38 -1.00
N ALA A 337 7.76 -5.22 -1.66
CA ALA A 337 8.48 -5.01 -2.92
C ALA A 337 10.02 -5.05 -2.77
N LYS A 338 10.53 -5.09 -1.52
CA LYS A 338 11.95 -5.00 -1.14
C LYS A 338 12.63 -3.67 -1.53
N ASP A 339 11.83 -2.64 -1.83
CA ASP A 339 12.31 -1.28 -2.13
C ASP A 339 12.82 -0.60 -0.86
N THR A 340 14.10 -0.82 -0.59
CA THR A 340 14.79 -0.29 0.59
C THR A 340 14.96 1.24 0.54
N PRO A 341 15.29 1.88 -0.60
CA PRO A 341 15.21 3.34 -0.74
C PRO A 341 13.85 3.93 -0.37
N ALA A 342 12.74 3.41 -0.91
CA ALA A 342 11.40 3.92 -0.61
C ALA A 342 11.02 3.71 0.88
N VAL A 343 11.43 2.61 1.49
CA VAL A 343 11.29 2.38 2.95
C VAL A 343 12.08 3.40 3.78
N VAL A 344 13.28 3.80 3.35
CA VAL A 344 14.09 4.82 4.02
C VAL A 344 13.48 6.22 3.90
N ASP A 345 12.95 6.56 2.72
CA ASP A 345 12.32 7.86 2.50
C ASP A 345 10.95 7.95 3.25
N ASP A 346 10.14 6.87 3.26
CA ASP A 346 8.93 6.76 4.09
C ASP A 346 9.23 6.88 5.60
N LEU A 347 10.27 6.18 6.09
CA LEU A 347 10.74 6.27 7.48
C LEU A 347 11.20 7.69 7.84
N SER A 348 11.86 8.38 6.91
CA SER A 348 12.33 9.76 7.08
C SER A 348 11.17 10.76 7.14
N VAL A 349 10.09 10.53 6.39
CA VAL A 349 8.85 11.30 6.49
C VAL A 349 8.12 11.00 7.80
N ALA A 350 7.94 9.72 8.17
CA ALA A 350 7.30 9.32 9.42
C ALA A 350 7.98 9.93 10.64
N THR A 351 9.32 9.85 10.70
CA THR A 351 10.15 10.47 11.74
C THR A 351 9.91 11.98 11.80
N ARG A 352 9.96 12.67 10.65
CA ARG A 352 9.84 14.13 10.58
C ARG A 352 8.46 14.63 11.00
N MET A 353 7.39 13.97 10.56
CA MET A 353 6.01 14.30 10.95
C MET A 353 5.77 14.03 12.44
N THR A 354 6.27 12.90 12.96
CA THR A 354 6.14 12.55 14.38
C THR A 354 6.85 13.56 15.30
N MET A 355 8.06 14.00 14.91
CA MET A 355 8.79 15.06 15.61
C MET A 355 8.02 16.39 15.58
N LEU A 356 7.55 16.81 14.40
CA LEU A 356 6.82 18.06 14.19
C LEU A 356 5.52 18.11 15.03
N ALA A 357 4.83 16.98 15.16
CA ALA A 357 3.59 16.88 15.93
C ALA A 357 3.81 16.76 17.46
N LEU A 358 4.80 15.97 17.91
CA LEU A 358 4.97 15.67 19.34
C LEU A 358 5.86 16.67 20.09
N ILE A 359 6.89 17.25 19.46
CA ILE A 359 7.79 18.19 20.18
C ILE A 359 7.03 19.38 20.80
N PRO A 360 6.07 20.04 20.12
CA PRO A 360 5.28 21.11 20.75
C PRO A 360 4.49 20.63 21.97
N VAL A 361 3.96 19.40 21.94
CA VAL A 361 3.22 18.81 23.08
C VAL A 361 4.16 18.41 24.22
N ILE A 362 5.40 17.98 23.93
CA ILE A 362 6.45 17.82 24.95
C ILE A 362 6.75 19.16 25.61
N GLY A 363 6.88 20.25 24.85
CA GLY A 363 7.11 21.58 25.41
C GLY A 363 5.96 22.05 26.30
N PHE A 364 4.73 21.84 25.85
CA PHE A 364 3.53 22.10 26.66
C PHE A 364 3.55 21.31 27.96
N LEU A 365 3.68 19.98 27.91
CA LEU A 365 3.65 19.13 29.10
C LEU A 365 4.87 19.33 30.02
N THR A 366 6.01 19.79 29.51
CA THR A 366 7.16 20.20 30.34
C THR A 366 6.81 21.40 31.24
N VAL A 367 6.11 22.42 30.71
CA VAL A 367 5.82 23.68 31.44
C VAL A 367 4.49 23.64 32.19
N ALA A 368 3.46 23.04 31.60
CA ALA A 368 2.09 22.97 32.13
C ALA A 368 1.79 21.65 32.87
N GLY A 369 2.79 20.79 33.12
CA GLY A 369 2.62 19.48 33.75
C GLY A 369 1.92 19.55 35.11
N PRO A 370 2.43 20.28 36.12
CA PRO A 370 1.77 20.49 37.42
C PRO A 370 0.31 20.97 37.30
N GLN A 371 0.07 21.91 36.38
CA GLN A 371 -1.24 22.50 36.12
C GLN A 371 -2.20 21.45 35.50
N VAL A 372 -1.73 20.61 34.58
CA VAL A 372 -2.49 19.47 34.02
C VAL A 372 -2.77 18.42 35.10
N GLY A 373 -1.81 18.19 36.02
CA GLY A 373 -1.99 17.34 37.19
C GLY A 373 -3.12 17.84 38.09
N GLU A 374 -3.05 19.10 38.54
CA GLU A 374 -4.08 19.74 39.37
C GLU A 374 -5.45 19.77 38.66
N ALA A 375 -5.50 20.22 37.40
CA ALA A 375 -6.73 20.43 36.64
C ALA A 375 -7.52 19.14 36.37
N LEU A 376 -6.87 17.97 36.40
CA LEU A 376 -7.49 16.66 36.17
C LEU A 376 -7.64 15.82 37.45
N TYR A 377 -6.65 15.86 38.35
CA TYR A 377 -6.57 14.96 39.52
C TYR A 377 -6.73 15.68 40.87
N GLY A 378 -6.78 17.02 40.91
CA GLY A 378 -6.87 17.80 42.16
C GLY A 378 -8.18 17.68 42.94
N TYR A 379 -9.13 16.86 42.48
CA TYR A 379 -10.46 16.70 43.06
C TYR A 379 -10.57 15.47 43.98
N GLY A 380 -11.53 15.51 44.90
CA GLY A 380 -11.87 14.37 45.77
C GLY A 380 -10.72 13.94 46.70
N ASN A 381 -10.64 12.63 46.93
CA ASN A 381 -9.81 12.00 47.96
C ASN A 381 -8.33 11.82 47.59
N PHE A 382 -7.89 12.30 46.42
CA PHE A 382 -6.47 12.26 46.01
C PHE A 382 -5.71 13.49 46.52
N GLY A 383 -6.35 14.67 46.51
CA GLY A 383 -5.79 15.90 47.06
C GLY A 383 -4.79 16.62 46.14
N ALA A 384 -4.73 17.94 46.28
CA ALA A 384 -3.95 18.80 45.40
C ALA A 384 -2.43 18.50 45.41
N ALA A 385 -1.85 18.07 46.53
CA ALA A 385 -0.43 17.77 46.63
C ALA A 385 -0.01 16.48 45.88
N ASP A 386 -0.91 15.50 45.74
CA ASP A 386 -0.64 14.29 44.95
C ASP A 386 -0.90 14.55 43.46
N ALA A 387 -1.88 15.41 43.16
CA ALA A 387 -2.15 15.90 41.80
C ALA A 387 -1.01 16.77 41.24
N GLU A 388 -0.44 17.68 42.04
CA GLU A 388 0.77 18.44 41.71
C GLU A 388 1.95 17.50 41.43
N ARG A 389 2.23 16.54 42.34
CA ARG A 389 3.28 15.52 42.14
C ARG A 389 3.09 14.68 40.87
N LEU A 390 1.85 14.36 40.52
CA LEU A 390 1.50 13.66 39.29
C LEU A 390 1.81 14.52 38.05
N GLY A 391 1.50 15.82 38.11
CA GLY A 391 1.86 16.77 37.07
C GLY A 391 3.36 17.04 36.96
N GLU A 392 4.10 17.11 38.07
CA GLU A 392 5.57 17.12 38.09
C GLU A 392 6.13 15.87 37.38
N ALA A 393 5.59 14.68 37.68
CA ALA A 393 6.02 13.43 37.05
C ALA A 393 5.79 13.43 35.53
N VAL A 394 4.70 14.06 35.07
CA VAL A 394 4.45 14.31 33.63
C VAL A 394 5.51 15.26 33.06
N SER A 395 5.79 16.42 33.67
CA SER A 395 6.85 17.35 33.21
C SER A 395 8.21 16.66 33.05
N TRP A 396 8.64 15.93 34.09
CA TRP A 396 9.95 15.26 34.09
C TRP A 396 10.05 14.08 33.12
N SER A 397 8.93 13.50 32.69
CA SER A 397 8.90 12.38 31.75
C SER A 397 8.39 12.72 30.35
N ALA A 398 7.89 13.94 30.11
CA ALA A 398 7.31 14.38 28.84
C ALA A 398 8.22 14.14 27.62
N PHE A 399 9.54 14.30 27.77
CA PHE A 399 10.50 14.05 26.69
C PHE A 399 10.44 12.62 26.13
N THR A 400 9.87 11.66 26.87
CA THR A 400 9.73 10.25 26.46
C THR A 400 8.89 10.06 25.20
N LEU A 401 7.96 10.97 24.88
CA LEU A 401 7.02 10.81 23.75
C LEU A 401 7.73 10.59 22.41
N VAL A 402 8.79 11.36 22.13
CA VAL A 402 9.57 11.25 20.90
C VAL A 402 10.30 9.90 20.78
N PRO A 403 11.20 9.49 21.70
CA PRO A 403 11.92 8.22 21.59
C PRO A 403 10.99 7.00 21.68
N TYR A 404 9.91 7.05 22.46
CA TYR A 404 8.85 6.04 22.47
C TYR A 404 8.21 5.86 21.09
N SER A 405 7.87 6.97 20.43
CA SER A 405 7.29 6.94 19.07
C SER A 405 8.28 6.44 18.03
N LEU A 406 9.55 6.83 18.12
CA LEU A 406 10.61 6.29 17.26
C LEU A 406 10.74 4.78 17.41
N VAL A 407 10.78 4.27 18.65
CA VAL A 407 10.80 2.81 18.92
C VAL A 407 9.61 2.12 18.27
N LEU A 408 8.39 2.65 18.41
CA LEU A 408 7.20 2.05 17.80
C LEU A 408 7.22 2.09 16.26
N ILE A 409 7.74 3.16 15.65
CA ILE A 409 7.98 3.23 14.20
C ILE A 409 9.03 2.16 13.78
N HIS A 410 10.16 2.08 14.47
CA HIS A 410 11.23 1.10 14.19
C HIS A 410 10.69 -0.33 14.27
N LEU A 411 9.90 -0.64 15.31
CA LEU A 411 9.24 -1.94 15.47
C LEU A 411 8.32 -2.28 14.29
N ARG A 412 7.54 -1.33 13.77
CA ARG A 412 6.73 -1.57 12.56
C ARG A 412 7.58 -1.92 11.33
N VAL A 413 8.73 -1.28 11.13
CA VAL A 413 9.64 -1.60 10.01
C VAL A 413 10.16 -3.04 10.11
N PHE A 414 10.53 -3.49 11.32
CA PHE A 414 11.00 -4.86 11.53
C PHE A 414 9.88 -5.90 11.38
N TYR A 415 8.68 -5.64 11.90
CA TYR A 415 7.52 -6.53 11.70
C TYR A 415 7.10 -6.61 10.22
N ALA A 416 7.10 -5.49 9.49
CA ALA A 416 6.82 -5.46 8.04
C ALA A 416 7.91 -6.13 7.17
N ARG A 417 9.02 -6.57 7.79
CA ARG A 417 10.11 -7.34 7.16
C ARG A 417 10.29 -8.73 7.80
N GLU A 418 9.29 -9.20 8.55
CA GLU A 418 9.23 -10.52 9.22
C GLU A 418 10.33 -10.77 10.27
N GLN A 419 11.01 -9.72 10.75
CA GLN A 419 12.18 -9.84 11.64
C GLN A 419 11.80 -9.87 13.14
N ALA A 420 11.03 -10.87 13.56
CA ALA A 420 10.45 -10.95 14.92
C ALA A 420 11.46 -10.91 16.09
N TRP A 421 12.71 -11.34 15.90
CA TRP A 421 13.76 -11.32 16.94
C TRP A 421 14.45 -9.95 17.12
N THR A 422 14.44 -9.08 16.09
CA THR A 422 15.10 -7.76 16.15
C THR A 422 14.45 -6.82 17.18
N PRO A 423 13.11 -6.74 17.32
CA PRO A 423 12.40 -6.12 18.44
C PRO A 423 12.92 -6.45 19.84
N THR A 424 13.30 -7.71 20.10
CA THR A 424 13.68 -8.18 21.43
C THR A 424 14.94 -7.48 21.94
N TRP A 425 15.91 -7.20 21.04
CA TRP A 425 17.13 -6.45 21.39
C TRP A 425 16.86 -4.99 21.73
N ILE A 426 15.86 -4.37 21.10
CA ILE A 426 15.43 -3.00 21.39
C ILE A 426 14.84 -2.94 22.81
N VAL A 427 13.90 -3.83 23.14
CA VAL A 427 13.26 -3.87 24.47
C VAL A 427 14.21 -4.34 25.57
N LEU A 428 15.18 -5.21 25.27
CA LEU A 428 16.26 -5.54 26.21
C LEU A 428 17.11 -4.31 26.56
N GLY A 429 17.47 -3.49 25.58
CA GLY A 429 18.19 -2.24 25.81
C GLY A 429 17.40 -1.21 26.61
N ILE A 430 16.12 -1.01 26.26
CA ILE A 430 15.19 -0.14 27.00
C ILE A 430 15.10 -0.58 28.47
N THR A 431 14.86 -1.86 28.69
CA THR A 431 14.62 -2.44 30.01
C THR A 431 15.88 -2.44 30.86
N GLY A 432 17.04 -2.80 30.27
CA GLY A 432 18.32 -2.79 30.97
C GLY A 432 18.69 -1.40 31.49
N VAL A 433 18.58 -0.37 30.64
CA VAL A 433 18.85 1.02 31.05
C VAL A 433 17.79 1.53 32.03
N LYS A 434 16.50 1.22 31.81
CA LYS A 434 15.42 1.55 32.75
C LYS A 434 15.72 0.99 34.14
N ILE A 435 15.96 -0.32 34.26
CA ILE A 435 16.23 -0.98 35.55
C ILE A 435 17.50 -0.42 36.20
N ALA A 436 18.60 -0.24 35.45
CA ALA A 436 19.85 0.31 35.99
C ALA A 436 19.67 1.73 36.55
N LEU A 437 18.99 2.61 35.82
CA LEU A 437 18.71 3.98 36.28
C LEU A 437 17.69 4.01 37.42
N SER A 438 16.64 3.17 37.38
CA SER A 438 15.70 3.01 38.49
C SER A 438 16.40 2.56 39.77
N ALA A 439 17.29 1.57 39.70
CA ALA A 439 18.06 1.08 40.83
C ALA A 439 19.08 2.12 41.37
N LEU A 440 19.59 3.00 40.51
CA LEU A 440 20.45 4.12 40.90
C LEU A 440 19.66 5.29 41.52
N THR A 441 18.34 5.36 41.29
CA THR A 441 17.52 6.52 41.67
C THR A 441 17.51 6.81 43.19
N PRO A 442 17.34 5.83 44.10
CA PRO A 442 17.39 6.08 45.55
C PRO A 442 18.75 6.61 46.06
N PHE A 443 19.82 6.46 45.28
CA PHE A 443 21.16 7.00 45.62
C PHE A 443 21.43 8.39 45.04
N LEU A 444 20.60 8.84 44.07
CA LEU A 444 20.69 10.16 43.43
C LEU A 444 19.65 11.14 43.98
N ALA A 445 18.52 10.65 44.49
CA ALA A 445 17.44 11.46 45.00
C ALA A 445 17.81 12.10 46.35
N THR A 446 17.60 13.42 46.47
CA THR A 446 17.76 14.16 47.73
C THR A 446 16.50 14.14 48.60
N SER A 447 15.39 13.60 48.10
CA SER A 447 14.14 13.39 48.83
C SER A 447 13.31 12.26 48.19
N ASP A 448 12.44 11.62 48.96
CA ASP A 448 11.60 10.51 48.47
C ASP A 448 10.64 10.95 47.36
N ARG A 449 10.09 12.17 47.44
CA ARG A 449 9.29 12.82 46.36
C ARG A 449 10.04 12.84 45.04
N SER A 450 11.36 13.07 45.06
CA SER A 450 12.18 13.11 43.85
C SER A 450 12.36 11.73 43.18
N VAL A 451 12.24 10.62 43.94
CA VAL A 451 12.46 9.26 43.41
C VAL A 451 11.42 8.93 42.33
N VAL A 452 10.14 9.26 42.55
CA VAL A 452 9.05 8.97 41.60
C VAL A 452 9.20 9.77 40.30
N LEU A 453 9.65 11.03 40.39
CA LEU A 453 9.94 11.90 39.24
C LEU A 453 11.11 11.33 38.40
N LEU A 454 12.21 10.99 39.06
CA LEU A 454 13.40 10.40 38.44
C LEU A 454 13.11 9.01 37.83
N LEU A 455 12.17 8.25 38.40
CA LEU A 455 11.71 6.97 37.83
C LEU A 455 10.98 7.16 36.49
N GLY A 456 10.25 8.27 36.34
CA GLY A 456 9.69 8.72 35.06
C GLY A 456 10.78 9.06 34.04
N ALA A 457 11.80 9.82 34.45
CA ALA A 457 12.94 10.15 33.59
C ALA A 457 13.77 8.91 33.20
N ALA A 458 13.97 7.95 34.11
CA ALA A 458 14.65 6.67 33.85
C ALA A 458 13.94 5.83 32.76
N ASN A 459 12.60 5.85 32.75
CA ASN A 459 11.80 5.23 31.69
C ASN A 459 12.03 5.94 30.34
N GLY A 460 12.05 7.27 30.32
CA GLY A 460 12.36 8.06 29.12
C GLY A 460 13.76 7.83 28.55
N LEU A 461 14.77 7.80 29.43
CA LEU A 461 16.16 7.49 29.06
C LEU A 461 16.29 6.06 28.50
N GLY A 462 15.58 5.09 29.08
CA GLY A 462 15.45 3.74 28.52
C GLY A 462 14.90 3.76 27.08
N TYR A 463 13.83 4.51 26.82
CA TYR A 463 13.31 4.65 25.46
C TYR A 463 14.28 5.38 24.50
N ILE A 464 15.09 6.33 24.97
CA ILE A 464 16.18 6.92 24.15
C ILE A 464 17.19 5.84 23.75
N THR A 465 17.62 4.98 24.66
CA THR A 465 18.48 3.83 24.34
C THR A 465 17.80 2.90 23.31
N GLY A 466 16.50 2.63 23.46
CA GLY A 466 15.72 1.88 22.48
C GLY A 466 15.68 2.53 21.09
N ALA A 467 15.51 3.85 21.02
CA ALA A 467 15.49 4.59 19.76
C ALA A 467 16.87 4.53 19.07
N ILE A 468 17.95 4.66 19.84
CA ILE A 468 19.34 4.54 19.34
C ILE A 468 19.60 3.11 18.82
N ILE A 469 19.28 2.08 19.61
CA ILE A 469 19.47 0.67 19.21
C ILE A 469 18.64 0.35 17.96
N GLY A 470 17.37 0.77 17.92
CA GLY A 470 16.50 0.61 16.76
C GLY A 470 17.07 1.30 15.51
N TRP A 471 17.57 2.53 15.65
CA TRP A 471 18.24 3.25 14.57
C TRP A 471 19.52 2.56 14.09
N MET A 472 20.35 2.03 14.99
CA MET A 472 21.56 1.27 14.64
C MET A 472 21.22 -0.03 13.89
N LEU A 473 20.19 -0.76 14.34
CA LEU A 473 19.71 -1.98 13.69
C LEU A 473 19.07 -1.69 12.33
N LEU A 474 18.36 -0.57 12.18
CA LEU A 474 17.82 -0.11 10.90
C LEU A 474 18.94 0.33 9.95
N ARG A 475 19.94 1.09 10.40
CA ARG A 475 21.11 1.46 9.58
C ARG A 475 21.86 0.22 9.09
N ARG A 476 21.99 -0.81 9.93
CA ARG A 476 22.62 -2.09 9.57
C ARG A 476 21.80 -2.94 8.59
N SER A 477 20.49 -2.74 8.50
CA SER A 477 19.57 -3.55 7.66
C SER A 477 19.00 -2.83 6.43
N LEU A 478 19.12 -1.50 6.36
CA LEU A 478 18.63 -0.64 5.28
C LEU A 478 19.73 0.24 4.64
N GLY A 479 20.90 0.38 5.27
CA GLY A 479 21.95 1.30 4.82
C GLY A 479 21.78 2.72 5.38
N GLU A 480 22.15 3.74 4.59
CA GLU A 480 22.18 5.13 5.06
C GLU A 480 20.79 5.78 5.11
N LEU A 481 20.31 6.09 6.32
CA LEU A 481 18.94 6.53 6.58
C LEU A 481 18.63 8.00 6.20
N ARG A 482 19.38 8.63 5.28
CA ARG A 482 19.13 9.95 4.63
C ARG A 482 18.63 11.12 5.51
N LEU A 483 18.96 11.15 6.80
CA LEU A 483 18.47 12.12 7.81
C LEU A 483 18.88 13.60 7.58
N ALA A 484 19.64 13.92 6.53
CA ALA A 484 20.18 15.26 6.25
C ALA A 484 19.11 16.37 6.09
N GLY A 485 17.90 16.02 5.63
CA GLY A 485 16.75 16.93 5.59
C GLY A 485 15.98 17.04 6.92
N VAL A 486 15.95 15.97 7.71
CA VAL A 486 15.17 15.89 8.97
C VAL A 486 15.75 16.81 10.04
N ARG A 487 17.09 16.95 10.11
CA ARG A 487 17.79 17.79 11.11
C ARG A 487 17.30 19.24 11.15
N ARG A 488 16.97 19.85 10.00
CA ARG A 488 16.51 21.25 9.92
C ARG A 488 15.11 21.40 10.54
N THR A 489 14.18 20.54 10.18
CA THR A 489 12.82 20.55 10.74
C THR A 489 12.82 20.26 12.25
N VAL A 490 13.62 19.29 12.71
CA VAL A 490 13.75 18.99 14.15
C VAL A 490 14.33 20.19 14.92
N ALA A 491 15.44 20.78 14.46
CA ALA A 491 16.04 21.94 15.12
C ALA A 491 15.10 23.16 15.15
N ALA A 492 14.42 23.45 14.04
CA ALA A 492 13.43 24.53 13.97
C ALA A 492 12.22 24.29 14.89
N THR A 493 11.77 23.03 15.02
CA THR A 493 10.66 22.68 15.92
C THR A 493 11.06 22.81 17.38
N LEU A 494 12.27 22.37 17.75
CA LEU A 494 12.82 22.54 19.10
C LEU A 494 12.94 24.02 19.48
N ILE A 495 13.50 24.86 18.59
CA ILE A 495 13.62 26.31 18.82
C ILE A 495 12.24 26.98 18.91
N SER A 496 11.32 26.65 18.01
CA SER A 496 9.94 27.19 18.03
C SER A 496 9.16 26.77 19.28
N THR A 497 9.45 25.59 19.81
CA THR A 497 8.86 25.07 21.06
C THR A 497 9.50 25.73 22.28
N ALA A 498 10.81 25.98 22.28
CA ALA A 498 11.47 26.74 23.34
C ALA A 498 10.96 28.19 23.44
N ILE A 499 10.69 28.84 22.30
CA ILE A 499 10.03 30.15 22.26
C ILE A 499 8.58 30.06 22.77
N GLY A 500 7.85 28.99 22.42
CA GLY A 500 6.51 28.71 22.96
C GLY A 500 6.51 28.53 24.49
N MET A 501 7.42 27.72 25.04
CA MET A 501 7.60 27.52 26.48
C MET A 501 7.90 28.84 27.21
N LEU A 502 8.79 29.67 26.65
CA LEU A 502 9.10 30.99 27.21
C LEU A 502 7.89 31.94 27.17
N ALA A 503 7.10 31.89 26.09
CA ALA A 503 5.91 32.71 25.94
C ALA A 503 4.76 32.30 26.89
N VAL A 504 4.55 31.00 27.10
CA VAL A 504 3.61 30.48 28.12
C VAL A 504 4.05 30.94 29.51
N PHE A 505 5.30 30.68 29.89
CA PHE A 505 5.83 31.07 31.21
C PHE A 505 5.73 32.58 31.47
N ALA A 506 6.02 33.41 30.44
CA ALA A 506 5.88 34.85 30.53
C ALA A 506 4.41 35.31 30.64
N ALA A 507 3.48 34.68 29.91
CA ALA A 507 2.05 35.01 29.96
C ALA A 507 1.41 34.61 31.30
N ASP A 508 1.68 33.39 31.78
CA ASP A 508 1.26 32.86 33.08
C ASP A 508 1.69 33.78 34.24
N THR A 509 2.97 34.16 34.25
CA THR A 509 3.55 35.08 35.24
C THR A 509 2.98 36.50 35.13
N ALA A 510 2.80 37.03 33.91
CA ALA A 510 2.34 38.41 33.71
C ALA A 510 0.84 38.62 33.98
N LEU A 511 0.03 37.59 33.78
CA LEU A 511 -1.43 37.61 34.03
C LEU A 511 -1.80 37.17 35.44
N GLY A 512 -0.89 36.54 36.19
CA GLY A 512 -1.17 36.02 37.53
C GLY A 512 -2.11 34.81 37.52
N LEU A 513 -1.94 33.92 36.53
CA LEU A 513 -2.76 32.71 36.39
C LEU A 513 -2.39 31.63 37.42
N ASP A 514 -1.29 31.82 38.16
CA ASP A 514 -0.93 31.06 39.37
C ASP A 514 -2.06 30.99 40.40
N ARG A 515 -2.97 31.96 40.37
CA ARG A 515 -4.14 32.07 41.25
C ARG A 515 -5.35 31.24 40.81
N LEU A 516 -5.31 30.66 39.60
CA LEU A 516 -6.39 29.83 39.06
C LEU A 516 -6.18 28.36 39.43
N THR A 517 -6.52 28.03 40.68
CA THR A 517 -6.47 26.66 41.24
C THR A 517 -7.82 25.94 41.13
N GLY A 518 -7.80 24.62 41.34
CA GLY A 518 -8.99 23.76 41.26
C GLY A 518 -9.66 23.82 39.88
N PRO A 519 -10.99 24.04 39.80
CA PRO A 519 -11.69 24.20 38.50
C PRO A 519 -11.10 25.30 37.61
N GLY A 520 -10.46 26.34 38.19
CA GLY A 520 -9.78 27.38 37.43
C GLY A 520 -8.55 26.88 36.66
N ALA A 521 -7.91 25.81 37.13
CA ALA A 521 -6.72 25.25 36.50
C ALA A 521 -7.03 24.69 35.10
N LEU A 522 -8.25 24.23 34.83
CA LEU A 522 -8.69 23.83 33.47
C LEU A 522 -8.64 25.01 32.48
N LEU A 523 -9.03 26.21 32.91
CA LEU A 523 -8.97 27.42 32.08
C LEU A 523 -7.52 27.88 31.85
N ARG A 524 -6.67 27.77 32.88
CA ARG A 524 -5.22 28.01 32.77
C ARG A 524 -4.55 27.06 31.77
N VAL A 525 -4.75 25.75 31.93
CA VAL A 525 -4.26 24.70 31.03
C VAL A 525 -4.74 24.91 29.58
N ALA A 526 -5.99 25.31 29.38
CA ALA A 526 -6.52 25.62 28.05
C ALA A 526 -5.88 26.89 27.44
N PHE A 527 -5.66 27.93 28.24
CA PHE A 527 -4.97 29.15 27.81
C PHE A 527 -3.50 28.89 27.46
N ASP A 528 -2.76 28.19 28.32
CA ASP A 528 -1.35 27.82 28.11
C ASP A 528 -1.19 26.96 26.85
N GLY A 529 -2.10 26.01 26.63
CA GLY A 529 -2.12 25.19 25.42
C GLY A 529 -2.38 26.01 24.14
N ALA A 530 -3.30 26.98 24.20
CA ALA A 530 -3.57 27.88 23.10
C ALA A 530 -2.39 28.83 22.79
N VAL A 531 -1.74 29.38 23.82
CA VAL A 531 -0.54 30.23 23.69
C VAL A 531 0.63 29.42 23.11
N MET A 532 0.89 28.21 23.62
CA MET A 532 1.92 27.32 23.08
C MET A 532 1.69 27.03 21.59
N LEU A 533 0.49 26.59 21.22
CA LEU A 533 0.15 26.23 19.84
C LEU A 533 0.28 27.43 18.90
N LEU A 534 -0.23 28.60 19.30
CA LEU A 534 -0.19 29.82 18.51
C LEU A 534 1.24 30.34 18.31
N ILE A 535 2.06 30.39 19.36
CA ILE A 535 3.44 30.90 19.29
C ILE A 535 4.34 29.92 18.53
N THR A 536 4.32 28.62 18.88
CA THR A 536 5.12 27.62 18.19
C THR A 536 4.71 27.45 16.74
N GLY A 537 3.42 27.50 16.42
CA GLY A 537 2.90 27.49 15.04
C GLY A 537 3.36 28.72 14.23
N LEU A 538 3.34 29.92 14.83
CA LEU A 538 3.79 31.16 14.18
C LEU A 538 5.31 31.17 13.94
N CYS A 539 6.10 30.62 14.86
CA CYS A 539 7.53 30.42 14.70
C CYS A 539 7.84 29.40 13.60
N LEU A 540 7.15 28.26 13.58
CA LEU A 540 7.28 27.22 12.56
C LEU A 540 6.91 27.72 11.15
N TYR A 541 5.85 28.53 11.03
CA TYR A 541 5.48 29.20 9.79
C TYR A 541 6.58 30.17 9.32
N ARG A 542 7.10 31.02 10.22
CA ARG A 542 8.22 31.92 9.89
C ARG A 542 9.53 31.20 9.55
N ALA A 543 9.75 30.00 10.08
CA ALA A 543 10.91 29.17 9.76
C ALA A 543 10.86 28.52 8.35
N ARG A 544 9.75 28.69 7.61
CA ARG A 544 9.51 28.12 6.27
C ARG A 544 9.79 26.61 6.23
N ILE A 545 9.11 25.90 7.13
CA ILE A 545 9.10 24.43 7.15
C ILE A 545 8.13 23.94 6.08
N PRO A 546 8.56 23.17 5.04
CA PRO A 546 7.72 22.81 3.90
C PRO A 546 6.41 22.11 4.28
N GLU A 547 6.43 21.31 5.36
CA GLU A 547 5.23 20.68 5.91
C GLU A 547 4.19 21.73 6.36
N ILE A 548 4.64 22.77 7.06
CA ILE A 548 3.78 23.85 7.60
C ILE A 548 3.39 24.82 6.47
N GLU A 549 4.27 25.11 5.53
CA GLU A 549 3.93 25.87 4.33
C GLU A 549 2.82 25.16 3.54
N SER A 550 2.89 23.85 3.34
CA SER A 550 1.82 23.09 2.67
C SER A 550 0.46 23.20 3.37
N ILE A 551 0.44 23.18 4.71
CA ILE A 551 -0.78 23.35 5.51
C ILE A 551 -1.29 24.79 5.40
N THR A 552 -0.42 25.80 5.50
CA THR A 552 -0.83 27.22 5.41
C THR A 552 -1.29 27.64 4.02
N VAL A 553 -0.70 27.12 2.93
CA VAL A 553 -1.20 27.31 1.56
C VAL A 553 -2.58 26.68 1.39
N ALA A 554 -2.77 25.46 1.91
CA ALA A 554 -4.05 24.77 1.90
C ALA A 554 -5.13 25.54 2.71
N VAL A 555 -4.77 26.09 3.87
CA VAL A 555 -5.65 26.94 4.68
C VAL A 555 -5.92 28.29 4.02
N ALA A 556 -4.92 28.94 3.40
CA ALA A 556 -5.08 30.25 2.77
C ALA A 556 -5.94 30.19 1.50
N ARG A 557 -5.82 29.11 0.71
CA ARG A 557 -6.73 28.82 -0.41
C ARG A 557 -8.15 28.50 0.07
N ARG A 558 -8.29 27.88 1.24
CA ARG A 558 -9.59 27.64 1.90
C ARG A 558 -10.21 28.88 2.54
N LEU A 559 -9.42 29.92 2.80
CA LEU A 559 -9.85 31.21 3.33
C LEU A 559 -9.90 32.32 2.25
N GLY A 560 -9.77 31.99 0.96
CA GLY A 560 -9.87 32.95 -0.14
C GLY A 560 -8.79 34.04 -0.15
N ARG A 561 -7.61 33.79 0.43
CA ARG A 561 -6.55 34.80 0.64
C ARG A 561 -5.28 34.60 -0.19
N ALA A 562 -5.31 33.70 -1.17
CA ALA A 562 -4.22 33.57 -2.15
C ALA A 562 -4.36 34.66 -3.25
N PRO A 563 -3.27 35.33 -3.67
CA PRO A 563 -3.32 36.20 -4.84
C PRO A 563 -3.67 35.39 -6.09
N ALA A 564 -4.60 35.90 -6.90
CA ALA A 564 -4.86 35.34 -8.22
C ALA A 564 -3.59 35.44 -9.08
N VAL A 565 -3.15 34.32 -9.66
CA VAL A 565 -2.00 34.31 -10.58
C VAL A 565 -2.50 34.80 -11.94
N THR A 566 -2.42 36.12 -12.17
CA THR A 566 -2.84 36.74 -13.42
C THR A 566 -1.99 36.22 -14.58
N SER A 567 -2.56 35.30 -15.38
CA SER A 567 -1.96 34.81 -16.61
C SER A 567 -1.97 35.92 -17.68
N GLY A 568 -0.94 36.77 -17.66
CA GLY A 568 -0.72 37.77 -18.70
C GLY A 568 -0.57 37.13 -20.09
N PRO A 569 -0.89 37.84 -21.17
CA PRO A 569 -0.82 37.31 -22.52
C PRO A 569 0.60 36.87 -22.86
N VAL A 570 0.75 35.68 -23.44
CA VAL A 570 2.04 35.12 -23.84
C VAL A 570 2.55 35.86 -25.08
N THR A 571 3.27 36.96 -24.87
CA THR A 571 4.08 37.60 -25.91
C THR A 571 5.09 36.59 -26.42
N THR A 572 5.02 36.27 -27.72
CA THR A 572 5.92 35.31 -28.38
C THR A 572 7.32 35.88 -28.55
N ALA A 573 8.08 35.96 -27.46
CA ALA A 573 9.51 36.24 -27.50
C ALA A 573 10.24 35.12 -28.26
N HIS A 574 11.13 35.47 -29.18
CA HIS A 574 11.97 34.49 -29.87
C HIS A 574 12.87 33.78 -28.86
N VAL A 575 12.82 32.44 -28.85
CA VAL A 575 13.74 31.61 -28.07
C VAL A 575 15.10 31.63 -28.76
N GLY A 576 15.96 32.54 -28.30
CA GLY A 576 17.40 32.43 -28.50
C GLY A 576 17.91 31.14 -27.83
N THR A 577 18.82 30.44 -28.49
CA THR A 577 19.35 29.16 -28.00
C THR A 577 20.42 29.36 -26.94
N ASP A 578 20.02 29.28 -25.66
CA ASP A 578 20.95 29.07 -24.54
C ASP A 578 20.46 27.90 -23.67
N PRO A 579 21.33 26.91 -23.34
CA PRO A 579 20.94 25.75 -22.54
C PRO A 579 20.99 26.08 -21.04
N MET A 580 19.83 26.15 -20.38
CA MET A 580 19.77 26.15 -18.92
C MET A 580 20.27 24.81 -18.35
N TYR A 581 21.52 24.79 -17.92
CA TYR A 581 21.99 23.83 -16.92
C TYR A 581 21.41 24.20 -15.55
N ALA A 582 21.08 23.19 -14.73
CA ALA A 582 20.62 23.42 -13.37
C ALA A 582 21.77 23.91 -12.48
N GLU A 583 21.64 25.10 -11.90
CA GLU A 583 22.62 25.61 -10.94
C GLU A 583 22.71 24.68 -9.73
N THR A 584 23.86 24.04 -9.58
CA THR A 584 24.26 23.39 -8.33
C THR A 584 25.15 24.37 -7.58
N GLU A 585 24.71 24.84 -6.41
CA GLU A 585 25.55 25.69 -5.56
C GLU A 585 26.83 24.94 -5.16
N LEU A 586 27.96 25.32 -5.78
CA LEU A 586 29.29 24.91 -5.34
C LEU A 586 30.14 26.13 -4.98
N ILE A 587 31.02 25.90 -4.00
CA ILE A 587 31.86 26.89 -3.33
C ILE A 587 32.86 27.51 -4.32
N PRO A 588 33.13 28.83 -4.27
CA PRO A 588 33.89 29.53 -5.30
C PRO A 588 35.38 29.16 -5.34
N ALA A 589 35.93 29.12 -6.56
CA ALA A 589 37.36 29.09 -6.85
C ALA A 589 37.79 30.36 -7.61
N ILE A 590 39.07 30.72 -7.52
CA ILE A 590 39.59 32.05 -7.87
C ILE A 590 40.33 32.02 -9.21
N GLY A 591 40.13 33.07 -10.03
CA GLY A 591 41.11 33.53 -11.02
C GLY A 591 40.80 33.22 -12.49
N GLY A 592 40.88 34.26 -13.34
CA GLY A 592 41.12 34.14 -14.78
C GLY A 592 42.63 34.26 -15.09
N PRO A 593 43.06 34.81 -16.24
CA PRO A 593 42.30 35.52 -17.28
C PRO A 593 42.57 35.07 -18.74
N ASP A 594 41.87 35.68 -19.72
CA ASP A 594 42.44 36.42 -20.88
C ASP A 594 41.62 36.35 -22.19
N MET A 595 41.01 37.50 -22.53
CA MET A 595 41.04 38.21 -23.84
C MET A 595 40.58 37.51 -25.17
N PRO A 596 40.26 38.30 -26.23
CA PRO A 596 39.31 39.42 -26.29
C PRO A 596 38.35 39.33 -27.52
N PRO A 597 37.28 40.15 -27.60
CA PRO A 597 36.24 40.04 -28.65
C PRO A 597 36.50 40.88 -29.92
N VAL A 598 35.81 40.55 -31.01
CA VAL A 598 35.79 41.31 -32.29
C VAL A 598 34.36 41.39 -32.86
N GLY A 599 33.94 42.56 -33.39
CA GLY A 599 32.90 42.58 -34.44
C GLY A 599 31.50 43.17 -34.14
N ARG A 600 31.43 44.41 -33.64
CA ARG A 600 30.71 45.59 -34.21
C ARG A 600 29.81 45.42 -35.48
N PRO A 601 28.92 46.40 -35.83
CA PRO A 601 28.26 47.47 -35.02
C PRO A 601 26.83 47.94 -35.47
N THR A 602 26.13 48.70 -34.58
CA THR A 602 25.24 49.90 -34.86
C THR A 602 24.05 49.82 -35.86
N GLU A 603 23.05 50.73 -35.93
CA GLU A 603 22.87 52.15 -35.54
C GLU A 603 21.54 52.48 -34.80
N GLY A 604 21.34 53.77 -34.44
CA GLY A 604 20.23 54.32 -33.62
C GLY A 604 18.87 54.49 -34.32
N PHE A 605 17.87 55.17 -33.73
CA PHE A 605 17.91 56.53 -33.17
C PHE A 605 16.74 56.82 -32.17
N GLY A 606 16.90 57.83 -31.28
CA GLY A 606 15.92 58.94 -31.31
C GLY A 606 14.99 59.35 -30.14
N ARG A 607 15.55 59.75 -28.97
CA ARG A 607 15.32 61.10 -28.35
C ARG A 607 14.02 61.46 -27.55
N ALA A 608 14.24 62.22 -26.44
CA ALA A 608 13.38 63.24 -25.77
C ALA A 608 12.17 62.79 -24.90
N THR A 609 11.79 63.45 -23.78
CA THR A 609 12.39 64.54 -22.95
C THR A 609 11.75 64.65 -21.55
N GLY A 610 12.55 64.93 -20.49
CA GLY A 610 12.30 65.78 -19.28
C GLY A 610 11.01 65.67 -18.41
N ALA A 611 10.96 66.13 -17.14
CA ALA A 611 11.97 66.63 -16.19
C ALA A 611 11.36 66.66 -14.74
N GLY A 612 12.15 66.67 -13.64
CA GLY A 612 11.55 66.46 -12.28
C GLY A 612 12.22 66.91 -10.97
N ARG A 613 13.47 67.44 -10.94
CA ARG A 613 14.20 67.93 -9.73
C ARG A 613 14.68 66.89 -8.67
N LEU A 614 15.55 67.38 -7.77
CA LEU A 614 16.40 66.67 -6.78
C LEU A 614 16.15 67.25 -5.35
N PRO A 615 16.75 66.70 -4.27
CA PRO A 615 18.10 67.13 -3.89
C PRO A 615 19.08 66.00 -3.48
N TYR A 616 20.37 66.35 -3.45
CA TYR A 616 21.54 65.52 -3.08
C TYR A 616 22.00 65.81 -1.63
N PRO A 617 22.97 65.06 -1.08
CA PRO A 617 24.35 65.55 -1.14
C PRO A 617 25.33 64.53 -1.76
N ASP A 618 26.21 65.01 -2.65
CA ASP A 618 27.27 64.25 -3.33
C ASP A 618 28.64 64.83 -2.96
N ARG A 619 29.63 63.97 -2.73
CA ARG A 619 31.08 64.25 -2.59
C ARG A 619 31.79 62.91 -2.83
N ARG A 620 32.60 62.68 -3.88
CA ARG A 620 33.52 63.57 -4.65
C ARG A 620 34.56 64.27 -3.76
N VAL A 621 35.81 64.44 -4.17
CA VAL A 621 36.35 64.52 -5.54
C VAL A 621 37.77 63.90 -5.62
N ASP A 622 38.17 63.53 -6.84
CA ASP A 622 39.52 63.71 -7.45
C ASP A 622 40.20 65.08 -7.15
N PRO A 623 41.40 65.46 -7.67
CA PRO A 623 42.53 64.69 -8.20
C PRO A 623 43.93 65.26 -7.79
N ARG A 624 45.01 64.69 -8.38
CA ARG A 624 46.29 65.35 -8.79
C ARG A 624 47.35 65.86 -7.76
N ALA A 625 48.60 65.67 -8.22
CA ALA A 625 49.80 66.49 -8.02
C ALA A 625 50.66 66.33 -6.75
N HIS A 626 51.92 66.75 -6.86
CA HIS A 626 52.99 66.55 -5.88
C HIS A 626 52.98 67.58 -4.74
N GLY A 627 53.44 67.14 -3.57
CA GLY A 627 53.87 67.98 -2.46
C GLY A 627 54.20 67.11 -1.25
N GLY A 628 55.37 67.25 -0.63
CA GLY A 628 55.74 66.43 0.53
C GLY A 628 56.68 67.16 1.48
N SER A 629 56.78 66.67 2.73
CA SER A 629 57.94 66.83 3.62
C SER A 629 57.77 66.12 4.98
N ARG A 630 58.87 65.48 5.44
CA ARG A 630 59.28 65.23 6.85
C ARG A 630 58.23 64.76 7.90
N ALA A 631 58.30 63.46 8.25
CA ALA A 631 58.88 62.86 9.49
C ALA A 631 58.98 63.69 10.81
N PRO A 632 59.09 63.09 12.03
CA PRO A 632 59.44 61.68 12.35
C PRO A 632 58.75 60.99 13.58
N MET A 633 59.16 59.72 13.84
CA MET A 633 59.45 59.08 15.16
C MET A 633 58.37 58.35 16.02
N TYR A 634 58.67 57.07 16.35
CA TYR A 634 58.51 56.33 17.64
C TYR A 634 57.10 56.07 18.25
N THR A 635 56.79 54.99 19.02
CA THR A 635 57.56 53.85 19.61
C THR A 635 56.65 52.63 19.87
N GLY A 636 57.21 51.41 20.09
CA GLY A 636 56.60 50.33 20.89
C GLY A 636 55.69 49.34 20.13
N ASP A 637 56.00 48.05 19.85
CA ASP A 637 57.12 47.12 20.11
C ASP A 637 56.86 45.97 21.13
N GLU A 638 57.49 44.81 20.88
CA GLU A 638 57.59 43.54 21.66
C GLU A 638 56.29 42.77 22.02
N SER A 639 56.21 41.43 21.99
CA SER A 639 57.06 40.30 21.51
C SER A 639 56.18 39.00 21.39
N GLU A 640 56.60 37.74 21.15
CA GLU A 640 57.91 37.07 21.00
C GLU A 640 57.80 35.80 20.09
N THR A 641 58.84 35.56 19.26
CA THR A 641 59.57 34.28 19.04
C THR A 641 58.90 32.94 18.63
N THR A 642 58.96 32.65 17.32
CA THR A 642 59.75 31.57 16.64
C THR A 642 59.78 30.11 17.14
N ILE A 643 59.50 29.14 16.24
CA ILE A 643 60.36 27.95 15.94
C ILE A 643 59.92 27.23 14.62
N ILE A 644 60.83 26.43 14.03
CA ILE A 644 60.95 25.90 12.65
C ILE A 644 61.56 24.45 12.75
N PRO A 645 61.52 23.47 11.79
CA PRO A 645 60.99 23.36 10.40
C PRO A 645 60.16 22.05 10.10
N ALA A 646 59.91 21.76 8.80
CA ALA A 646 60.34 20.51 8.11
C ALA A 646 59.30 19.54 7.45
N TYR A 647 59.12 19.74 6.13
CA TYR A 647 59.33 18.75 5.04
C TYR A 647 58.41 17.52 4.79
N THR A 648 57.65 17.63 3.68
CA THR A 648 57.44 16.66 2.57
C THR A 648 56.80 15.27 2.78
N GLY A 649 56.08 14.71 1.79
CA GLY A 649 55.67 15.27 0.48
C GLY A 649 55.51 14.23 -0.66
N ALA A 650 55.04 14.71 -1.82
CA ALA A 650 54.72 14.00 -3.07
C ALA A 650 53.45 13.09 -3.03
N PHE A 651 52.51 13.11 -3.99
CA PHE A 651 52.50 13.31 -5.47
C PHE A 651 53.04 12.10 -6.26
N THR A 652 52.55 11.76 -7.47
CA THR A 652 51.60 12.44 -8.39
C THR A 652 50.77 11.44 -9.20
N THR A 653 49.68 11.89 -9.83
CA THR A 653 49.10 11.27 -11.04
C THR A 653 49.43 12.10 -12.29
N SER A 654 49.67 11.47 -13.43
CA SER A 654 49.54 12.08 -14.76
C SER A 654 49.16 11.02 -15.80
N SER A 655 48.39 11.42 -16.80
CA SER A 655 48.18 10.69 -18.06
C SER A 655 49.42 10.84 -18.98
N ASP A 656 49.58 10.05 -20.05
CA ASP A 656 48.92 10.36 -21.33
C ASP A 656 48.83 9.19 -22.34
N GLU A 657 47.97 9.42 -23.35
CA GLU A 657 47.89 8.91 -24.73
C GLU A 657 48.24 7.45 -25.14
N GLY A 658 47.61 7.02 -26.26
CA GLY A 658 48.20 6.01 -27.16
C GLY A 658 47.32 4.82 -27.52
N VAL A 659 47.01 4.64 -28.81
CA VAL A 659 46.36 3.44 -29.36
C VAL A 659 47.13 2.92 -30.57
N SER A 660 47.66 1.69 -30.52
CA SER A 660 47.79 0.81 -31.70
C SER A 660 48.33 -0.61 -31.43
N VAL A 661 47.53 -1.61 -31.84
CA VAL A 661 47.89 -2.75 -32.72
C VAL A 661 48.87 -3.88 -32.25
N THR A 662 48.53 -5.12 -32.66
CA THR A 662 49.30 -6.40 -32.69
C THR A 662 49.76 -7.06 -31.38
N ASP A 663 49.09 -8.18 -31.04
CA ASP A 663 49.60 -9.57 -31.05
C ASP A 663 50.97 -9.97 -30.42
N ASP A 664 50.91 -11.15 -29.77
CA ASP A 664 51.80 -12.32 -29.90
C ASP A 664 52.51 -12.89 -28.63
N GLU A 665 53.06 -14.11 -28.79
CA GLU A 665 53.31 -15.14 -27.75
C GLU A 665 54.33 -14.86 -26.61
N GLY A 666 54.06 -15.48 -25.45
CA GLY A 666 55.07 -16.23 -24.68
C GLY A 666 55.82 -15.51 -23.54
N ALA A 667 56.53 -16.20 -22.63
CA ALA A 667 56.60 -17.65 -22.39
C ALA A 667 57.08 -17.98 -20.95
N ARG A 668 56.84 -19.24 -20.52
CA ARG A 668 57.54 -20.04 -19.47
C ARG A 668 58.40 -19.29 -18.43
N GLY A 669 57.95 -19.23 -17.18
CA GLY A 669 58.73 -18.69 -16.05
C GLY A 669 59.79 -19.63 -15.45
N ARG A 670 60.44 -19.17 -14.37
CA ARG A 670 61.23 -20.00 -13.43
C ARG A 670 61.35 -19.33 -12.04
N THR A 671 61.60 -20.15 -11.03
CA THR A 671 61.74 -19.86 -9.58
C THR A 671 63.24 -19.82 -9.19
N PRO A 672 63.71 -19.85 -7.90
CA PRO A 672 63.05 -19.81 -6.57
C PRO A 672 63.76 -18.86 -5.53
N SER A 673 63.58 -19.14 -4.22
CA SER A 673 64.44 -18.79 -3.06
C SER A 673 64.35 -17.38 -2.43
N GLU A 674 64.49 -17.18 -1.10
CA GLU A 674 64.48 -18.05 0.12
C GLU A 674 64.14 -17.15 1.36
N ALA A 675 63.30 -17.57 2.34
CA ALA A 675 63.60 -18.24 3.64
C ALA A 675 64.26 -17.32 4.72
N GLU A 676 64.19 -17.54 6.06
CA GLU A 676 63.75 -18.64 6.96
C GLU A 676 63.03 -18.05 8.22
N ASP A 677 62.24 -18.73 9.07
CA ASP A 677 61.36 -19.92 8.94
C ASP A 677 59.95 -19.54 9.51
N ALA A 678 59.42 -19.83 10.72
CA ALA A 678 59.73 -20.72 11.86
C ALA A 678 58.43 -20.94 12.68
N ALA A 679 58.06 -22.12 13.22
CA ALA A 679 58.61 -23.47 13.08
C ALA A 679 57.49 -24.55 13.06
N GLN A 680 57.78 -25.72 12.51
CA GLN A 680 56.94 -26.93 12.47
C GLN A 680 57.63 -28.04 13.33
N PRO A 681 57.62 -29.38 13.10
CA PRO A 681 56.95 -30.24 12.10
C PRO A 681 56.28 -31.53 12.66
N GLY A 682 55.56 -32.25 11.78
CA GLY A 682 55.51 -33.73 11.69
C GLY A 682 54.90 -34.58 12.84
N GLY A 683 54.49 -35.84 12.59
CA GLY A 683 54.35 -36.53 11.31
C GLY A 683 54.66 -38.03 11.36
N VAL A 684 53.64 -38.87 11.07
CA VAL A 684 53.73 -40.27 10.61
C VAL A 684 54.34 -41.33 11.56
N SER A 685 53.52 -42.31 11.96
CA SER A 685 53.89 -43.74 11.85
C SER A 685 52.65 -44.62 11.69
N THR A 686 52.82 -45.73 10.97
CA THR A 686 51.92 -46.90 10.98
C THR A 686 52.27 -47.83 12.14
N ASP A 687 51.33 -48.63 12.66
CA ASP A 687 51.48 -50.10 12.79
C ASP A 687 50.23 -50.84 13.32
N ASP A 688 50.27 -52.19 13.18
CA ASP A 688 49.43 -53.28 13.74
C ASP A 688 47.89 -53.11 13.90
N ARG A 689 47.02 -53.97 13.33
CA ARG A 689 46.89 -55.46 13.34
C ARG A 689 46.43 -56.10 14.66
N ARG A 690 45.20 -56.62 14.64
CA ARG A 690 44.84 -58.06 14.73
C ARG A 690 43.38 -58.18 14.24
N VAL A 691 42.98 -59.09 13.34
CA VAL A 691 43.35 -60.50 13.09
C VAL A 691 42.91 -61.43 14.23
N ALA A 692 41.65 -61.86 14.14
CA ALA A 692 41.25 -63.28 14.13
C ALA A 692 39.82 -63.37 13.57
N ASP A 693 39.56 -64.40 12.75
CA ASP A 693 38.35 -65.22 12.63
C ASP A 693 36.92 -64.59 12.57
N SER A 694 35.95 -65.11 11.81
CA SER A 694 35.97 -66.10 10.71
C SER A 694 34.61 -66.13 10.01
N ASP A 695 34.57 -66.77 8.83
CA ASP A 695 33.52 -67.62 8.25
C ASP A 695 32.04 -67.58 8.72
N ALA A 696 31.17 -67.63 7.70
CA ALA A 696 29.94 -68.41 7.58
C ALA A 696 28.70 -68.14 8.48
N ALA A 697 27.56 -67.87 7.82
CA ALA A 697 26.31 -68.66 7.80
C ALA A 697 25.13 -67.76 7.34
N THR A 698 24.25 -68.02 6.35
CA THR A 698 23.49 -69.22 5.89
C THR A 698 22.46 -69.76 6.89
N GLY A 699 21.15 -69.75 6.57
CA GLY A 699 20.17 -70.51 7.38
C GLY A 699 18.66 -70.22 7.27
N SER A 700 18.06 -70.10 6.06
CA SER A 700 16.59 -70.21 5.77
C SER A 700 16.33 -69.81 4.31
N SER A 701 15.64 -70.53 3.39
CA SER A 701 14.80 -71.74 3.45
C SER A 701 13.45 -71.53 4.19
N GLU A 702 12.27 -71.94 3.73
CA GLU A 702 11.69 -72.56 2.51
C GLU A 702 10.24 -71.99 2.35
N ASP A 703 9.41 -72.22 1.32
CA ASP A 703 9.45 -73.06 0.09
C ASP A 703 9.85 -72.25 -1.16
N THR A 704 10.09 -72.72 -2.40
CA THR A 704 10.22 -74.05 -3.07
C THR A 704 8.98 -74.93 -3.37
N ASP A 705 8.24 -74.67 -4.47
CA ASP A 705 7.55 -75.76 -5.20
C ASP A 705 7.56 -75.66 -6.75
N ARG A 706 8.56 -76.34 -7.34
CA ARG A 706 8.57 -77.07 -8.64
C ARG A 706 8.51 -76.35 -10.03
N GLN A 707 9.02 -76.93 -11.13
CA GLN A 707 10.09 -77.95 -11.37
C GLN A 707 10.27 -78.20 -12.90
N HIS A 708 11.51 -78.39 -13.37
CA HIS A 708 11.92 -79.01 -14.66
C HIS A 708 11.48 -78.30 -15.98
N ASP A 709 12.13 -78.51 -17.14
CA ASP A 709 13.53 -78.91 -17.47
C ASP A 709 13.79 -78.61 -18.97
N ALA A 710 15.08 -78.52 -19.37
CA ALA A 710 15.60 -78.91 -20.70
C ALA A 710 15.08 -78.15 -21.96
N SER A 711 15.74 -78.21 -23.15
CA SER A 711 17.17 -78.36 -23.46
C SER A 711 17.47 -78.01 -24.93
N THR A 712 18.44 -77.11 -25.15
CA THR A 712 19.55 -77.28 -26.13
C THR A 712 19.27 -77.31 -27.67
N THR A 713 20.31 -76.89 -28.43
CA THR A 713 20.59 -77.16 -29.87
C THR A 713 19.79 -76.45 -30.97
N ASP A 714 20.49 -75.51 -31.64
CA ASP A 714 20.81 -75.50 -33.08
C ASP A 714 19.72 -75.28 -34.17
N PRO A 715 20.09 -74.86 -35.40
CA PRO A 715 19.16 -74.25 -36.36
C PRO A 715 18.66 -75.20 -37.45
N ILE A 716 17.41 -75.00 -37.89
CA ILE A 716 16.89 -75.47 -39.19
C ILE A 716 15.63 -74.67 -39.61
N GLU A 717 15.14 -74.97 -40.81
CA GLU A 717 14.09 -74.38 -41.65
C GLU A 717 12.76 -73.88 -41.02
N SER A 718 12.06 -73.08 -41.85
CA SER A 718 10.57 -73.00 -42.00
C SER A 718 9.69 -72.32 -40.94
N SER A 719 8.93 -71.31 -41.40
CA SER A 719 7.57 -71.00 -40.91
C SER A 719 6.61 -72.13 -41.34
N PRO A 720 5.54 -72.43 -40.57
CA PRO A 720 4.30 -71.64 -40.57
C PRO A 720 3.90 -71.16 -39.15
N ASP A 721 3.09 -70.13 -38.91
CA ASP A 721 1.95 -69.49 -39.62
C ASP A 721 0.55 -70.07 -39.31
N VAL A 722 -0.40 -69.15 -39.05
CA VAL A 722 -1.87 -69.24 -39.26
C VAL A 722 -2.69 -70.41 -38.67
N SER A 723 -3.76 -70.09 -37.91
CA SER A 723 -5.16 -70.18 -38.41
C SER A 723 -6.26 -69.81 -37.40
N GLY A 724 -7.34 -69.20 -37.93
CA GLY A 724 -8.64 -69.05 -37.28
C GLY A 724 -9.17 -67.60 -37.21
N GLN A 725 -10.20 -67.18 -37.95
CA GLN A 725 -10.93 -67.83 -39.07
C GLN A 725 -11.71 -66.74 -39.86
N GLY A 726 -11.87 -66.88 -41.18
CA GLY A 726 -12.78 -66.06 -42.02
C GLY A 726 -12.02 -65.13 -43.00
N ASP A 727 -12.12 -65.22 -44.34
CA ASP A 727 -13.31 -65.13 -45.25
C ASP A 727 -13.74 -63.65 -45.42
N VAL A 728 -13.99 -63.08 -46.62
CA VAL A 728 -14.48 -63.64 -47.90
C VAL A 728 -14.03 -62.79 -49.12
N THR A 729 -14.07 -63.34 -50.35
CA THR A 729 -14.28 -62.65 -51.68
C THR A 729 -13.25 -61.61 -52.20
N GLU A 730 -13.22 -61.15 -53.48
CA GLU A 730 -13.55 -61.69 -54.84
C GLU A 730 -13.32 -60.57 -55.89
N THR A 731 -13.14 -60.89 -57.19
CA THR A 731 -13.11 -60.00 -58.39
C THR A 731 -12.01 -58.89 -58.45
N GLU A 732 -11.15 -58.72 -59.48
CA GLU A 732 -11.27 -58.71 -60.97
C GLU A 732 -11.58 -57.32 -61.58
N ARG A 733 -11.01 -57.04 -62.78
CA ARG A 733 -11.29 -55.93 -63.75
C ARG A 733 -10.47 -54.63 -63.56
N THR A 734 -9.40 -54.44 -64.37
CA THR A 734 -9.31 -53.80 -65.74
C THR A 734 -9.30 -52.27 -65.71
N ALA A 735 -8.62 -51.53 -66.58
CA ALA A 735 -7.91 -51.84 -67.83
C ALA A 735 -6.36 -51.71 -67.66
N ASP A 736 -5.48 -52.34 -68.43
CA ASP A 736 -5.32 -52.41 -69.91
C ASP A 736 -5.04 -51.02 -70.55
N GLU A 737 -4.12 -50.86 -71.51
CA GLU A 737 -3.38 -51.87 -72.30
C GLU A 737 -2.01 -51.32 -72.81
N THR A 738 -1.00 -52.21 -72.91
CA THR A 738 0.12 -52.28 -73.90
C THR A 738 0.94 -51.03 -74.33
N GLU A 739 2.10 -51.13 -75.01
CA GLU A 739 2.68 -52.23 -75.81
C GLU A 739 4.22 -52.35 -75.71
N SER A 740 4.79 -53.37 -76.35
CA SER A 740 6.20 -53.79 -76.30
C SER A 740 6.78 -54.06 -77.69
N GLY A 741 8.08 -53.80 -77.87
CA GLY A 741 8.88 -54.20 -79.03
C GLY A 741 8.88 -53.20 -80.21
N LEU A 742 9.68 -53.40 -81.27
CA LEU A 742 10.89 -54.21 -81.45
C LEU A 742 11.59 -53.75 -82.78
N VAL A 743 12.91 -53.95 -82.88
CA VAL A 743 13.77 -53.90 -84.11
C VAL A 743 13.88 -52.64 -85.02
N ASP A 744 15.13 -52.23 -85.21
CA ASP A 744 15.88 -52.10 -86.49
C ASP A 744 16.25 -50.77 -87.19
N THR A 745 17.43 -50.86 -87.83
CA THR A 745 18.10 -50.05 -88.88
C THR A 745 17.62 -48.63 -89.24
N GLY A 746 18.55 -47.66 -89.19
CA GLY A 746 18.47 -46.38 -89.90
C GLY A 746 19.85 -45.75 -90.14
N VAL A 747 20.25 -45.55 -91.41
CA VAL A 747 21.61 -45.13 -91.82
C VAL A 747 21.84 -43.61 -91.70
N MET A 748 23.11 -43.23 -91.47
CA MET A 748 23.65 -41.85 -91.44
C MET A 748 23.29 -41.00 -92.68
N PRO A 749 23.38 -39.66 -92.57
CA PRO A 749 24.49 -39.00 -93.27
C PRO A 749 25.22 -37.91 -92.45
N VAL A 750 26.36 -37.46 -92.98
CA VAL A 750 27.29 -36.48 -92.39
C VAL A 750 26.94 -35.03 -92.79
N GLY A 751 27.12 -34.07 -91.87
CA GLY A 751 27.05 -32.63 -92.16
C GLY A 751 27.93 -31.79 -91.22
N SER A 752 28.88 -31.08 -91.79
CA SER A 752 29.87 -30.20 -91.12
C SER A 752 29.90 -28.83 -91.80
N PRO A 753 30.54 -27.78 -91.24
CA PRO A 753 30.54 -27.32 -89.85
C PRO A 753 30.26 -25.80 -89.73
N THR A 754 29.90 -25.28 -88.54
CA THR A 754 30.04 -23.84 -88.22
C THR A 754 30.38 -23.58 -86.75
N LEU A 755 31.43 -22.80 -86.51
CA LEU A 755 31.69 -22.04 -85.28
C LEU A 755 31.48 -20.56 -85.64
N PRO A 756 30.73 -19.77 -84.86
CA PRO A 756 31.35 -18.99 -83.77
C PRO A 756 30.38 -18.67 -82.60
N PRO A 757 30.72 -17.79 -81.63
CA PRO A 757 32.04 -17.40 -81.11
C PRO A 757 32.23 -17.91 -79.66
N ALA A 758 33.31 -17.49 -78.98
CA ALA A 758 33.48 -17.76 -77.55
C ALA A 758 32.50 -16.93 -76.70
N VAL A 759 31.65 -17.62 -75.94
CA VAL A 759 30.79 -17.05 -74.89
C VAL A 759 31.41 -17.43 -73.54
N PRO A 760 31.49 -16.52 -72.53
CA PRO A 760 32.05 -16.85 -71.22
C PRO A 760 31.24 -17.96 -70.55
N VAL A 761 31.92 -18.80 -69.75
CA VAL A 761 31.28 -19.86 -68.98
C VAL A 761 30.30 -19.24 -67.98
N ALA A 762 29.01 -19.36 -68.26
CA ALA A 762 27.97 -19.07 -67.28
C ALA A 762 28.07 -20.09 -66.14
N GLU A 763 28.35 -19.64 -64.91
CA GLU A 763 28.20 -20.50 -63.75
C GLU A 763 26.77 -21.04 -63.72
N SER A 764 26.61 -22.36 -63.65
CA SER A 764 25.32 -22.96 -63.34
C SER A 764 24.83 -22.38 -62.01
N PRO A 765 23.61 -21.81 -61.93
CA PRO A 765 23.16 -21.13 -60.72
C PRO A 765 23.14 -22.14 -59.56
N ARG A 766 24.05 -21.95 -58.60
CA ARG A 766 24.16 -22.81 -57.42
C ARG A 766 22.82 -22.79 -56.68
N THR A 767 22.10 -23.91 -56.69
CA THR A 767 20.84 -24.06 -55.95
C THR A 767 21.12 -23.79 -54.47
N PRO A 768 20.52 -22.76 -53.84
CA PRO A 768 20.79 -22.47 -52.45
C PRO A 768 20.31 -23.63 -51.58
N LEU A 769 21.17 -24.07 -50.67
CA LEU A 769 20.89 -25.11 -49.69
C LEU A 769 19.82 -24.62 -48.72
N ARG A 770 18.55 -24.89 -49.04
CA ARG A 770 17.41 -24.55 -48.17
C ARG A 770 17.64 -25.11 -46.77
N GLY A 771 17.72 -24.20 -45.79
CA GLY A 771 17.83 -24.57 -44.38
C GLY A 771 16.66 -25.45 -43.91
N PRO A 772 16.81 -26.15 -42.77
CA PRO A 772 15.80 -27.08 -42.28
C PRO A 772 14.44 -26.38 -42.11
N LYS A 773 13.38 -27.02 -42.62
CA LYS A 773 12.02 -26.48 -42.61
C LYS A 773 11.53 -26.36 -41.16
N LEU A 774 11.49 -25.13 -40.64
CA LEU A 774 11.04 -24.85 -39.28
C LEU A 774 9.55 -25.21 -39.14
N ILE A 775 9.27 -26.25 -38.36
CA ILE A 775 7.92 -26.76 -38.04
C ILE A 775 7.85 -27.14 -36.55
N PRO A 776 6.66 -27.13 -35.92
CA PRO A 776 6.48 -27.67 -34.57
C PRO A 776 7.04 -29.10 -34.45
N GLY A 777 7.67 -29.42 -33.31
CA GLY A 777 8.32 -30.70 -33.05
C GLY A 777 9.72 -30.87 -33.67
N ALA A 778 10.12 -30.05 -34.67
CA ALA A 778 11.45 -30.13 -35.25
C ALA A 778 12.54 -29.75 -34.23
N SER A 779 13.70 -30.42 -34.31
CA SER A 779 14.83 -30.18 -33.43
C SER A 779 15.95 -29.42 -34.15
N VAL A 780 16.47 -28.37 -33.52
CA VAL A 780 17.50 -27.47 -34.07
C VAL A 780 18.73 -27.39 -33.17
N ALA A 781 19.81 -26.76 -33.67
CA ALA A 781 21.11 -26.63 -32.98
C ALA A 781 21.64 -27.96 -32.41
N GLY A 782 21.81 -28.97 -33.29
CA GLY A 782 22.34 -30.28 -32.90
C GLY A 782 21.41 -31.09 -31.97
N GLY A 783 20.09 -30.84 -32.03
CA GLY A 783 19.10 -31.53 -31.20
C GLY A 783 18.83 -30.88 -29.84
N ARG A 784 19.51 -29.78 -29.49
CA ARG A 784 19.36 -29.13 -28.18
C ARG A 784 18.00 -28.48 -27.99
N TYR A 785 17.45 -27.82 -29.02
CA TYR A 785 16.17 -27.11 -28.91
C TYR A 785 15.10 -27.79 -29.77
N ARG A 786 13.93 -28.09 -29.19
CA ARG A 786 12.75 -28.59 -29.90
C ARG A 786 11.75 -27.45 -30.09
N LEU A 787 11.35 -27.16 -31.33
CA LEU A 787 10.37 -26.12 -31.64
C LEU A 787 8.98 -26.51 -31.10
N LEU A 788 8.31 -25.56 -30.45
CA LEU A 788 6.95 -25.73 -29.92
C LEU A 788 5.94 -24.97 -30.77
N ALA A 789 6.05 -23.64 -30.85
CA ALA A 789 5.09 -22.78 -31.55
C ALA A 789 5.79 -21.63 -32.30
N PRO A 790 5.33 -21.27 -33.52
CA PRO A 790 5.77 -20.06 -34.21
C PRO A 790 5.07 -18.82 -33.64
N HIS A 791 5.80 -17.71 -33.51
CA HIS A 791 5.30 -16.41 -33.04
C HIS A 791 5.60 -15.29 -34.06
N GLY A 792 5.50 -15.62 -35.35
CA GLY A 792 5.66 -14.65 -36.43
C GLY A 792 7.11 -14.37 -36.82
N GLY A 793 7.40 -13.14 -37.27
CA GLY A 793 8.69 -12.78 -37.85
C GLY A 793 8.73 -11.35 -38.39
N ALA A 794 9.94 -10.80 -38.51
CA ALA A 794 10.17 -9.42 -38.97
C ALA A 794 11.50 -9.28 -39.71
N ARG A 795 11.52 -8.62 -40.87
CA ARG A 795 12.75 -8.24 -41.61
C ARG A 795 13.82 -9.36 -41.66
N GLY A 796 13.47 -10.53 -42.20
CA GLY A 796 14.37 -11.69 -42.30
C GLY A 796 14.46 -12.58 -41.05
N LEU A 797 13.83 -12.18 -39.94
CA LEU A 797 13.79 -12.97 -38.71
C LEU A 797 12.55 -13.85 -38.61
N LYS A 798 12.68 -14.98 -37.91
CA LYS A 798 11.55 -15.88 -37.55
C LYS A 798 11.58 -16.16 -36.05
N PHE A 799 10.44 -15.98 -35.38
CA PHE A 799 10.30 -16.05 -33.94
C PHE A 799 9.60 -17.35 -33.52
N TRP A 800 10.16 -18.05 -32.54
CA TRP A 800 9.64 -19.35 -32.08
C TRP A 800 9.75 -19.52 -30.57
N GLN A 801 8.74 -20.14 -29.96
CA GLN A 801 8.84 -20.78 -28.65
C GLN A 801 9.47 -22.17 -28.86
N ALA A 802 10.42 -22.54 -28.03
CA ALA A 802 11.10 -23.84 -28.07
C ALA A 802 11.40 -24.37 -26.67
N HIS A 803 11.77 -25.65 -26.59
CA HIS A 803 12.20 -26.32 -25.37
C HIS A 803 13.69 -26.66 -25.43
N ASP A 804 14.50 -26.21 -24.47
CA ASP A 804 15.90 -26.63 -24.31
C ASP A 804 15.93 -28.01 -23.65
N VAL A 805 16.11 -29.05 -24.46
CA VAL A 805 16.08 -30.47 -24.05
C VAL A 805 17.22 -30.81 -23.08
N LYS A 806 18.26 -29.96 -22.96
CA LYS A 806 19.36 -30.15 -22.00
C LYS A 806 19.12 -29.47 -20.65
N LEU A 807 18.21 -28.50 -20.57
CA LEU A 807 17.98 -27.67 -19.38
C LEU A 807 16.50 -27.67 -18.91
N ASP A 808 15.68 -28.54 -19.49
CA ASP A 808 14.27 -28.79 -19.20
C ASP A 808 13.44 -27.50 -19.01
N ARG A 809 13.52 -26.60 -19.99
CA ARG A 809 12.89 -25.28 -19.93
C ARG A 809 12.49 -24.71 -21.29
N GLU A 810 11.48 -23.84 -21.25
CA GLU A 810 11.06 -23.03 -22.39
C GLU A 810 12.07 -21.90 -22.68
N VAL A 811 12.32 -21.63 -23.97
CA VAL A 811 13.15 -20.53 -24.47
C VAL A 811 12.50 -19.86 -25.68
N ALA A 812 12.77 -18.57 -25.86
CA ALA A 812 12.50 -17.85 -27.10
C ALA A 812 13.68 -18.07 -28.07
N LEU A 813 13.39 -18.39 -29.34
CA LEU A 813 14.37 -18.47 -30.42
C LEU A 813 14.08 -17.42 -31.48
N THR A 814 15.08 -16.62 -31.81
CA THR A 814 15.09 -15.75 -32.99
C THR A 814 16.05 -16.32 -34.03
N PHE A 815 15.52 -16.85 -35.12
CA PHE A 815 16.33 -17.26 -36.27
C PHE A 815 16.67 -16.03 -37.12
N VAL A 816 17.95 -15.87 -37.45
CA VAL A 816 18.48 -14.83 -38.34
C VAL A 816 18.89 -15.49 -39.65
N ASP A 817 18.13 -15.21 -40.72
CA ASP A 817 18.32 -15.75 -42.07
C ASP A 817 19.44 -14.99 -42.83
N ALA A 818 20.01 -15.59 -43.88
CA ALA A 818 21.07 -14.99 -44.69
C ALA A 818 20.61 -14.56 -46.10
N ASP A 819 19.61 -15.24 -46.68
CA ASP A 819 19.33 -15.16 -48.13
C ASP A 819 18.30 -14.09 -48.53
N GLN A 820 17.74 -13.33 -47.59
CA GLN A 820 16.60 -12.45 -47.85
C GLN A 820 17.00 -11.05 -48.34
N ARG A 821 17.25 -10.95 -49.65
CA ARG A 821 17.09 -9.69 -50.40
C ARG A 821 15.67 -9.15 -50.21
N SER A 822 15.51 -7.84 -50.11
CA SER A 822 14.18 -7.22 -50.09
C SER A 822 13.44 -7.43 -51.41
N THR A 823 12.17 -7.82 -51.33
CA THR A 823 11.21 -7.69 -52.44
C THR A 823 10.75 -6.23 -52.51
N GLY A 824 11.65 -5.34 -52.94
CA GLY A 824 11.43 -3.89 -52.94
C GLY A 824 12.74 -3.09 -52.90
N GLU A 825 12.69 -1.87 -53.42
CA GLU A 825 13.84 -1.03 -53.79
C GLU A 825 14.59 -0.42 -52.57
N ALA A 826 15.72 -1.00 -52.16
CA ALA A 826 16.77 -0.32 -51.36
C ALA A 826 18.08 -1.14 -51.27
N PRO A 827 19.05 -1.00 -52.20
CA PRO A 827 20.24 -1.89 -52.22
C PRO A 827 21.32 -1.65 -51.15
N GLU A 828 21.35 -0.51 -50.46
CA GLU A 828 22.64 0.04 -49.95
C GLU A 828 22.97 -0.17 -48.46
N ARG A 829 22.08 -0.74 -47.62
CA ARG A 829 22.32 -0.86 -46.14
C ARG A 829 21.90 -2.19 -45.50
N ALA A 830 21.90 -3.28 -46.26
CA ALA A 830 21.54 -4.60 -45.73
C ALA A 830 22.70 -5.24 -44.92
N ASP A 831 22.71 -5.02 -43.61
CA ASP A 831 23.69 -5.58 -42.68
C ASP A 831 23.54 -7.11 -42.55
N GLY A 832 24.61 -7.86 -42.82
CA GLY A 832 24.57 -9.33 -42.85
C GLY A 832 24.27 -9.99 -41.49
N PRO A 833 23.81 -11.26 -41.45
CA PRO A 833 23.31 -11.91 -40.24
C PRO A 833 24.31 -11.95 -39.08
N GLN A 834 25.62 -12.03 -39.37
CA GLN A 834 26.67 -12.00 -38.34
C GLN A 834 26.77 -10.64 -37.63
N ALA A 835 26.39 -9.53 -38.28
CA ALA A 835 26.33 -8.20 -37.69
C ALA A 835 25.13 -8.07 -36.72
N VAL A 836 23.98 -8.68 -37.07
CA VAL A 836 22.82 -8.78 -36.17
C VAL A 836 23.15 -9.62 -34.94
N LEU A 837 23.71 -10.82 -35.13
CA LEU A 837 24.08 -11.73 -34.04
C LEU A 837 25.12 -11.11 -33.08
N SER A 838 26.13 -10.41 -33.63
CA SER A 838 27.19 -9.79 -32.81
C SER A 838 26.76 -8.53 -32.06
N ARG A 839 25.86 -7.70 -32.62
CA ARG A 839 25.23 -6.62 -31.84
C ARG A 839 24.28 -7.16 -30.78
N THR A 840 23.48 -8.19 -31.09
CA THR A 840 22.52 -8.77 -30.14
C THR A 840 23.22 -9.41 -28.94
N LEU A 841 24.41 -9.99 -29.14
CA LEU A 841 25.24 -10.49 -28.03
C LEU A 841 25.70 -9.38 -27.07
N ARG A 842 25.79 -8.11 -27.51
CA ARG A 842 26.06 -6.97 -26.63
C ARG A 842 24.87 -6.66 -25.71
N LEU A 843 23.62 -6.84 -26.17
CA LEU A 843 22.42 -6.70 -25.34
C LEU A 843 22.39 -7.69 -24.18
N GLY A 844 23.04 -8.86 -24.28
CA GLY A 844 23.13 -9.85 -23.20
C GLY A 844 23.81 -9.35 -21.92
N ARG A 845 24.41 -8.15 -21.93
CA ARG A 845 24.95 -7.46 -20.75
C ARG A 845 23.91 -6.60 -20.02
N ILE A 846 22.75 -6.34 -20.64
CA ILE A 846 21.69 -5.49 -20.09
C ILE A 846 20.70 -6.38 -19.33
N ASN A 847 20.51 -6.08 -18.04
CA ASN A 847 19.50 -6.73 -17.20
C ASN A 847 18.37 -5.73 -16.93
N SER A 848 17.24 -5.89 -17.60
CA SER A 848 16.05 -5.02 -17.45
C SER A 848 14.77 -5.84 -17.63
N PRO A 849 13.69 -5.60 -16.86
CA PRO A 849 12.42 -6.32 -17.02
C PRO A 849 11.83 -6.24 -18.43
N GLY A 850 12.11 -5.16 -19.19
CA GLY A 850 11.62 -4.97 -20.56
C GLY A 850 12.42 -5.67 -21.66
N LEU A 851 13.45 -6.45 -21.32
CA LEU A 851 14.28 -7.19 -22.29
C LEU A 851 14.39 -8.66 -21.87
N ALA A 852 13.96 -9.59 -22.72
CA ALA A 852 14.19 -11.01 -22.46
C ALA A 852 15.69 -11.30 -22.49
N ARG A 853 16.20 -11.90 -21.42
CA ARG A 853 17.62 -12.15 -21.23
C ARG A 853 18.16 -13.03 -22.36
N VAL A 854 19.13 -12.53 -23.12
CA VAL A 854 19.87 -13.35 -24.10
C VAL A 854 20.69 -14.40 -23.33
N LEU A 855 20.45 -15.67 -23.65
CA LEU A 855 21.03 -16.85 -22.99
C LEU A 855 22.19 -17.45 -23.79
N ASP A 856 22.08 -17.44 -25.13
CA ASP A 856 23.02 -18.10 -26.05
C ASP A 856 22.87 -17.47 -27.46
N VAL A 857 23.90 -17.55 -28.30
CA VAL A 857 23.88 -17.05 -29.69
C VAL A 857 24.62 -18.02 -30.60
N VAL A 858 23.87 -18.97 -31.17
CA VAL A 858 24.41 -20.01 -32.05
C VAL A 858 24.63 -19.45 -33.45
N ARG A 859 25.87 -19.52 -33.95
CA ARG A 859 26.24 -19.08 -35.31
C ARG A 859 26.33 -20.28 -36.26
N GLY A 860 25.88 -20.11 -37.50
CA GLY A 860 26.02 -21.09 -38.58
C GLY A 860 26.55 -20.47 -39.87
N SER A 861 26.75 -21.31 -40.88
CA SER A 861 27.26 -20.89 -42.21
C SER A 861 26.23 -20.12 -43.05
N SER A 862 24.94 -20.31 -42.79
CA SER A 862 23.82 -19.67 -43.52
C SER A 862 22.90 -18.83 -42.63
N GLY A 863 23.38 -18.38 -41.47
CA GLY A 863 22.59 -17.58 -40.51
C GLY A 863 22.97 -17.84 -39.06
N GLY A 864 22.03 -17.65 -38.14
CA GLY A 864 22.20 -18.01 -36.73
C GLY A 864 20.91 -18.01 -35.92
N ILE A 865 21.02 -18.33 -34.63
CA ILE A 865 19.90 -18.41 -33.69
C ILE A 865 20.29 -17.65 -32.41
N VAL A 866 19.55 -16.58 -32.10
CA VAL A 866 19.59 -15.96 -30.77
C VAL A 866 18.64 -16.76 -29.87
N VAL A 867 19.11 -17.12 -28.69
CA VAL A 867 18.33 -17.84 -27.66
C VAL A 867 18.10 -16.88 -26.51
N ALA A 868 16.86 -16.67 -26.11
CA ALA A 868 16.47 -15.80 -25.02
C ALA A 868 15.51 -16.50 -24.03
N GLU A 869 15.38 -15.95 -22.84
CA GLU A 869 14.46 -16.42 -21.81
C GLU A 869 12.99 -16.26 -22.26
N TRP A 870 12.15 -17.28 -22.02
CA TRP A 870 10.77 -17.27 -22.52
C TRP A 870 9.85 -16.34 -21.70
N THR A 871 9.40 -15.25 -22.32
CA THR A 871 8.39 -14.37 -21.72
C THR A 871 7.01 -15.03 -21.73
N ARG A 872 6.64 -15.63 -20.58
CA ARG A 872 5.28 -16.09 -20.31
C ARG A 872 4.30 -14.91 -20.23
N GLY A 873 3.17 -15.02 -20.93
CA GLY A 873 2.22 -13.94 -21.13
C GLY A 873 1.56 -14.00 -22.51
N ARG A 874 1.09 -12.87 -23.03
CA ARG A 874 0.41 -12.72 -24.33
C ARG A 874 1.31 -12.04 -25.37
N SER A 875 1.01 -12.18 -26.66
CA SER A 875 1.59 -11.28 -27.68
C SER A 875 1.08 -9.84 -27.50
N LEU A 876 1.81 -8.85 -28.04
CA LEU A 876 1.35 -7.45 -28.04
C LEU A 876 -0.07 -7.34 -28.62
N ARG A 877 -0.34 -8.05 -29.72
CA ARG A 877 -1.65 -8.11 -30.38
C ARG A 877 -2.72 -8.72 -29.47
N GLU A 878 -2.49 -9.90 -28.91
CA GLU A 878 -3.44 -10.55 -27.97
C GLU A 878 -3.76 -9.71 -26.73
N MET A 879 -2.91 -8.74 -26.38
CA MET A 879 -3.20 -7.77 -25.34
C MET A 879 -4.00 -6.58 -25.89
N ALA A 880 -3.59 -6.01 -27.03
CA ALA A 880 -4.27 -4.90 -27.68
C ALA A 880 -5.71 -5.23 -28.12
N ASP A 881 -5.93 -6.45 -28.62
CA ASP A 881 -7.24 -7.03 -28.97
C ASP A 881 -8.14 -7.24 -27.73
N THR A 882 -7.67 -6.91 -26.51
CA THR A 882 -8.48 -6.84 -25.27
C THR A 882 -8.64 -5.43 -24.69
N GLU A 883 -8.40 -4.40 -25.52
CA GLU A 883 -8.67 -2.97 -25.25
C GLU A 883 -8.22 -2.46 -23.85
N PRO A 884 -6.94 -2.62 -23.47
CA PRO A 884 -6.48 -2.25 -22.14
C PRO A 884 -6.67 -0.75 -21.84
N SER A 885 -6.87 -0.44 -20.55
CA SER A 885 -6.96 0.93 -20.07
C SER A 885 -5.71 1.73 -20.47
N PRO A 886 -5.83 3.05 -20.71
CA PRO A 886 -4.70 3.82 -21.25
C PRO A 886 -3.55 3.91 -20.24
N LEU A 887 -3.87 3.86 -18.94
CA LEU A 887 -2.90 3.67 -17.85
C LEU A 887 -2.25 2.29 -17.86
N GLY A 888 -3.00 1.22 -18.13
CA GLY A 888 -2.43 -0.13 -18.27
C GLY A 888 -1.41 -0.20 -19.40
N ALA A 889 -1.77 0.32 -20.57
CA ALA A 889 -0.87 0.45 -21.71
C ALA A 889 0.36 1.33 -21.40
N ALA A 890 0.17 2.50 -20.79
CA ALA A 890 1.25 3.39 -20.37
C ALA A 890 2.19 2.76 -19.34
N ASN A 891 1.67 1.95 -18.42
CA ASN A 891 2.46 1.23 -17.43
C ASN A 891 3.27 0.09 -18.07
N ALA A 892 2.65 -0.70 -18.95
CA ALA A 892 3.32 -1.80 -19.66
C ALA A 892 4.59 -1.34 -20.40
N ILE A 893 4.53 -0.19 -21.07
CA ILE A 893 5.63 0.34 -21.88
C ILE A 893 6.81 0.89 -21.04
N LYS A 894 6.62 1.20 -19.75
CA LYS A 894 7.70 1.76 -18.90
C LYS A 894 8.92 0.84 -18.80
N SER A 895 8.70 -0.46 -18.63
CA SER A 895 9.77 -1.45 -18.51
C SER A 895 10.56 -1.61 -19.81
N LEU A 896 9.87 -1.56 -20.97
CA LEU A 896 10.50 -1.55 -22.30
C LEU A 896 11.27 -0.24 -22.57
N ALA A 897 10.73 0.90 -22.14
CA ALA A 897 11.41 2.20 -22.24
C ALA A 897 12.70 2.24 -21.39
N ALA A 898 12.66 1.72 -20.16
CA ALA A 898 13.84 1.57 -19.31
C ALA A 898 14.90 0.64 -19.91
N ALA A 899 14.48 -0.43 -20.60
CA ALA A 899 15.39 -1.31 -21.35
C ALA A 899 16.03 -0.59 -22.55
N ALA A 900 15.25 0.21 -23.30
CA ALA A 900 15.76 1.00 -24.41
C ALA A 900 16.78 2.06 -23.93
N GLU A 901 16.47 2.81 -22.87
CA GLU A 901 17.39 3.79 -22.29
C GLU A 901 18.71 3.15 -21.83
N ALA A 902 18.65 1.96 -21.22
CA ALA A 902 19.84 1.20 -20.83
C ALA A 902 20.69 0.77 -22.04
N ALA A 903 20.06 0.45 -23.18
CA ALA A 903 20.77 0.16 -24.43
C ALA A 903 21.39 1.43 -25.04
N HIS A 904 20.67 2.55 -25.02
CA HIS A 904 21.13 3.84 -25.53
C HIS A 904 22.34 4.35 -24.74
N ARG A 905 22.31 4.25 -23.40
CA ARG A 905 23.47 4.52 -22.52
C ARG A 905 24.66 3.58 -22.76
N GLY A 906 24.42 2.40 -23.33
CA GLY A 906 25.46 1.46 -23.77
C GLY A 906 25.99 1.69 -25.20
N GLY A 907 25.55 2.75 -25.89
CA GLY A 907 25.92 3.01 -27.29
C GLY A 907 25.30 2.03 -28.29
N GLY A 908 24.14 1.44 -27.96
CA GLY A 908 23.38 0.55 -28.83
C GLY A 908 21.89 0.92 -28.91
N ALA A 909 21.12 0.07 -29.58
CA ALA A 909 19.66 0.16 -29.72
C ALA A 909 19.05 -1.24 -29.53
N LEU A 910 17.75 -1.32 -29.25
CA LEU A 910 17.01 -2.58 -29.07
C LEU A 910 16.40 -3.12 -30.37
N SER A 911 16.13 -2.26 -31.36
CA SER A 911 15.33 -2.59 -32.55
C SER A 911 13.89 -2.94 -32.16
N ILE A 912 13.15 -1.93 -31.69
CA ILE A 912 11.71 -2.02 -31.39
C ILE A 912 10.90 -1.74 -32.69
N ASP A 913 11.13 -2.52 -33.75
CA ASP A 913 10.62 -2.24 -35.10
C ASP A 913 9.34 -2.98 -35.51
N HIS A 914 8.94 -4.04 -34.80
CA HIS A 914 7.80 -4.90 -35.20
C HIS A 914 7.07 -5.51 -33.99
N PRO A 915 5.72 -5.57 -33.99
CA PRO A 915 4.93 -6.01 -32.83
C PRO A 915 5.23 -7.43 -32.36
N ASP A 916 5.43 -8.39 -33.28
CA ASP A 916 5.74 -9.80 -32.94
C ASP A 916 6.97 -9.97 -32.04
N ARG A 917 7.89 -9.00 -32.03
CA ARG A 917 9.09 -9.00 -31.17
C ARG A 917 8.76 -8.82 -29.69
N VAL A 918 7.59 -8.25 -29.37
CA VAL A 918 7.20 -7.82 -28.02
C VAL A 918 6.05 -8.68 -27.48
N ARG A 919 6.20 -9.10 -26.23
CA ARG A 919 5.18 -9.86 -25.48
C ARG A 919 4.86 -9.12 -24.18
N ILE A 920 3.59 -9.12 -23.80
CA ILE A 920 3.13 -8.58 -22.53
C ILE A 920 3.18 -9.71 -21.51
N SER A 921 4.04 -9.55 -20.50
CA SER A 921 4.26 -10.57 -19.47
C SER A 921 3.03 -10.76 -18.56
N ILE A 922 3.02 -11.85 -17.80
CA ILE A 922 2.01 -12.08 -16.73
C ILE A 922 1.98 -10.99 -15.63
N LYS A 923 2.92 -10.03 -15.61
CA LYS A 923 2.94 -8.87 -14.70
C LYS A 923 2.37 -7.59 -15.33
N GLY A 924 2.06 -7.61 -16.63
CA GLY A 924 1.69 -6.43 -17.41
C GLY A 924 2.89 -5.72 -18.06
N ASP A 925 4.14 -6.02 -17.69
CA ASP A 925 5.32 -5.45 -18.34
C ASP A 925 5.38 -5.84 -19.83
N ALA A 926 5.62 -4.86 -20.71
CA ALA A 926 6.01 -5.12 -22.10
C ALA A 926 7.49 -5.51 -22.17
N VAL A 927 7.79 -6.62 -22.84
CA VAL A 927 9.13 -7.21 -22.92
C VAL A 927 9.50 -7.47 -24.36
N LEU A 928 10.70 -7.05 -24.79
CA LEU A 928 11.31 -7.50 -26.05
C LEU A 928 11.69 -8.98 -25.90
N ALA A 929 10.77 -9.87 -26.28
CA ALA A 929 10.86 -11.31 -26.10
C ALA A 929 11.75 -12.00 -27.14
N PHE A 930 11.85 -11.40 -28.33
CA PHE A 930 12.67 -11.90 -29.44
C PHE A 930 13.76 -10.88 -29.81
N PRO A 931 14.81 -10.73 -28.98
CA PRO A 931 15.86 -9.76 -29.23
C PRO A 931 16.66 -10.10 -30.50
N ALA A 932 16.79 -9.11 -31.38
CA ALA A 932 17.67 -9.12 -32.55
C ALA A 932 17.88 -7.69 -33.06
N THR A 933 19.09 -7.16 -32.95
CA THR A 933 19.41 -5.76 -33.27
C THR A 933 19.97 -5.61 -34.68
N PHE A 934 19.25 -4.91 -35.56
CA PHE A 934 19.74 -4.58 -36.89
C PHE A 934 20.84 -3.50 -36.88
N GLY A 935 21.48 -3.27 -38.03
CA GLY A 935 22.55 -2.27 -38.16
C GLY A 935 22.08 -0.84 -38.39
N ASP A 936 20.85 -0.68 -38.87
CA ASP A 936 20.11 0.58 -39.03
C ASP A 936 19.29 0.98 -37.79
N ALA A 937 19.35 0.18 -36.71
CA ALA A 937 18.64 0.47 -35.46
C ALA A 937 19.35 1.60 -34.68
N ASP A 938 18.71 2.76 -34.60
CA ASP A 938 19.16 3.95 -33.89
C ASP A 938 18.26 4.27 -32.66
N PRO A 939 18.70 5.08 -31.67
CA PRO A 939 17.89 5.43 -30.51
C PRO A 939 16.52 6.08 -30.83
N GLY A 940 16.42 6.85 -31.91
CA GLY A 940 15.18 7.41 -32.43
C GLY A 940 14.31 6.39 -33.17
N SER A 941 14.86 5.30 -33.71
CA SER A 941 14.06 4.14 -34.15
C SER A 941 13.39 3.44 -32.96
N ASP A 942 14.10 3.27 -31.84
CA ASP A 942 13.51 2.68 -30.63
C ASP A 942 12.46 3.58 -30.00
N VAL A 943 12.64 4.91 -29.98
CA VAL A 943 11.62 5.85 -29.49
C VAL A 943 10.34 5.79 -30.34
N ARG A 944 10.48 5.77 -31.68
CA ARG A 944 9.36 5.49 -32.59
C ARG A 944 8.70 4.14 -32.31
N GLY A 945 9.51 3.13 -32.01
CA GLY A 945 9.05 1.82 -31.55
C GLY A 945 8.22 1.87 -30.28
N LEU A 946 8.70 2.54 -29.21
CA LEU A 946 7.97 2.71 -27.95
C LEU A 946 6.62 3.44 -28.18
N GLY A 947 6.61 4.49 -29.01
CA GLY A 947 5.38 5.16 -29.44
C GLY A 947 4.42 4.21 -30.16
N ALA A 948 4.92 3.41 -31.10
CA ALA A 948 4.12 2.45 -31.86
C ALA A 948 3.55 1.32 -31.00
N MET A 949 4.32 0.80 -30.03
CA MET A 949 3.85 -0.21 -29.08
C MET A 949 2.75 0.35 -28.15
N LEU A 950 2.91 1.60 -27.68
CA LEU A 950 1.89 2.29 -26.89
C LEU A 950 0.61 2.56 -27.71
N TYR A 951 0.77 3.08 -28.92
CA TYR A 951 -0.32 3.31 -29.87
C TYR A 951 -1.10 2.02 -30.15
N ALA A 952 -0.39 0.91 -30.40
CA ALA A 952 -1.00 -0.39 -30.67
C ALA A 952 -1.80 -0.91 -29.48
N LEU A 953 -1.25 -0.85 -28.26
CA LEU A 953 -1.98 -1.27 -27.05
C LEU A 953 -3.25 -0.44 -26.80
N ILE A 954 -3.31 0.83 -27.23
CA ILE A 954 -4.49 1.69 -27.02
C ILE A 954 -5.54 1.52 -28.14
N THR A 955 -5.12 1.20 -29.37
CA THR A 955 -5.97 1.32 -30.59
C THR A 955 -6.14 0.01 -31.39
N ALA A 956 -5.50 -1.09 -30.97
CA ALA A 956 -5.40 -2.36 -31.71
C ALA A 956 -4.83 -2.24 -33.14
N ARG A 957 -4.08 -1.16 -33.42
CA ARG A 957 -3.56 -0.82 -34.76
C ARG A 957 -2.09 -0.46 -34.75
N TRP A 958 -1.38 -0.81 -35.82
CA TRP A 958 0.05 -0.57 -35.96
C TRP A 958 0.34 0.70 -36.78
N PRO A 959 1.01 1.73 -36.23
CA PRO A 959 1.25 2.99 -36.95
C PRO A 959 2.50 2.97 -37.85
N LEU A 960 3.47 2.08 -37.60
CA LEU A 960 4.70 1.96 -38.39
C LEU A 960 4.52 0.98 -39.56
N GLY A 961 3.66 1.34 -40.51
CA GLY A 961 3.42 0.59 -41.74
C GLY A 961 3.32 1.50 -42.97
N ASP A 962 3.83 1.01 -44.11
CA ASP A 962 3.69 1.67 -45.41
C ASP A 962 2.23 1.56 -45.90
N PRO A 963 1.54 2.67 -46.24
CA PRO A 963 0.16 2.63 -46.71
C PRO A 963 -0.02 1.98 -48.09
N SER A 964 1.05 1.73 -48.85
CA SER A 964 1.06 0.94 -50.08
C SER A 964 1.39 -0.55 -49.86
N GLY A 965 1.75 -0.93 -48.62
CA GLY A 965 2.12 -2.28 -48.23
C GLY A 965 0.95 -3.19 -47.85
N PRO A 966 1.22 -4.36 -47.25
CA PRO A 966 0.18 -5.28 -46.79
C PRO A 966 -0.67 -4.65 -45.67
N ALA A 967 -1.99 -4.84 -45.72
CA ALA A 967 -2.96 -4.19 -44.83
C ALA A 967 -2.82 -4.51 -43.33
N THR A 968 -1.94 -5.45 -42.95
CA THR A 968 -1.64 -5.81 -41.56
C THR A 968 -0.15 -6.03 -41.34
N VAL A 969 0.33 -5.68 -40.14
CA VAL A 969 1.71 -5.88 -39.65
C VAL A 969 1.64 -6.64 -38.33
N GLY A 970 2.31 -7.78 -38.21
CA GLY A 970 2.07 -8.74 -37.12
C GLY A 970 0.61 -9.24 -37.02
N GLY A 971 -0.14 -9.14 -38.13
CA GLY A 971 -1.58 -9.38 -38.15
C GLY A 971 -2.46 -8.30 -37.50
N MET A 972 -1.89 -7.23 -36.92
CA MET A 972 -2.65 -6.03 -36.54
C MET A 972 -2.88 -5.13 -37.75
N ARG A 973 -4.04 -4.49 -37.84
CA ARG A 973 -4.39 -3.55 -38.92
C ARG A 973 -3.51 -2.30 -38.85
N ILE A 974 -3.16 -1.73 -40.00
CA ILE A 974 -2.43 -0.43 -40.04
C ILE A 974 -3.31 0.69 -39.43
N ALA A 975 -2.67 1.65 -38.76
CA ALA A 975 -3.35 2.82 -38.20
C ALA A 975 -3.97 3.70 -39.29
N ASP A 976 -5.13 4.29 -39.01
CA ASP A 976 -5.72 5.28 -39.90
C ASP A 976 -4.87 6.57 -39.86
N ARG A 977 -4.76 7.25 -41.01
CA ARG A 977 -3.90 8.44 -41.17
C ARG A 977 -4.72 9.69 -41.48
N THR A 978 -4.26 10.83 -40.98
CA THR A 978 -4.82 12.16 -41.24
C THR A 978 -4.48 12.63 -42.67
N ALA A 979 -5.08 13.75 -43.11
CA ALA A 979 -4.79 14.34 -44.42
C ALA A 979 -3.32 14.80 -44.62
N SER A 980 -2.54 14.96 -43.53
CA SER A 980 -1.09 15.22 -43.58
C SER A 980 -0.23 13.96 -43.59
N GLY A 981 -0.85 12.77 -43.57
CA GLY A 981 -0.16 11.47 -43.54
C GLY A 981 0.31 11.02 -42.15
N ALA A 982 0.13 11.82 -41.10
CA ALA A 982 0.38 11.42 -39.72
C ALA A 982 -0.66 10.37 -39.24
N ALA A 983 -0.35 9.59 -38.21
CA ALA A 983 -1.35 8.72 -37.58
C ALA A 983 -2.41 9.55 -36.84
N VAL A 984 -3.69 9.16 -36.94
CA VAL A 984 -4.80 9.76 -36.16
C VAL A 984 -4.50 9.62 -34.66
N GLU A 985 -4.75 10.65 -33.85
CA GLU A 985 -4.37 10.59 -32.44
C GLU A 985 -5.18 9.51 -31.67
N PRO A 986 -4.58 8.76 -30.73
CA PRO A 986 -5.32 7.81 -29.90
C PRO A 986 -6.51 8.43 -29.16
N ARG A 987 -6.44 9.70 -28.75
CA ARG A 987 -7.58 10.44 -28.15
C ARG A 987 -8.74 10.74 -29.11
N GLU A 988 -8.51 10.73 -30.42
CA GLU A 988 -9.56 10.92 -31.44
C GLU A 988 -10.28 9.59 -31.71
N ILE A 989 -9.56 8.47 -31.60
CA ILE A 989 -10.10 7.10 -31.70
C ILE A 989 -10.81 6.70 -30.39
N ARG A 990 -10.19 7.01 -29.24
CA ARG A 990 -10.62 6.61 -27.89
C ARG A 990 -10.52 7.82 -26.95
N PRO A 991 -11.60 8.61 -26.79
CA PRO A 991 -11.58 9.87 -26.03
C PRO A 991 -11.38 9.75 -24.50
N ASP A 992 -11.19 8.54 -23.96
CA ASP A 992 -10.78 8.27 -22.58
C ASP A 992 -9.27 8.48 -22.35
N VAL A 993 -8.46 8.45 -23.41
CA VAL A 993 -6.99 8.48 -23.34
C VAL A 993 -6.52 9.86 -22.83
N PRO A 994 -5.79 9.94 -21.70
CA PRO A 994 -5.21 11.19 -21.21
C PRO A 994 -4.29 11.85 -22.24
N PHE A 995 -4.28 13.18 -22.26
CA PHE A 995 -3.57 13.96 -23.28
C PHE A 995 -2.07 13.62 -23.35
N GLU A 996 -1.43 13.41 -22.21
CA GLU A 996 -0.02 13.05 -22.09
C GLU A 996 0.27 11.70 -22.75
N ILE A 997 -0.64 10.73 -22.60
CA ILE A 997 -0.50 9.38 -23.14
C ILE A 997 -0.74 9.38 -24.66
N SER A 998 -1.76 10.11 -25.14
CA SER A 998 -2.00 10.33 -26.57
C SER A 998 -0.81 11.04 -27.23
N ALA A 999 -0.34 12.12 -26.61
CA ALA A 999 0.79 12.91 -27.10
C ALA A 999 2.09 12.11 -27.11
N VAL A 1000 2.37 11.26 -26.11
CA VAL A 1000 3.55 10.36 -26.16
C VAL A 1000 3.43 9.36 -27.30
N ALA A 1001 2.27 8.71 -27.46
CA ALA A 1001 2.06 7.70 -28.50
C ALA A 1001 2.25 8.25 -29.93
N VAL A 1002 1.83 9.49 -30.19
CA VAL A 1002 1.95 10.12 -31.52
C VAL A 1002 3.29 10.82 -31.71
N ARG A 1003 3.70 11.70 -30.78
CA ARG A 1003 4.92 12.51 -30.94
C ARG A 1003 6.19 11.66 -30.97
N ALA A 1004 6.20 10.51 -30.29
CA ALA A 1004 7.33 9.59 -30.38
C ALA A 1004 7.51 8.99 -31.79
N LEU A 1005 6.46 8.97 -32.64
CA LEU A 1005 6.54 8.55 -34.04
C LEU A 1005 7.19 9.60 -34.96
N GLU A 1006 7.13 10.88 -34.58
CA GLU A 1006 7.54 12.03 -35.39
C GLU A 1006 9.02 12.42 -35.16
N GLN A 1007 9.81 12.49 -36.24
CA GLN A 1007 11.25 12.77 -36.16
C GLN A 1007 11.61 14.16 -35.58
N ASN A 1008 10.71 15.14 -35.65
CA ASN A 1008 10.97 16.52 -35.21
C ASN A 1008 10.35 16.87 -33.84
N SER A 1009 9.64 15.96 -33.18
CA SER A 1009 8.94 16.27 -31.94
C SER A 1009 9.87 16.54 -30.74
N GLY A 1010 9.30 16.92 -29.61
CA GLY A 1010 10.03 17.07 -28.34
C GLY A 1010 10.38 15.75 -27.65
N ILE A 1011 9.91 14.59 -28.12
CA ILE A 1011 10.14 13.29 -27.49
C ILE A 1011 11.22 12.54 -28.27
N ARG A 1012 12.48 12.74 -27.88
CA ARG A 1012 13.66 12.25 -28.62
C ARG A 1012 14.49 11.19 -27.90
N THR A 1013 14.11 10.79 -26.67
CA THR A 1013 14.82 9.77 -25.89
C THR A 1013 13.85 8.82 -25.18
N ALA A 1014 14.30 7.59 -24.92
CA ALA A 1014 13.52 6.62 -24.14
C ALA A 1014 13.29 7.08 -22.68
N ALA A 1015 14.24 7.82 -22.10
CA ALA A 1015 14.09 8.48 -20.79
C ALA A 1015 12.90 9.46 -20.79
N THR A 1016 12.74 10.26 -21.85
CA THR A 1016 11.61 11.19 -22.00
C THR A 1016 10.28 10.44 -22.05
N VAL A 1017 10.20 9.32 -22.79
CA VAL A 1017 9.02 8.46 -22.82
C VAL A 1017 8.70 7.90 -21.43
N GLN A 1018 9.70 7.32 -20.75
CA GLN A 1018 9.53 6.76 -19.41
C GLN A 1018 9.09 7.82 -18.38
N HIS A 1019 9.66 9.03 -18.45
CA HIS A 1019 9.35 10.13 -17.54
C HIS A 1019 7.92 10.64 -17.71
N ILE A 1020 7.48 10.92 -18.96
CA ILE A 1020 6.13 11.44 -19.21
C ILE A 1020 5.07 10.39 -18.87
N LEU A 1021 5.26 9.11 -19.24
CA LEU A 1021 4.34 8.04 -18.83
C LEU A 1021 4.37 7.81 -17.30
N GLY A 1022 5.51 8.08 -16.65
CA GLY A 1022 5.64 8.12 -15.19
C GLY A 1022 4.75 9.19 -14.56
N GLN A 1023 4.88 10.43 -15.03
CA GLN A 1023 4.07 11.57 -14.56
C GLN A 1023 2.58 11.39 -14.88
N ALA A 1024 2.22 10.97 -16.09
CA ALA A 1024 0.83 10.78 -16.52
C ALA A 1024 0.08 9.81 -15.59
N ALA A 1025 0.71 8.72 -15.17
CA ALA A 1025 0.11 7.79 -14.21
C ALA A 1025 -0.13 8.42 -12.83
N VAL A 1026 0.84 9.18 -12.30
CA VAL A 1026 0.74 9.85 -10.98
C VAL A 1026 -0.22 11.06 -11.01
N VAL A 1027 -0.44 11.65 -12.18
CA VAL A 1027 -1.48 12.67 -12.40
C VAL A 1027 -2.85 12.02 -12.47
N ASN A 1028 -3.05 10.96 -13.27
CA ASN A 1028 -4.37 10.33 -13.39
C ASN A 1028 -4.83 9.67 -12.08
N GLU A 1029 -3.93 9.08 -11.29
CA GLU A 1029 -4.24 8.55 -9.93
C GLU A 1029 -4.78 9.64 -8.97
N LYS A 1030 -4.53 10.92 -9.27
CA LYS A 1030 -5.10 12.08 -8.54
C LYS A 1030 -6.33 12.67 -9.24
N THR A 1031 -6.41 12.58 -10.57
CA THR A 1031 -7.51 13.13 -11.37
C THR A 1031 -8.72 12.18 -11.43
N GLU A 1032 -8.55 10.87 -11.27
CA GLU A 1032 -9.66 9.89 -11.18
C GLU A 1032 -10.58 10.13 -9.96
N MET A 1033 -10.13 10.92 -8.97
CA MET A 1033 -10.98 11.41 -7.87
C MET A 1033 -11.81 12.65 -8.25
N ILE A 1034 -11.79 13.07 -9.51
CA ILE A 1034 -12.48 14.24 -10.05
C ILE A 1034 -13.27 13.82 -11.32
N PRO A 1035 -14.61 13.93 -11.34
CA PRO A 1035 -15.39 13.61 -12.53
C PRO A 1035 -14.99 14.49 -13.73
N ALA A 1036 -14.61 13.86 -14.84
CA ALA A 1036 -14.12 14.54 -16.04
C ALA A 1036 -15.26 15.20 -16.85
N LEU A 1037 -15.73 16.36 -16.38
CA LEU A 1037 -16.66 17.22 -17.12
C LEU A 1037 -16.04 17.70 -18.44
N ARG A 1038 -16.39 17.06 -19.56
CA ARG A 1038 -15.95 17.46 -20.91
C ARG A 1038 -16.67 18.72 -21.37
N LEU A 1039 -16.04 19.88 -21.12
CA LEU A 1039 -16.45 21.14 -21.73
C LEU A 1039 -16.02 21.20 -23.21
N GLY A 1040 -17.00 21.10 -24.12
CA GLY A 1040 -16.98 21.78 -25.41
C GLY A 1040 -15.97 21.32 -26.49
N GLN A 1041 -16.24 20.18 -27.14
CA GLN A 1041 -15.99 20.07 -28.58
C GLN A 1041 -17.28 19.63 -29.30
N ARG A 1042 -17.72 20.43 -30.27
CA ARG A 1042 -19.01 20.30 -30.96
C ARG A 1042 -18.79 19.70 -32.35
N PRO A 1043 -19.48 18.62 -32.75
CA PRO A 1043 -19.46 18.16 -34.14
C PRO A 1043 -19.97 19.24 -35.09
N PRO A 1044 -19.41 19.38 -36.30
CA PRO A 1044 -19.83 20.41 -37.26
C PRO A 1044 -21.18 20.05 -37.89
N GLY A 1045 -22.28 20.53 -37.31
CA GLY A 1045 -23.62 20.32 -37.89
C GLY A 1045 -24.83 20.65 -37.02
N SER A 1046 -25.08 21.93 -36.72
CA SER A 1046 -26.44 22.47 -36.49
C SER A 1046 -26.42 23.98 -36.21
N THR A 1047 -27.29 24.73 -36.87
CA THR A 1047 -27.45 26.19 -36.75
C THR A 1047 -28.58 26.55 -35.78
N GLY A 1048 -28.37 27.56 -34.92
CA GLY A 1048 -29.43 28.09 -34.05
C GLY A 1048 -28.95 29.31 -33.27
N HIS A 1049 -29.71 30.40 -33.36
CA HIS A 1049 -29.49 31.77 -32.89
C HIS A 1049 -28.74 31.99 -31.55
N ALA A 1050 -28.05 33.14 -31.48
CA ALA A 1050 -27.48 33.71 -30.26
C ALA A 1050 -28.35 34.88 -29.75
N LEU A 1051 -28.18 35.25 -28.46
CA LEU A 1051 -27.86 36.63 -28.04
C LEU A 1051 -27.66 36.73 -26.50
N ALA A 1052 -27.09 37.86 -26.07
CA ALA A 1052 -26.98 38.36 -24.70
C ALA A 1052 -26.12 37.53 -23.71
N ASP A 1053 -24.84 37.89 -23.65
CA ASP A 1053 -23.97 37.75 -22.49
C ASP A 1053 -23.97 39.09 -21.72
N PRO A 1054 -24.24 39.10 -20.41
CA PRO A 1054 -23.62 40.11 -19.54
C PRO A 1054 -23.11 39.58 -18.19
N ASP A 1055 -22.01 40.23 -17.77
CA ASP A 1055 -21.44 40.35 -16.41
C ASP A 1055 -20.70 39.15 -15.79
N ASP A 1056 -19.37 39.32 -15.66
CA ASP A 1056 -18.41 38.42 -15.04
C ASP A 1056 -18.69 38.08 -13.56
N GLU A 1057 -18.61 36.79 -13.20
CA GLU A 1057 -18.09 36.37 -11.88
C GLU A 1057 -17.06 35.22 -12.02
N PRO A 1058 -15.88 35.31 -11.37
CA PRO A 1058 -14.83 34.29 -11.48
C PRO A 1058 -15.07 33.06 -10.56
N PRO A 1059 -14.62 31.86 -10.96
CA PRO A 1059 -14.98 30.61 -10.28
C PRO A 1059 -14.27 30.41 -8.93
N ALA A 1060 -15.03 30.00 -7.90
CA ALA A 1060 -14.53 29.76 -6.54
C ALA A 1060 -13.87 28.37 -6.36
N ASP A 1061 -12.77 28.36 -5.58
CA ASP A 1061 -11.84 27.24 -5.42
C ASP A 1061 -12.45 25.97 -4.78
N ARG A 1062 -12.59 24.89 -5.55
CA ARG A 1062 -13.05 23.57 -5.07
C ARG A 1062 -11.93 22.63 -4.57
N SER A 1063 -10.68 23.09 -4.40
CA SER A 1063 -9.61 22.25 -3.79
C SER A 1063 -9.74 22.06 -2.27
N ASN A 1064 -10.85 22.51 -1.68
CA ASN A 1064 -10.92 22.87 -0.27
C ASN A 1064 -11.55 21.81 0.65
N VAL A 1065 -12.09 20.70 0.14
CA VAL A 1065 -12.87 19.73 0.95
C VAL A 1065 -12.00 18.67 1.65
N MET A 1066 -10.96 18.12 1.01
CA MET A 1066 -10.05 17.19 1.72
C MET A 1066 -9.18 17.93 2.76
N VAL A 1067 -8.86 19.20 2.48
CA VAL A 1067 -8.28 20.13 3.45
C VAL A 1067 -9.32 20.51 4.51
N ALA A 1068 -10.61 20.62 4.17
CA ALA A 1068 -11.69 20.77 5.17
C ALA A 1068 -11.75 19.58 6.12
N ALA A 1069 -11.52 18.35 5.64
CA ALA A 1069 -11.51 17.18 6.51
C ALA A 1069 -10.33 17.23 7.50
N LEU A 1070 -9.11 17.59 7.08
CA LEU A 1070 -7.94 17.63 7.98
C LEU A 1070 -7.89 18.90 8.86
N VAL A 1071 -8.05 20.08 8.28
CA VAL A 1071 -8.12 21.34 9.05
C VAL A 1071 -9.39 21.37 9.88
N GLY A 1072 -10.50 20.84 9.37
CA GLY A 1072 -11.74 20.68 10.12
C GLY A 1072 -11.67 19.58 11.18
N LEU A 1073 -10.88 18.51 11.04
CA LEU A 1073 -10.63 17.57 12.14
C LEU A 1073 -9.70 18.19 13.19
N GLY A 1074 -8.68 18.96 12.79
CA GLY A 1074 -7.82 19.70 13.71
C GLY A 1074 -8.58 20.79 14.47
N VAL A 1075 -9.36 21.60 13.75
CA VAL A 1075 -10.26 22.60 14.34
C VAL A 1075 -11.39 21.94 15.12
N LEU A 1076 -11.99 20.82 14.68
CA LEU A 1076 -12.94 20.05 15.49
C LEU A 1076 -12.27 19.48 16.72
N THR A 1077 -11.00 19.09 16.70
CA THR A 1077 -10.28 18.63 17.90
C THR A 1077 -10.02 19.80 18.85
N VAL A 1078 -9.63 20.98 18.36
CA VAL A 1078 -9.46 22.20 19.17
C VAL A 1078 -10.80 22.78 19.64
N VAL A 1079 -11.87 22.63 18.86
CA VAL A 1079 -13.25 23.05 19.18
C VAL A 1079 -13.95 22.00 20.04
N VAL A 1080 -13.57 20.72 20.02
CA VAL A 1080 -14.02 19.70 20.97
C VAL A 1080 -13.22 19.78 22.27
N LEU A 1081 -11.91 20.07 22.25
CA LEU A 1081 -11.17 20.40 23.47
C LEU A 1081 -11.63 21.74 24.06
N GLY A 1082 -11.98 22.71 23.20
CA GLY A 1082 -12.57 23.99 23.58
C GLY A 1082 -14.02 23.88 24.06
N LEU A 1083 -14.86 23.07 23.42
CA LEU A 1083 -16.19 22.74 23.92
C LEU A 1083 -16.09 21.91 25.18
N VAL A 1084 -15.19 20.94 25.31
CA VAL A 1084 -14.98 20.19 26.55
C VAL A 1084 -14.50 21.12 27.66
N GLY A 1085 -13.61 22.07 27.40
CA GLY A 1085 -13.21 23.09 28.37
C GLY A 1085 -14.36 24.03 28.77
N TRP A 1086 -15.17 24.48 27.81
CA TRP A 1086 -16.35 25.33 28.03
C TRP A 1086 -17.52 24.58 28.70
N TRP A 1087 -17.68 23.30 28.36
CA TRP A 1087 -18.66 22.37 28.92
C TRP A 1087 -18.26 22.03 30.36
N LEU A 1088 -17.01 21.65 30.63
CA LEU A 1088 -16.47 21.50 31.98
C LEU A 1088 -16.64 22.80 32.81
N ALA A 1089 -16.39 23.98 32.22
CA ALA A 1089 -16.59 25.26 32.89
C ALA A 1089 -18.08 25.54 33.23
N ASN A 1090 -19.03 25.10 32.38
CA ASN A 1090 -20.47 25.21 32.65
C ASN A 1090 -20.97 24.10 33.61
N LEU A 1091 -20.42 22.89 33.56
CA LEU A 1091 -20.72 21.78 34.47
C LEU A 1091 -20.53 22.21 35.92
N PHE A 1092 -19.33 22.70 36.25
CA PHE A 1092 -19.00 23.17 37.60
C PHE A 1092 -19.66 24.50 37.99
N ALA A 1093 -20.37 25.18 37.08
CA ALA A 1093 -21.22 26.34 37.38
C ALA A 1093 -22.64 25.94 37.85
N GLY A 1094 -23.06 24.70 37.63
CA GLY A 1094 -24.20 24.06 38.28
C GLY A 1094 -25.23 23.45 37.33
N GLY A 1095 -25.61 22.19 37.56
CA GLY A 1095 -26.76 21.59 36.86
C GLY A 1095 -26.82 20.05 36.81
N GLY A 1096 -25.69 19.36 36.88
CA GLY A 1096 -25.61 17.90 37.04
C GLY A 1096 -25.59 17.05 35.74
N SER A 1097 -25.20 15.79 35.93
CA SER A 1097 -24.85 14.75 34.93
C SER A 1097 -23.49 14.95 34.22
N ASP A 1098 -22.40 14.65 34.96
CA ASP A 1098 -21.02 15.12 34.68
C ASP A 1098 -19.99 13.95 34.62
N GLU A 1099 -19.44 13.62 33.43
CA GLU A 1099 -18.30 12.68 33.14
C GLU A 1099 -17.91 12.82 31.64
N PRO A 1100 -16.63 12.83 31.13
CA PRO A 1100 -15.59 11.73 31.13
C PRO A 1100 -14.06 12.19 31.11
N LEU A 1101 -12.98 11.39 30.83
CA LEU A 1101 -12.23 11.27 29.51
C LEU A 1101 -10.91 10.37 29.39
N THR A 1102 -10.88 9.07 29.78
CA THR A 1102 -9.92 7.97 29.28
C THR A 1102 -8.40 7.81 29.54
N GLU A 1103 -7.81 6.62 29.88
CA GLU A 1103 -8.11 5.19 29.54
C GLU A 1103 -7.71 4.08 30.56
N GLN A 1104 -8.14 2.82 30.28
CA GLN A 1104 -7.45 1.59 30.72
C GLN A 1104 -7.55 0.39 29.71
N ASN A 1105 -6.94 0.46 28.51
CA ASN A 1105 -6.24 -0.69 27.86
C ASN A 1105 -5.62 -0.30 26.49
N PHE A 1106 -4.31 -0.04 26.44
CA PHE A 1106 -3.60 0.30 25.20
C PHE A 1106 -3.18 -0.96 24.42
N GLY A 1107 -3.84 -1.24 23.30
CA GLY A 1107 -3.50 -2.32 22.36
C GLY A 1107 -2.19 -2.12 21.60
N LEU A 1108 -1.06 -2.19 22.31
CA LEU A 1108 0.31 -2.04 21.76
C LEU A 1108 0.85 -3.36 21.19
N THR A 1109 0.16 -4.47 21.38
CA THR A 1109 0.28 -5.71 20.58
C THR A 1109 -0.35 -5.48 19.20
N THR A 1110 0.39 -4.81 18.32
CA THR A 1110 -0.18 -4.19 17.11
C THR A 1110 -0.63 -5.22 16.08
N SER A 1111 -1.90 -5.59 16.13
CA SER A 1111 -2.59 -6.48 15.20
C SER A 1111 -2.77 -5.83 13.82
N ALA A 1112 -1.71 -5.82 13.01
CA ALA A 1112 -1.76 -5.40 11.61
C ALA A 1112 -2.20 -6.58 10.74
N SER A 1113 -3.50 -6.65 10.39
CA SER A 1113 -3.94 -7.54 9.30
C SER A 1113 -3.39 -7.00 7.97
N ALA A 1114 -2.83 -7.88 7.15
CA ALA A 1114 -2.53 -7.54 5.76
C ALA A 1114 -3.85 -7.34 4.97
N PRO A 1115 -3.89 -6.45 3.96
CA PRO A 1115 -5.03 -6.35 3.05
C PRO A 1115 -5.16 -7.58 2.13
N ALA A 1116 -6.39 -8.00 1.84
CA ALA A 1116 -6.67 -9.00 0.81
C ALA A 1116 -6.68 -8.38 -0.60
N ALA A 1117 -6.31 -9.17 -1.62
CA ALA A 1117 -6.26 -8.72 -3.01
C ALA A 1117 -7.62 -8.87 -3.75
N PRO A 1118 -8.07 -7.91 -4.59
CA PRO A 1118 -9.33 -8.00 -5.34
C PRO A 1118 -9.21 -8.62 -6.75
N GLY A 1119 -10.37 -8.93 -7.36
CA GLY A 1119 -10.57 -9.29 -8.78
C GLY A 1119 -11.87 -8.66 -9.35
N GLU A 1120 -12.16 -8.82 -10.65
CA GLU A 1120 -12.93 -7.86 -11.48
C GLU A 1120 -14.06 -8.47 -12.37
N ALA A 1121 -15.00 -7.67 -12.93
CA ALA A 1121 -16.25 -8.11 -13.64
C ALA A 1121 -16.83 -7.09 -14.70
N ALA A 1122 -17.96 -7.38 -15.39
CA ALA A 1122 -18.45 -6.71 -16.66
C ALA A 1122 -20.01 -6.48 -16.83
N PRO A 1123 -20.54 -5.75 -17.88
CA PRO A 1123 -21.91 -5.10 -17.94
C PRO A 1123 -22.98 -5.52 -19.06
N ALA A 1124 -24.11 -4.77 -19.26
CA ALA A 1124 -25.44 -5.18 -19.88
C ALA A 1124 -26.31 -4.08 -20.66
N PRO A 1125 -27.56 -4.33 -21.22
CA PRO A 1125 -28.31 -3.51 -22.26
C PRO A 1125 -29.71 -2.80 -21.96
N THR A 1126 -30.71 -2.70 -22.92
CA THR A 1126 -31.77 -1.63 -23.16
C THR A 1126 -33.31 -1.90 -22.91
N THR A 1127 -34.23 -0.88 -22.99
CA THR A 1127 -35.65 -0.87 -22.46
C THR A 1127 -36.80 -0.12 -23.26
N VAL A 1128 -38.09 -0.18 -22.82
CA VAL A 1128 -39.39 0.34 -23.40
C VAL A 1128 -40.47 0.70 -22.31
N PRO A 1129 -41.33 1.75 -22.42
CA PRO A 1129 -42.26 2.23 -21.35
C PRO A 1129 -43.55 1.41 -21.05
N VAL A 1130 -44.14 1.63 -19.86
CA VAL A 1130 -45.31 0.93 -19.24
C VAL A 1130 -46.25 1.94 -18.53
N ALA A 1131 -47.57 1.67 -18.52
CA ALA A 1131 -48.60 2.55 -17.94
C ALA A 1131 -48.93 2.27 -16.45
N LEU A 1132 -49.38 3.32 -15.74
CA LEU A 1132 -49.76 3.31 -14.33
C LEU A 1132 -51.29 3.40 -14.17
N SER A 1133 -51.84 2.66 -13.20
CA SER A 1133 -53.29 2.48 -12.99
C SER A 1133 -53.84 3.12 -11.70
N SER A 1134 -53.00 3.28 -10.67
CA SER A 1134 -53.32 4.02 -9.44
C SER A 1134 -52.03 4.43 -8.73
N ILE A 1135 -52.11 5.48 -7.90
CA ILE A 1135 -51.02 5.98 -7.07
C ILE A 1135 -51.55 6.32 -5.67
N ASP A 1136 -50.78 5.98 -4.62
CA ASP A 1136 -51.10 6.25 -3.22
C ASP A 1136 -49.84 6.66 -2.43
N VAL A 1137 -49.97 7.57 -1.44
CA VAL A 1137 -48.85 7.90 -0.53
C VAL A 1137 -48.62 6.78 0.48
N PHE A 1138 -47.44 6.16 0.40
CA PHE A 1138 -47.02 5.07 1.29
C PHE A 1138 -46.24 5.62 2.48
N SER A 1139 -46.88 5.72 3.64
CA SER A 1139 -46.25 6.11 4.91
C SER A 1139 -46.55 5.09 6.01
N PRO A 1140 -45.71 4.05 6.20
CA PRO A 1140 -45.94 3.00 7.19
C PRO A 1140 -45.68 3.44 8.64
N GLN A 1141 -45.21 4.69 8.84
CA GLN A 1141 -44.73 5.21 10.12
C GLN A 1141 -45.26 6.64 10.36
N GLY A 1142 -46.57 6.75 10.60
CA GLY A 1142 -47.26 8.00 10.92
C GLY A 1142 -48.36 8.35 9.93
N THR A 1143 -48.67 9.64 9.81
CA THR A 1143 -49.59 10.16 8.79
C THR A 1143 -48.89 10.23 7.42
N PRO A 1144 -49.61 9.97 6.31
CA PRO A 1144 -49.11 10.27 4.97
C PRO A 1144 -48.86 11.77 4.76
N ASP A 1145 -47.74 12.09 4.13
CA ASP A 1145 -47.34 13.44 3.76
C ASP A 1145 -48.16 13.90 2.54
N ASN A 1146 -48.83 15.05 2.64
CA ASN A 1146 -49.63 15.73 1.61
C ASN A 1146 -50.38 14.82 0.58
N PRO A 1147 -51.20 13.84 1.01
CA PRO A 1147 -51.83 12.87 0.10
C PRO A 1147 -52.83 13.49 -0.88
N GLY A 1148 -53.31 14.71 -0.64
CA GLY A 1148 -54.26 15.40 -1.52
C GLY A 1148 -53.66 15.95 -2.83
N THR A 1149 -52.35 15.80 -3.05
CA THR A 1149 -51.66 16.20 -4.29
C THR A 1149 -50.83 15.07 -4.91
N VAL A 1150 -51.01 13.81 -4.48
CA VAL A 1150 -50.19 12.70 -4.97
C VAL A 1150 -50.48 12.32 -6.43
N ASP A 1151 -51.71 12.51 -6.91
CA ASP A 1151 -52.10 12.25 -8.30
C ASP A 1151 -51.28 13.05 -9.32
N ASN A 1152 -50.73 14.20 -8.90
CA ASN A 1152 -49.84 15.05 -9.71
C ASN A 1152 -48.68 14.23 -10.29
N VAL A 1153 -48.11 13.26 -9.55
CA VAL A 1153 -46.91 12.53 -10.01
C VAL A 1153 -47.14 11.54 -11.17
N ALA A 1154 -48.34 11.51 -11.76
CA ALA A 1154 -48.59 10.82 -13.02
C ALA A 1154 -49.47 11.61 -14.01
N ASP A 1155 -49.68 12.91 -13.81
CA ASP A 1155 -50.41 13.74 -14.79
C ASP A 1155 -49.59 14.06 -16.06
N ASN A 1156 -48.26 13.88 -16.00
CA ASN A 1156 -47.27 14.17 -17.03
C ASN A 1156 -47.07 15.69 -17.31
N ASP A 1157 -47.45 16.56 -16.37
CA ASP A 1157 -47.14 17.99 -16.36
C ASP A 1157 -46.12 18.31 -15.26
N ALA A 1158 -44.85 18.40 -15.65
CA ALA A 1158 -43.74 18.78 -14.78
C ALA A 1158 -43.87 20.17 -14.09
N GLY A 1159 -44.94 20.92 -14.35
CA GLY A 1159 -45.34 22.12 -13.59
C GLY A 1159 -46.15 21.83 -12.33
N THR A 1160 -46.69 20.61 -12.14
CA THR A 1160 -47.33 20.16 -10.90
C THR A 1160 -46.34 19.35 -10.05
N VAL A 1161 -46.58 19.27 -8.73
CA VAL A 1161 -45.73 18.51 -7.80
C VAL A 1161 -46.52 17.90 -6.64
N TRP A 1162 -46.04 16.78 -6.13
CA TRP A 1162 -46.28 16.32 -4.76
C TRP A 1162 -45.09 16.68 -3.87
N GLU A 1163 -45.34 17.06 -2.62
CA GLU A 1163 -44.30 17.47 -1.67
C GLU A 1163 -44.40 16.68 -0.35
N THR A 1164 -43.26 16.23 0.15
CA THR A 1164 -43.13 15.74 1.53
C THR A 1164 -43.33 16.87 2.54
N ASP A 1165 -43.62 16.53 3.80
CA ASP A 1165 -43.66 17.54 4.87
C ASP A 1165 -42.26 18.12 5.13
N SER A 1166 -42.18 19.30 5.78
CA SER A 1166 -40.90 19.93 6.09
C SER A 1166 -40.33 19.41 7.41
N TYR A 1167 -39.24 18.64 7.37
CA TYR A 1167 -38.65 17.98 8.54
C TYR A 1167 -37.48 18.76 9.14
N PHE A 1168 -37.39 18.78 10.48
CA PHE A 1168 -36.32 19.49 11.20
C PHE A 1168 -34.96 18.77 11.15
N ASN A 1169 -34.98 17.45 10.95
CA ASN A 1169 -33.81 16.60 10.70
C ASN A 1169 -34.13 15.68 9.50
N PRO A 1170 -33.13 15.27 8.70
CA PRO A 1170 -33.34 14.33 7.59
C PRO A 1170 -33.73 12.93 8.09
N PHE A 1171 -34.24 12.10 7.18
CA PHE A 1171 -34.44 10.68 7.46
C PHE A 1171 -33.09 9.97 7.70
N PRO A 1172 -33.03 8.87 8.47
CA PRO A 1172 -34.15 8.14 9.10
C PRO A 1172 -34.46 8.58 10.54
N SER A 1173 -34.24 9.85 10.90
CA SER A 1173 -34.23 10.30 12.30
C SER A 1173 -35.60 10.34 13.01
N LEU A 1174 -36.71 10.43 12.27
CA LEU A 1174 -38.08 10.57 12.80
C LEU A 1174 -39.05 9.54 12.18
N LYS A 1175 -39.05 9.46 10.85
CA LYS A 1175 -39.54 8.30 10.08
C LYS A 1175 -38.32 7.63 9.43
N SER A 1176 -38.39 6.33 9.12
CA SER A 1176 -37.38 5.67 8.28
C SER A 1176 -37.46 6.01 6.78
N GLY A 1177 -38.44 6.83 6.41
CA GLY A 1177 -38.71 7.32 5.06
C GLY A 1177 -40.19 7.63 4.86
N VAL A 1178 -40.54 8.05 3.65
CA VAL A 1178 -41.93 8.10 3.12
C VAL A 1178 -41.85 7.85 1.61
N GLY A 1179 -42.90 7.35 0.97
CA GLY A 1179 -42.85 7.07 -0.46
C GLY A 1179 -44.19 7.13 -1.18
N ILE A 1180 -44.15 6.78 -2.46
CA ILE A 1180 -45.30 6.72 -3.37
C ILE A 1180 -45.42 5.29 -3.88
N MET A 1181 -46.57 4.65 -3.66
CA MET A 1181 -46.88 3.34 -4.23
C MET A 1181 -47.59 3.53 -5.56
N ALA A 1182 -47.02 2.99 -6.65
CA ALA A 1182 -47.64 2.98 -7.97
C ALA A 1182 -48.08 1.56 -8.36
N THR A 1183 -49.30 1.42 -8.87
CA THR A 1183 -49.84 0.16 -9.39
C THR A 1183 -49.78 0.13 -10.92
N LEU A 1184 -49.17 -0.90 -11.50
CA LEU A 1184 -49.14 -1.13 -12.95
C LEU A 1184 -50.45 -1.74 -13.46
N ASP A 1185 -50.86 -1.35 -14.67
CA ASP A 1185 -52.03 -1.93 -15.36
C ASP A 1185 -51.92 -3.46 -15.49
N GLN A 1186 -50.72 -3.96 -15.81
CA GLN A 1186 -50.42 -5.37 -16.04
C GLN A 1186 -49.12 -5.78 -15.33
N GLU A 1187 -49.05 -7.04 -14.87
CA GLU A 1187 -47.84 -7.61 -14.29
C GLU A 1187 -46.71 -7.63 -15.33
N THR A 1188 -45.67 -6.83 -15.06
CA THR A 1188 -44.60 -6.55 -16.02
C THR A 1188 -43.25 -6.63 -15.31
N THR A 1189 -42.19 -6.99 -16.03
CA THR A 1189 -40.82 -6.95 -15.49
C THR A 1189 -40.17 -5.61 -15.87
N PRO A 1190 -40.21 -4.58 -15.00
CA PRO A 1190 -39.52 -3.33 -15.27
C PRO A 1190 -38.01 -3.55 -15.32
N ALA A 1191 -37.33 -2.77 -16.16
CA ALA A 1191 -35.88 -2.73 -16.35
C ALA A 1191 -35.32 -1.31 -16.14
N SER A 1192 -36.14 -0.27 -16.28
CA SER A 1192 -35.88 1.06 -15.72
C SER A 1192 -37.18 1.70 -15.20
N VAL A 1193 -37.04 2.65 -14.28
CA VAL A 1193 -38.10 3.59 -13.90
C VAL A 1193 -37.51 5.00 -13.95
N TYR A 1194 -38.34 6.03 -14.09
CA TYR A 1194 -37.88 7.41 -13.97
C TYR A 1194 -38.63 8.15 -12.84
N VAL A 1195 -37.95 9.14 -12.28
CA VAL A 1195 -38.51 10.09 -11.31
C VAL A 1195 -38.09 11.50 -11.70
N ASN A 1196 -39.03 12.36 -12.01
CA ASN A 1196 -38.81 13.79 -12.22
C ASN A 1196 -38.97 14.51 -10.88
N SER A 1197 -37.95 15.26 -10.45
CA SER A 1197 -37.96 15.95 -9.15
C SER A 1197 -37.26 17.31 -9.23
N PRO A 1198 -37.91 18.40 -8.79
CA PRO A 1198 -37.26 19.69 -8.59
C PRO A 1198 -36.28 19.72 -7.39
N SER A 1199 -36.18 18.63 -6.62
CA SER A 1199 -35.50 18.55 -5.32
C SER A 1199 -34.24 17.68 -5.37
N PRO A 1200 -33.12 18.21 -5.91
CA PRO A 1200 -31.89 17.46 -6.05
C PRO A 1200 -31.30 17.03 -4.70
N GLY A 1201 -30.78 15.80 -4.65
CA GLY A 1201 -30.21 15.22 -3.42
C GLY A 1201 -31.17 14.32 -2.64
N THR A 1202 -32.47 14.35 -2.96
CA THR A 1202 -33.45 13.36 -2.47
C THR A 1202 -32.96 11.94 -2.81
N VAL A 1203 -32.93 11.01 -1.87
CA VAL A 1203 -32.53 9.61 -2.13
C VAL A 1203 -33.77 8.72 -2.17
N VAL A 1204 -33.95 7.99 -3.27
CA VAL A 1204 -35.10 7.10 -3.50
C VAL A 1204 -34.63 5.67 -3.74
N GLU A 1205 -35.16 4.74 -2.95
CA GLU A 1205 -35.15 3.30 -3.26
C GLU A 1205 -36.40 2.96 -4.08
N ILE A 1206 -36.22 2.22 -5.18
CA ILE A 1206 -37.31 1.65 -5.96
C ILE A 1206 -37.48 0.21 -5.50
N ARG A 1207 -38.68 -0.12 -5.02
CA ARG A 1207 -38.96 -1.38 -4.33
C ARG A 1207 -40.15 -2.11 -4.96
N SER A 1208 -40.06 -3.42 -5.15
CA SER A 1208 -41.20 -4.24 -5.57
C SER A 1208 -42.06 -4.64 -4.37
N ALA A 1209 -43.36 -4.75 -4.59
CA ALA A 1209 -44.32 -5.23 -3.59
C ALA A 1209 -45.29 -6.27 -4.17
N THR A 1210 -45.75 -7.18 -3.30
CA THR A 1210 -46.71 -8.25 -3.63
C THR A 1210 -48.17 -7.85 -3.40
N SER A 1211 -48.41 -6.67 -2.84
CA SER A 1211 -49.73 -6.06 -2.63
C SER A 1211 -49.63 -4.53 -2.63
N ALA A 1212 -50.76 -3.83 -2.67
CA ALA A 1212 -50.80 -2.36 -2.63
C ALA A 1212 -50.42 -1.75 -1.26
N THR A 1213 -50.55 -2.50 -0.17
CA THR A 1213 -50.33 -2.01 1.21
C THR A 1213 -49.44 -2.96 2.03
N PRO A 1214 -48.18 -3.20 1.60
CA PRO A 1214 -47.24 -4.07 2.31
C PRO A 1214 -46.71 -3.38 3.57
N SER A 1215 -46.06 -4.13 4.48
CA SER A 1215 -45.07 -3.53 5.38
C SER A 1215 -43.74 -3.31 4.62
N LEU A 1216 -42.91 -2.36 5.07
CA LEU A 1216 -41.64 -2.05 4.38
C LEU A 1216 -40.70 -3.27 4.28
N ASP A 1217 -40.69 -4.13 5.30
CA ASP A 1217 -39.90 -5.37 5.36
C ASP A 1217 -40.37 -6.46 4.37
N GLU A 1218 -41.61 -6.36 3.85
CA GLU A 1218 -42.16 -7.27 2.84
C GLU A 1218 -41.89 -6.79 1.39
N THR A 1219 -41.27 -5.61 1.23
CA THR A 1219 -40.89 -5.07 -0.09
C THR A 1219 -39.40 -5.31 -0.37
N GLN A 1220 -39.03 -5.63 -1.61
CA GLN A 1220 -37.64 -5.87 -2.01
C GLN A 1220 -37.09 -4.66 -2.79
N VAL A 1221 -35.88 -4.20 -2.49
CA VAL A 1221 -35.23 -3.14 -3.28
C VAL A 1221 -34.82 -3.70 -4.65
N ILE A 1222 -35.37 -3.15 -5.72
CA ILE A 1222 -35.08 -3.51 -7.11
C ILE A 1222 -34.19 -2.47 -7.82
N GLY A 1223 -34.08 -1.26 -7.28
CA GLY A 1223 -33.12 -0.24 -7.70
C GLY A 1223 -33.05 0.91 -6.69
N SER A 1224 -32.15 1.88 -6.89
CA SER A 1224 -32.04 3.06 -6.03
C SER A 1224 -31.23 4.17 -6.71
N ALA A 1225 -31.63 5.43 -6.53
CA ALA A 1225 -30.88 6.58 -7.00
C ALA A 1225 -30.98 7.79 -6.06
N THR A 1226 -29.98 8.67 -6.12
CA THR A 1226 -30.13 10.06 -5.66
C THR A 1226 -30.68 10.88 -6.81
N LEU A 1227 -31.83 11.52 -6.61
CA LEU A 1227 -32.49 12.32 -7.64
C LEU A 1227 -31.67 13.56 -7.99
N GLY A 1228 -31.63 13.86 -9.29
CA GLY A 1228 -31.14 15.13 -9.81
C GLY A 1228 -32.15 16.26 -9.62
N ASN A 1229 -31.92 17.36 -10.33
CA ASN A 1229 -32.94 18.36 -10.59
C ASN A 1229 -33.49 18.08 -11.99
N GLY A 1230 -34.74 17.65 -12.09
CA GLY A 1230 -35.36 17.11 -13.29
C GLY A 1230 -35.47 15.58 -13.29
N LEU A 1231 -35.66 15.00 -14.48
CA LEU A 1231 -35.88 13.57 -14.70
C LEU A 1231 -34.61 12.74 -14.42
N THR A 1232 -34.75 11.76 -13.54
CA THR A 1232 -33.71 10.81 -13.13
C THR A 1232 -34.14 9.40 -13.53
N ASP A 1233 -33.49 8.81 -14.54
CA ASP A 1233 -33.63 7.39 -14.88
C ASP A 1233 -32.92 6.50 -13.86
N ILE A 1234 -33.58 5.42 -13.47
CA ILE A 1234 -33.14 4.45 -12.46
C ILE A 1234 -33.28 3.05 -13.06
N ALA A 1235 -32.16 2.38 -13.35
CA ALA A 1235 -32.18 0.98 -13.76
C ALA A 1235 -32.68 0.10 -12.59
N VAL A 1236 -33.55 -0.87 -12.89
CA VAL A 1236 -34.12 -1.79 -11.89
C VAL A 1236 -34.00 -3.24 -12.32
N THR A 1237 -33.78 -4.13 -11.34
CA THR A 1237 -33.59 -5.56 -11.56
C THR A 1237 -34.49 -6.37 -10.60
N PRO A 1238 -35.79 -6.52 -10.91
CA PRO A 1238 -36.72 -7.28 -10.08
C PRO A 1238 -36.54 -8.81 -10.25
N ASP A 1239 -36.80 -9.57 -9.18
CA ASP A 1239 -36.75 -11.04 -9.16
C ASP A 1239 -37.88 -11.73 -9.98
N GLY A 1240 -38.76 -10.95 -10.64
CA GLY A 1240 -39.85 -11.44 -11.49
C GLY A 1240 -40.75 -10.31 -12.02
N PRO A 1241 -41.87 -10.65 -12.69
CA PRO A 1241 -42.91 -9.67 -13.01
C PRO A 1241 -43.51 -9.09 -11.72
N VAL A 1242 -43.77 -7.78 -11.71
CA VAL A 1242 -44.33 -7.07 -10.56
C VAL A 1242 -45.56 -6.26 -10.99
N ARG A 1243 -46.45 -5.98 -10.04
CA ARG A 1243 -47.59 -5.09 -10.24
C ARG A 1243 -47.54 -3.83 -9.38
N TYR A 1244 -46.85 -3.88 -8.25
CA TYR A 1244 -46.75 -2.76 -7.31
C TYR A 1244 -45.29 -2.33 -7.20
N VAL A 1245 -45.03 -1.05 -7.46
CA VAL A 1245 -43.70 -0.43 -7.43
C VAL A 1245 -43.74 0.75 -6.47
N LEU A 1246 -42.97 0.66 -5.40
CA LEU A 1246 -42.85 1.67 -4.35
C LEU A 1246 -41.60 2.53 -4.60
N PHE A 1247 -41.81 3.84 -4.72
CA PHE A 1247 -40.80 4.88 -4.79
C PHE A 1247 -40.57 5.43 -3.37
N TRP A 1248 -39.60 4.87 -2.65
CA TRP A 1248 -39.37 5.09 -1.22
C TRP A 1248 -38.25 6.10 -0.95
N ILE A 1249 -38.58 7.30 -0.45
CA ILE A 1249 -37.62 8.33 -0.08
C ILE A 1249 -36.94 7.96 1.25
N THR A 1250 -35.64 7.69 1.22
CA THR A 1250 -34.81 7.33 2.38
C THR A 1250 -34.00 8.50 2.93
N ASP A 1251 -33.79 9.57 2.15
CA ASP A 1251 -33.16 10.81 2.58
C ASP A 1251 -33.74 12.00 1.80
N LEU A 1252 -33.81 13.16 2.43
CA LEU A 1252 -34.51 14.35 1.94
C LEU A 1252 -33.55 15.36 1.30
N SER A 1253 -34.06 16.12 0.33
CA SER A 1253 -33.36 17.29 -0.19
C SER A 1253 -33.18 18.32 0.93
N THR A 1254 -32.00 18.94 0.95
CA THR A 1254 -31.67 20.10 1.80
C THR A 1254 -31.52 21.39 0.99
N ALA A 1255 -31.77 21.33 -0.32
CA ALA A 1255 -31.78 22.49 -1.20
C ALA A 1255 -32.95 23.42 -0.81
N GLY A 1256 -32.62 24.65 -0.42
CA GLY A 1256 -33.57 25.62 0.14
C GLY A 1256 -33.42 25.86 1.66
N GLY A 1257 -32.69 25.01 2.38
CA GLY A 1257 -32.32 25.24 3.79
C GLY A 1257 -33.20 24.56 4.84
N GLY A 1258 -34.15 23.70 4.43
CA GLY A 1258 -34.86 22.75 5.29
C GLY A 1258 -34.79 21.35 4.70
N ASN A 1259 -35.13 20.30 5.46
CA ASN A 1259 -35.15 18.93 4.95
C ASN A 1259 -36.54 18.65 4.35
N GLN A 1260 -36.69 18.79 3.04
CA GLN A 1260 -37.95 18.60 2.32
C GLN A 1260 -37.68 18.23 0.86
N SER A 1261 -38.46 17.30 0.34
CA SER A 1261 -38.38 16.79 -1.04
C SER A 1261 -39.70 16.92 -1.79
N THR A 1262 -39.60 17.20 -3.09
CA THR A 1262 -40.70 17.35 -4.03
C THR A 1262 -40.50 16.44 -5.23
N ILE A 1263 -41.58 15.89 -5.79
CA ILE A 1263 -41.58 15.01 -6.97
C ILE A 1263 -42.62 15.57 -7.94
N ALA A 1264 -42.26 15.68 -9.22
CA ALA A 1264 -43.11 16.16 -10.30
C ALA A 1264 -43.77 15.00 -11.08
N ASP A 1265 -42.99 13.98 -11.47
CA ASP A 1265 -43.50 12.82 -12.23
C ASP A 1265 -42.81 11.52 -11.78
N ILE A 1266 -43.48 10.39 -11.97
CA ILE A 1266 -42.89 9.04 -11.98
C ILE A 1266 -43.37 8.22 -13.17
N GLY A 1267 -42.53 7.30 -13.65
CA GLY A 1267 -42.90 6.38 -14.74
C GLY A 1267 -42.04 5.13 -14.78
N VAL A 1268 -42.48 4.12 -15.53
CA VAL A 1268 -41.92 2.76 -15.51
C VAL A 1268 -41.67 2.25 -16.93
N SER A 1269 -40.59 1.49 -17.13
CA SER A 1269 -40.19 0.88 -18.41
C SER A 1269 -39.72 -0.55 -18.22
N ALA A 1270 -40.16 -1.46 -19.09
CA ALA A 1270 -39.76 -2.86 -19.18
C ALA A 1270 -38.59 -3.09 -20.16
N ALA A 1271 -38.02 -4.29 -20.18
CA ALA A 1271 -37.18 -4.72 -21.30
C ALA A 1271 -38.05 -5.12 -22.51
N SER A 1272 -37.54 -4.91 -23.73
CA SER A 1272 -38.19 -5.26 -25.01
C SER A 1272 -37.92 -6.69 -25.45
#